data_AF-A0A6J0E5A2-F1
#
_entry.id   AF-A0A6J0E5A2-F1
#
_cell.length_a   1.000
_cell.length_b   1.000
_cell.length_c   1.000
_cell.angle_alpha   90.00
_cell.angle_beta   90.00
_cell.angle_gamma   90.00
#
_symmetry.space_group_name_H-M   'P 1'
#
loop_
_entity.id
_entity.type
_entity.pdbx_description
1 polymer ?
#
loop_
_entity_poly.entity_id
_entity_poly.type
_entity_poly.pdbx_seq_one_letter_code
_entity_poly.pdbx_strand_id
1 'polypeptide(L)'
;MDGLNEYSCNSFDLQCLLNSFPGDLEFKQIFSDIGEQMEKNAASIEHCIEEIQSEVNKLCPDVQLQTTADCFTWLTNYNYNSSKSPSISHGDLIKFLKIMQDLLNNEENQEEMILDLLWDLSCQRSISFLSPLGGTSFCFLSRTCLHSVEDYSSVDVKFIWDDVRLHLRRFLVNRLEGHNEINNSQPRIKLKSQCMQQLLLLYPESEVLVKYQSIQKRLLTKFLQNSFPSCNRDSDLEVIAHGYQSTMLTLHSLIKEDFNILREILAPSSVVQFIRETYLDAVTEEMAKILENFCELQFKENAVPIVKGSKSAGKHRGTVHALVSPACPQKRRHSSLSLDELKFLAQLTESFLKLENNIQDLFEEMFLLLKMPRNSPGILEKSDREAMVEKHSSNETNIPPEPLLPVKEANLPEFGWRNAFKEISFVMAHSISAAIEGFSTKVLQQEQTERSSAVSYAINLVTVPKVWREGHIFPEEEQPKKVAKFCSDIMEKLDTMLPLALACRDDSLQEIRGNLVEACCKVATAVLERLQERGKEVPSRAPLKNLYILLSTAAHVSQRFTQYDSLMREATRKPIFLVPVQRYQEFINTLQFQVTDYCVRLCATSILQDAESHHWDDYKAFYEGERCSFSIQMWHYFSWALRHDLWTILPAKLAQEILAEVLEKSLGLLASRYARACPSPKRVAQIRLDVTAILICTENILWSVCTSVQEILNPHECNNNKIFKIHTHCNHLLTTLAILTAPLTELYKTFLHGMDDSASNSLASLFNQPFHWVSCMSQFYPSLLRPPSAGGLNAAGQLKLLLSQPCCKWNLLLETLLHSGGLIPRILLRSSKQAPGTEKDQQGGCSVVEAVFQVLYHCHLSPQTFGNVFLSYMEEEQLWDSLYNIPVSVYTESQPEVIRCLRLALMDAVKDIVQQVVSMMRCGRNSEADLNKPRVPDHLLQSIPQEWNYIPREFRRKESNKGFTRLAAQAVSIVISKLPTVIACLPPTIKYFFFLSERKMSKNLAELKKAGLLVWNLIVIICRIFEDGNTVEHLTGASLDRWSQEKAAFICVCLESILGERSSPCQLTQKVILSIERQKPNWLEHQLLKAKTLSIHCAFVTVEESSGLEGDAALELTEQKTNAMVLDLCHKPGGSEYLRQIYHIMRLNEEYLKEQLLATNGSEEAPLPSQPLKVTLRDAEEQSPVFNPFHVYKAFSEHMLDQAATATWCWTWSNLLPNYLPLDKTAFGALLKNRWEMRKDETLEEEDKMMLEHLKQICSTQDSSSLDSTDGP
;
A
#
# COMPACT_ATOMS: atom_id res chain seq x y z
N MET A 1 -26.83 -43.63 15.92
CA MET A 1 -26.51 -42.18 15.91
C MET A 1 -25.00 -42.00 16.04
N ASP A 2 -24.27 -42.42 15.00
CA ASP A 2 -22.80 -42.31 14.86
C ASP A 2 -22.40 -41.16 13.89
N GLY A 3 -23.34 -40.31 13.50
CA GLY A 3 -23.20 -39.38 12.38
C GLY A 3 -22.80 -37.94 12.75
N LEU A 4 -21.88 -37.72 13.70
CA LEU A 4 -21.32 -36.38 13.95
C LEU A 4 -19.94 -36.17 13.31
N ASN A 5 -19.51 -37.05 12.40
CA ASN A 5 -18.10 -37.13 12.00
C ASN A 5 -17.81 -37.19 10.50
N GLU A 6 -18.65 -36.60 9.64
CA GLU A 6 -18.40 -36.56 8.19
C GLU A 6 -18.60 -35.20 7.50
N TYR A 7 -18.71 -34.10 8.24
CA TYR A 7 -18.63 -32.77 7.62
C TYR A 7 -17.24 -32.19 7.78
N SER A 8 -16.32 -32.61 6.91
CA SER A 8 -15.14 -31.78 6.66
C SER A 8 -15.64 -30.49 6.02
N CYS A 9 -15.79 -29.43 6.82
CA CYS A 9 -15.75 -28.07 6.30
C CYS A 9 -14.33 -27.84 5.74
N ASN A 10 -14.04 -28.42 4.58
CA ASN A 10 -12.93 -28.05 3.75
C ASN A 10 -13.33 -26.71 3.11
N SER A 11 -13.30 -25.64 3.90
CA SER A 11 -13.35 -24.30 3.34
C SER A 11 -12.12 -24.17 2.43
N PHE A 12 -12.40 -23.96 1.15
CA PHE A 12 -11.45 -23.37 0.22
C PHE A 12 -11.32 -21.91 0.66
N ASP A 13 -10.19 -21.57 1.28
CA ASP A 13 -10.03 -20.25 1.87
C ASP A 13 -9.49 -19.29 0.80
N LEU A 14 -10.29 -18.27 0.46
CA LEU A 14 -9.90 -17.22 -0.49
C LEU A 14 -8.66 -16.45 -0.01
N GLN A 15 -8.31 -16.56 1.27
CA GLN A 15 -7.21 -15.81 1.87
C GLN A 15 -5.84 -16.16 1.27
N CYS A 16 -5.61 -17.41 0.87
CA CYS A 16 -4.40 -17.83 0.13
C CYS A 16 -4.31 -17.24 -1.29
N LEU A 17 -5.44 -16.98 -1.95
CA LEU A 17 -5.49 -16.37 -3.29
C LEU A 17 -5.19 -14.86 -3.26
N LEU A 18 -5.34 -14.19 -2.11
CA LEU A 18 -5.11 -12.75 -1.99
C LEU A 18 -3.61 -12.41 -1.92
N ASN A 19 -2.75 -13.37 -1.59
CA ASN A 19 -1.32 -13.16 -1.39
C ASN A 19 -0.47 -13.40 -2.66
N SER A 20 -1.01 -14.09 -3.68
CA SER A 20 -0.34 -14.30 -4.98
C SER A 20 -1.36 -14.40 -6.11
N PHE A 21 -0.99 -13.96 -7.32
CA PHE A 21 -1.77 -14.21 -8.53
C PHE A 21 -1.33 -15.54 -9.15
N PRO A 22 -2.12 -16.63 -9.06
CA PRO A 22 -1.80 -17.87 -9.74
C PRO A 22 -1.91 -17.71 -11.26
N GLY A 23 -1.12 -18.46 -12.03
CA GLY A 23 -1.21 -18.48 -13.49
C GLY A 23 -2.47 -19.20 -14.00
N ASP A 24 -2.80 -19.06 -15.29
CA ASP A 24 -4.02 -19.64 -15.89
C ASP A 24 -4.17 -21.15 -15.67
N LEU A 25 -3.06 -21.88 -15.64
CA LEU A 25 -3.05 -23.33 -15.40
C LEU A 25 -3.28 -23.68 -13.92
N GLU A 26 -2.80 -22.82 -13.02
CA GLU A 26 -3.02 -22.91 -11.57
C GLU A 26 -4.47 -22.56 -11.24
N PHE A 27 -5.05 -21.56 -11.91
CA PHE A 27 -6.49 -21.30 -11.85
C PHE A 27 -7.31 -22.48 -12.33
N LYS A 28 -7.00 -23.07 -13.50
CA LYS A 28 -7.68 -24.28 -13.98
C LYS A 28 -7.60 -25.43 -12.99
N GLN A 29 -6.44 -25.61 -12.35
CA GLN A 29 -6.27 -26.65 -11.35
C GLN A 29 -7.05 -26.35 -10.06
N ILE A 30 -7.04 -25.09 -9.59
CA ILE A 30 -7.83 -24.65 -8.44
C ILE A 30 -9.32 -24.85 -8.71
N PHE A 31 -9.82 -24.48 -9.89
CA PHE A 31 -11.21 -24.72 -10.29
C PHE A 31 -11.53 -26.21 -10.42
N SER A 32 -10.60 -27.02 -10.91
CA SER A 32 -10.75 -28.49 -10.93
C SER A 32 -10.84 -29.06 -9.51
N ASP A 33 -10.03 -28.56 -8.58
CA ASP A 33 -10.01 -29.02 -7.18
C ASP A 33 -11.27 -28.58 -6.44
N ILE A 34 -11.74 -27.35 -6.70
CA ILE A 34 -13.04 -26.85 -6.22
C ILE A 34 -14.17 -27.70 -6.83
N GLY A 35 -14.10 -28.03 -8.12
CA GLY A 35 -15.06 -28.90 -8.80
C GLY A 35 -15.14 -30.29 -8.16
N GLU A 36 -13.99 -30.94 -7.97
CA GLU A 36 -13.90 -32.26 -7.31
C GLU A 36 -14.39 -32.20 -5.85
N GLN A 37 -14.10 -31.11 -5.13
CA GLN A 37 -14.60 -30.91 -3.77
C GLN A 37 -16.10 -30.64 -3.75
N MET A 38 -16.63 -29.89 -4.71
CA MET A 38 -18.05 -29.60 -4.82
C MET A 38 -18.84 -30.84 -5.19
N GLU A 39 -18.32 -31.71 -6.05
CA GLU A 39 -18.89 -33.03 -6.33
C GLU A 39 -18.90 -33.93 -5.10
N LYS A 40 -17.80 -33.97 -4.33
CA LYS A 40 -17.75 -34.71 -3.06
C LYS A 40 -18.72 -34.16 -2.03
N ASN A 41 -18.82 -32.83 -1.93
CA ASN A 41 -19.78 -32.17 -1.04
C ASN A 41 -21.21 -32.47 -1.48
N ALA A 42 -21.50 -32.45 -2.79
CA ALA A 42 -22.80 -32.79 -3.35
C ALA A 42 -23.16 -34.24 -3.03
N ALA A 43 -22.24 -35.20 -3.26
CA ALA A 43 -22.44 -36.60 -2.92
C ALA A 43 -22.62 -36.83 -1.41
N SER A 44 -21.90 -36.07 -0.57
CA SER A 44 -22.04 -36.13 0.89
C SER A 44 -23.36 -35.52 1.38
N ILE A 45 -23.81 -34.42 0.77
CA ILE A 45 -25.11 -33.80 1.04
C ILE A 45 -26.22 -34.75 0.59
N GLU A 46 -26.11 -35.35 -0.59
CA GLU A 46 -27.06 -36.37 -1.09
C GLU A 46 -27.13 -37.55 -0.12
N HIS A 47 -25.99 -38.11 0.28
CA HIS A 47 -25.95 -39.19 1.26
C HIS A 47 -26.57 -38.78 2.60
N CYS A 48 -26.34 -37.55 3.09
CA CYS A 48 -26.97 -37.11 4.32
C CYS A 48 -28.47 -36.85 4.16
N ILE A 49 -28.92 -36.37 3.00
CA ILE A 49 -30.35 -36.25 2.69
C ILE A 49 -31.00 -37.64 2.65
N GLU A 50 -30.34 -38.64 2.06
CA GLU A 50 -30.77 -40.04 2.08
C GLU A 50 -30.82 -40.61 3.51
N GLU A 51 -29.83 -40.27 4.34
CA GLU A 51 -29.79 -40.68 5.74
C GLU A 51 -30.92 -40.02 6.55
N ILE A 52 -31.13 -38.71 6.39
CA ILE A 52 -32.26 -37.96 6.96
C ILE A 52 -33.58 -38.56 6.48
N GLN A 53 -33.72 -38.84 5.20
CA GLN A 53 -34.91 -39.48 4.62
C GLN A 53 -35.15 -40.86 5.27
N SER A 54 -34.10 -41.66 5.46
CA SER A 54 -34.18 -42.98 6.07
C SER A 54 -34.57 -42.91 7.56
N GLU A 55 -34.04 -41.94 8.30
CA GLU A 55 -34.32 -41.77 9.73
C GLU A 55 -35.68 -41.11 9.97
N VAL A 56 -36.10 -40.15 9.14
CA VAL A 56 -37.45 -39.57 9.21
C VAL A 56 -38.51 -40.62 8.89
N ASN A 57 -38.30 -41.44 7.84
CA ASN A 57 -39.20 -42.54 7.51
C ASN A 57 -39.25 -43.64 8.61
N LYS A 58 -38.19 -43.80 9.42
CA LYS A 58 -38.20 -44.67 10.60
C LYS A 58 -38.92 -44.06 11.80
N LEU A 59 -38.70 -42.77 12.07
CA LEU A 59 -39.19 -42.07 13.27
C LEU A 59 -40.64 -41.58 13.14
N CYS A 60 -41.10 -41.30 11.91
CA CYS A 60 -42.45 -40.81 11.60
C CYS A 60 -43.08 -41.66 10.48
N PRO A 61 -43.67 -42.83 10.81
CA PRO A 61 -44.26 -43.72 9.80
C PRO A 61 -45.46 -43.12 9.04
N ASP A 62 -46.03 -42.02 9.55
CA ASP A 62 -47.15 -41.29 8.93
C ASP A 62 -46.70 -40.31 7.80
N VAL A 63 -45.39 -40.05 7.65
CA VAL A 63 -44.83 -39.18 6.60
C VAL A 63 -43.88 -39.98 5.73
N GLN A 64 -44.28 -40.30 4.49
CA GLN A 64 -43.39 -40.92 3.51
C GLN A 64 -42.68 -39.85 2.68
N LEU A 65 -41.44 -39.54 3.03
CA LEU A 65 -40.56 -38.71 2.19
C LEU A 65 -39.99 -39.60 1.10
N GLN A 66 -40.42 -39.41 -0.16
CA GLN A 66 -39.99 -40.23 -1.31
C GLN A 66 -38.93 -39.53 -2.17
N THR A 67 -38.92 -38.19 -2.22
CA THR A 67 -37.95 -37.42 -3.02
C THR A 67 -37.12 -36.43 -2.18
N THR A 68 -35.97 -36.00 -2.71
CA THR A 68 -35.15 -34.94 -2.09
C THR A 68 -35.90 -33.62 -1.98
N ALA A 69 -36.80 -33.32 -2.94
CA ALA A 69 -37.71 -32.17 -2.88
C ALA A 69 -38.73 -32.30 -1.74
N ASP A 70 -39.22 -33.50 -1.44
CA ASP A 70 -40.08 -33.75 -0.27
C ASP A 70 -39.31 -33.52 1.04
N CYS A 71 -38.04 -33.95 1.12
CA CYS A 71 -37.18 -33.64 2.28
C CYS A 71 -36.97 -32.14 2.47
N PHE A 72 -36.68 -31.39 1.41
CA PHE A 72 -36.48 -29.94 1.50
C PHE A 72 -37.77 -29.19 1.82
N THR A 73 -38.90 -29.57 1.20
CA THR A 73 -40.21 -28.99 1.52
C THR A 73 -40.66 -29.35 2.92
N TRP A 74 -40.31 -30.53 3.43
CA TRP A 74 -40.53 -30.90 4.82
C TRP A 74 -39.66 -30.05 5.77
N LEU A 75 -38.37 -29.85 5.47
CA LEU A 75 -37.46 -29.00 6.27
C LEU A 75 -37.85 -27.51 6.26
N THR A 76 -38.33 -26.99 5.12
CA THR A 76 -38.75 -25.57 4.98
C THR A 76 -40.17 -25.32 5.48
N ASN A 77 -41.09 -26.28 5.31
CA ASN A 77 -42.46 -26.19 5.85
C ASN A 77 -42.59 -26.83 7.23
N TYR A 78 -41.48 -27.18 7.90
CA TYR A 78 -41.47 -27.53 9.33
C TYR A 78 -41.70 -26.28 10.20
N ASN A 79 -42.76 -25.52 9.90
CA ASN A 79 -43.35 -24.62 10.85
C ASN A 79 -44.05 -25.47 11.91
N TYR A 80 -43.78 -25.15 13.16
CA TYR A 80 -44.36 -25.71 14.38
C TYR A 80 -45.90 -25.80 14.28
N ASN A 81 -46.42 -26.87 13.66
CA ASN A 81 -47.76 -27.32 13.96
C ASN A 81 -47.65 -28.04 15.29
N SER A 82 -48.09 -27.36 16.35
CA SER A 82 -48.18 -27.80 17.74
C SER A 82 -49.08 -29.02 17.97
N SER A 83 -49.27 -29.88 16.97
CA SER A 83 -50.32 -30.90 16.96
C SER A 83 -49.84 -32.31 17.29
N LYS A 84 -48.66 -32.49 17.90
CA LYS A 84 -48.23 -33.75 18.56
C LYS A 84 -46.90 -33.56 19.32
N SER A 85 -46.86 -32.69 20.34
CA SER A 85 -45.89 -32.92 21.43
C SER A 85 -46.33 -34.17 22.21
N PRO A 86 -45.44 -35.07 22.64
CA PRO A 86 -45.83 -36.12 23.57
C PRO A 86 -46.51 -35.45 24.77
N SER A 87 -47.71 -35.91 25.14
CA SER A 87 -48.43 -35.38 26.29
C SER A 87 -47.65 -35.73 27.56
N ILE A 88 -46.79 -34.84 28.01
CA ILE A 88 -46.03 -34.99 29.26
C ILE A 88 -47.03 -34.90 30.42
N SER A 89 -46.95 -35.85 31.36
CA SER A 89 -47.73 -35.77 32.59
C SER A 89 -47.30 -34.50 33.37
N HIS A 90 -48.26 -33.66 33.77
CA HIS A 90 -47.93 -32.43 34.51
C HIS A 90 -47.19 -32.74 35.83
N GLY A 91 -47.38 -33.93 36.41
CA GLY A 91 -46.69 -34.37 37.61
C GLY A 91 -45.19 -34.60 37.43
N ASP A 92 -44.76 -35.19 36.31
CA ASP A 92 -43.35 -35.49 36.05
C ASP A 92 -42.56 -34.22 35.73
N LEU A 93 -43.18 -33.28 35.01
CA LEU A 93 -42.60 -31.97 34.73
C LEU A 93 -42.42 -31.14 36.03
N ILE A 94 -43.43 -31.11 36.91
CA ILE A 94 -43.33 -30.43 38.21
C ILE A 94 -42.23 -31.07 39.06
N LYS A 95 -42.10 -32.40 39.03
CA LYS A 95 -41.06 -33.13 39.78
C LYS A 95 -39.66 -32.79 39.29
N PHE A 96 -39.45 -32.77 37.97
CA PHE A 96 -38.18 -32.35 37.35
C PHE A 96 -37.82 -30.91 37.69
N LEU A 97 -38.77 -29.97 37.52
CA LEU A 97 -38.55 -28.56 37.82
C LEU A 97 -38.27 -28.28 39.30
N LYS A 98 -38.96 -28.96 40.23
CA LYS A 98 -38.69 -28.85 41.67
C LYS A 98 -37.32 -29.38 42.05
N ILE A 99 -36.87 -30.49 41.45
CA ILE A 99 -35.54 -31.04 41.71
C ILE A 99 -34.45 -30.10 41.18
N MET A 100 -34.64 -29.49 39.99
CA MET A 100 -33.73 -28.44 39.51
C MET A 100 -33.73 -27.21 40.41
N GLN A 101 -34.89 -26.77 40.88
CA GLN A 101 -35.02 -25.63 41.79
C GLN A 101 -34.34 -25.90 43.14
N ASP A 102 -34.50 -27.10 43.70
CA ASP A 102 -33.85 -27.53 44.94
C ASP A 102 -32.32 -27.59 44.78
N LEU A 103 -31.82 -28.03 43.62
CA LEU A 103 -30.39 -28.02 43.31
C LEU A 103 -29.83 -26.59 43.22
N LEU A 104 -30.53 -25.69 42.54
CA LEU A 104 -30.11 -24.28 42.42
C LEU A 104 -30.14 -23.51 43.76
N ASN A 105 -31.07 -23.87 44.65
CA ASN A 105 -31.23 -23.18 45.94
C ASN A 105 -30.30 -23.71 47.05
N ASN A 106 -29.92 -25.00 46.99
CA ASN A 106 -29.21 -25.66 48.10
C ASN A 106 -27.73 -25.98 47.80
N GLU A 107 -27.31 -26.03 46.52
CA GLU A 107 -25.93 -26.36 46.12
C GLU A 107 -25.27 -25.19 45.37
N GLU A 108 -24.06 -24.80 45.78
CA GLU A 108 -23.31 -23.72 45.11
C GLU A 108 -22.65 -24.18 43.79
N ASN A 109 -22.63 -23.30 42.77
CA ASN A 109 -21.98 -23.49 41.45
C ASN A 109 -22.62 -24.54 40.52
N GLN A 110 -23.91 -24.84 40.69
CA GLN A 110 -24.63 -25.77 39.81
C GLN A 110 -25.24 -25.11 38.56
N GLU A 111 -25.19 -23.78 38.48
CA GLU A 111 -25.83 -22.99 37.41
C GLU A 111 -25.29 -23.32 36.02
N GLU A 112 -23.95 -23.45 35.87
CA GLU A 112 -23.35 -23.81 34.58
C GLU A 112 -23.73 -25.22 34.13
N MET A 113 -23.76 -26.18 35.07
CA MET A 113 -24.16 -27.56 34.80
C MET A 113 -25.62 -27.63 34.33
N ILE A 114 -26.50 -26.87 34.99
CA ILE A 114 -27.92 -26.83 34.65
C ILE A 114 -28.15 -26.13 33.30
N LEU A 115 -27.43 -25.05 33.00
CA LEU A 115 -27.47 -24.39 31.70
C LEU A 115 -27.01 -25.32 30.56
N ASP A 116 -25.92 -26.07 30.78
CA ASP A 116 -25.42 -27.06 29.84
C ASP A 116 -26.43 -28.20 29.63
N LEU A 117 -27.07 -28.68 30.71
CA LEU A 117 -28.12 -29.69 30.64
C LEU A 117 -29.34 -29.20 29.86
N LEU A 118 -29.80 -27.97 30.12
CA LEU A 118 -30.92 -27.35 29.42
C LEU A 118 -30.60 -27.15 27.93
N TRP A 119 -29.38 -26.74 27.62
CA TRP A 119 -28.89 -26.64 26.25
C TRP A 119 -28.90 -28.01 25.56
N ASP A 120 -28.34 -29.04 26.20
CA ASP A 120 -28.31 -30.41 25.67
C ASP A 120 -29.71 -30.98 25.45
N LEU A 121 -30.64 -30.76 26.38
CA LEU A 121 -32.04 -31.16 26.26
C LEU A 121 -32.74 -30.44 25.09
N SER A 122 -32.43 -29.15 24.88
CA SER A 122 -32.96 -28.38 23.75
C SER A 122 -32.41 -28.90 22.40
N CYS A 123 -31.11 -29.23 22.33
CA CYS A 123 -30.46 -29.70 21.11
C CYS A 123 -30.82 -31.14 20.72
N GLN A 124 -30.99 -32.05 21.69
CA GLN A 124 -31.17 -33.48 21.38
C GLN A 124 -32.56 -33.84 20.86
N ARG A 125 -33.63 -33.09 21.21
CA ARG A 125 -35.01 -33.44 20.83
C ARG A 125 -35.93 -32.26 20.52
N SER A 126 -35.39 -31.08 20.22
CA SER A 126 -36.19 -29.87 19.96
C SER A 126 -37.22 -29.60 21.07
N ILE A 127 -36.86 -29.90 22.32
CA ILE A 127 -37.68 -29.56 23.48
C ILE A 127 -37.62 -28.03 23.58
N SER A 128 -38.66 -27.36 23.08
CA SER A 128 -38.88 -25.96 23.37
C SER A 128 -39.30 -25.88 24.84
N PHE A 129 -38.34 -25.61 25.73
CA PHE A 129 -38.66 -25.16 27.07
C PHE A 129 -39.45 -23.84 26.94
N LEU A 130 -40.78 -23.95 26.92
CA LEU A 130 -41.78 -22.88 26.86
C LEU A 130 -41.34 -21.66 26.01
N SER A 131 -41.65 -21.71 24.71
CA SER A 131 -41.48 -20.56 23.81
C SER A 131 -42.04 -19.27 24.42
N PRO A 132 -41.26 -18.17 24.47
CA PRO A 132 -41.67 -16.90 25.03
C PRO A 132 -42.40 -16.07 23.96
N LEU A 133 -43.65 -16.41 23.63
CA LEU A 133 -44.58 -15.37 23.16
C LEU A 133 -45.15 -14.71 24.40
N GLY A 134 -44.66 -13.50 24.68
CA GLY A 134 -45.16 -12.66 25.75
C GLY A 134 -46.68 -12.50 25.71
N GLY A 135 -47.29 -12.56 26.90
CA GLY A 135 -48.54 -11.85 27.17
C GLY A 135 -49.87 -12.56 26.95
N THR A 136 -49.97 -13.71 26.28
CA THR A 136 -51.28 -14.38 26.12
C THR A 136 -51.29 -15.78 26.75
N SER A 137 -52.07 -15.89 27.83
CA SER A 137 -52.80 -17.06 28.35
C SER A 137 -52.45 -18.45 27.81
N PHE A 138 -52.30 -19.42 28.73
CA PHE A 138 -52.60 -20.83 28.44
C PHE A 138 -54.01 -20.93 27.84
N CYS A 139 -54.11 -20.93 26.52
CA CYS A 139 -55.34 -21.23 25.81
C CYS A 139 -55.11 -22.52 25.02
N PHE A 140 -55.33 -23.66 25.67
CA PHE A 140 -55.83 -24.83 24.97
C PHE A 140 -57.25 -24.50 24.48
N LEU A 141 -57.37 -23.80 23.34
CA LEU A 141 -58.65 -23.66 22.66
C LEU A 141 -58.76 -24.72 21.57
N SER A 142 -58.98 -25.97 21.98
CA SER A 142 -59.88 -26.84 21.25
C SER A 142 -61.26 -26.17 21.31
N ARG A 143 -61.74 -25.62 20.20
CA ARG A 143 -62.91 -24.75 20.12
C ARG A 143 -64.26 -25.45 20.36
N THR A 144 -64.30 -26.50 21.16
CA THR A 144 -65.51 -27.26 21.51
C THR A 144 -65.40 -27.81 22.93
N CYS A 145 -65.73 -26.99 23.93
CA CYS A 145 -66.39 -27.41 25.17
C CYS A 145 -66.58 -26.19 26.09
N LEU A 146 -67.82 -25.73 26.25
CA LEU A 146 -68.17 -24.53 27.00
C LEU A 146 -68.18 -24.71 28.54
N HIS A 147 -67.58 -25.77 29.08
CA HIS A 147 -67.70 -26.14 30.51
C HIS A 147 -66.44 -26.69 31.21
N SER A 148 -65.22 -26.47 30.74
CA SER A 148 -64.02 -26.93 31.49
C SER A 148 -63.60 -25.93 32.56
N VAL A 149 -63.51 -26.42 33.80
CA VAL A 149 -62.92 -25.79 34.99
C VAL A 149 -61.48 -25.35 34.70
N GLU A 150 -61.07 -24.16 35.18
CA GLU A 150 -59.68 -23.68 35.11
C GLU A 150 -58.74 -24.68 35.79
N ASP A 151 -57.79 -25.23 35.03
CA ASP A 151 -56.84 -26.24 35.50
C ASP A 151 -55.69 -25.56 36.27
N TYR A 152 -55.83 -25.48 37.60
CA TYR A 152 -54.86 -24.86 38.53
C TYR A 152 -53.44 -25.46 38.45
N SER A 153 -53.27 -26.65 37.87
CA SER A 153 -51.99 -27.34 37.69
C SER A 153 -51.03 -26.65 36.71
N SER A 154 -51.56 -25.86 35.76
CA SER A 154 -50.77 -25.11 34.76
C SER A 154 -50.08 -23.86 35.34
N VAL A 155 -50.62 -23.30 36.43
CA VAL A 155 -50.09 -22.12 37.11
C VAL A 155 -48.86 -22.48 37.94
N ASP A 156 -48.85 -23.64 38.59
CA ASP A 156 -47.75 -24.13 39.43
C ASP A 156 -46.48 -24.43 38.61
N VAL A 157 -46.63 -25.04 37.43
CA VAL A 157 -45.51 -25.31 36.50
C VAL A 157 -44.82 -24.01 36.07
N LYS A 158 -45.63 -23.01 35.68
CA LYS A 158 -45.11 -21.73 35.19
C LYS A 158 -44.37 -20.98 36.29
N PHE A 159 -44.92 -20.98 37.52
CA PHE A 159 -44.28 -20.34 38.67
C PHE A 159 -42.91 -20.94 39.00
N ILE A 160 -42.80 -22.28 39.05
CA ILE A 160 -41.53 -22.96 39.36
C ILE A 160 -40.49 -22.72 38.26
N TRP A 161 -40.90 -22.76 36.99
CA TRP A 161 -40.01 -22.47 35.87
C TRP A 161 -39.55 -21.01 35.85
N ASP A 162 -40.44 -20.06 36.16
CA ASP A 162 -40.10 -18.65 36.25
C ASP A 162 -39.04 -18.39 37.34
N ASP A 163 -39.11 -19.11 38.47
CA ASP A 163 -38.10 -19.01 39.54
C ASP A 163 -36.74 -19.58 39.13
N VAL A 164 -36.71 -20.76 38.51
CA VAL A 164 -35.49 -21.37 37.94
C VAL A 164 -34.85 -20.45 36.89
N ARG A 165 -35.64 -19.92 35.96
CA ARG A 165 -35.16 -18.97 34.94
C ARG A 165 -34.64 -17.67 35.55
N LEU A 166 -35.23 -17.20 36.65
CA LEU A 166 -34.79 -15.99 37.33
C LEU A 166 -33.44 -16.20 38.03
N HIS A 167 -33.23 -17.35 38.67
CA HIS A 167 -31.96 -17.70 39.31
C HIS A 167 -30.82 -17.78 38.29
N LEU A 168 -31.02 -18.54 37.20
CA LEU A 168 -30.04 -18.67 36.11
C LEU A 168 -29.76 -17.32 35.43
N ARG A 169 -30.77 -16.47 35.25
CA ARG A 169 -30.59 -15.10 34.73
C ARG A 169 -29.70 -14.26 35.64
N ARG A 170 -29.91 -14.30 36.96
CA ARG A 170 -29.09 -13.54 37.92
C ARG A 170 -27.63 -13.97 37.85
N PHE A 171 -27.37 -15.28 37.76
CA PHE A 171 -26.02 -15.82 37.58
C PHE A 171 -25.36 -15.30 36.29
N LEU A 172 -26.04 -15.41 35.15
CA LEU A 172 -25.53 -14.94 33.85
C LEU A 172 -25.30 -13.42 33.83
N VAL A 173 -26.20 -12.64 34.42
CA VAL A 173 -26.04 -11.18 34.55
C VAL A 173 -24.86 -10.83 35.45
N ASN A 174 -24.66 -11.52 36.57
CA ASN A 174 -23.51 -11.29 37.45
C ASN A 174 -22.17 -11.60 36.74
N ARG A 175 -22.12 -12.66 35.92
CA ARG A 175 -20.95 -12.98 35.09
C ARG A 175 -20.70 -11.91 34.01
N LEU A 176 -21.77 -11.43 33.39
CA LEU A 176 -21.71 -10.30 32.45
C LEU A 176 -21.35 -8.98 33.13
N GLU A 177 -21.48 -8.82 34.45
CA GLU A 177 -21.04 -7.61 35.16
C GLU A 177 -19.59 -7.71 35.67
N GLY A 178 -19.07 -8.92 35.94
CA GLY A 178 -17.73 -9.17 36.49
C GLY A 178 -16.56 -9.20 35.49
N HIS A 179 -16.78 -8.99 34.18
CA HIS A 179 -15.74 -9.16 33.14
C HIS A 179 -14.65 -8.07 33.11
N ASN A 180 -14.78 -7.00 33.92
CA ASN A 180 -13.82 -5.90 34.00
C ASN A 180 -12.43 -6.33 34.51
N GLU A 181 -12.30 -7.50 35.16
CA GLU A 181 -11.03 -8.00 35.73
C GLU A 181 -10.11 -8.71 34.72
N ILE A 182 -10.59 -9.02 33.50
CA ILE A 182 -9.85 -9.84 32.51
C ILE A 182 -9.08 -8.97 31.52
N ASN A 183 -7.76 -8.77 31.66
CA ASN A 183 -7.01 -7.84 30.79
C ASN A 183 -6.99 -8.16 29.26
N ASN A 184 -7.32 -9.38 28.83
CA ASN A 184 -7.27 -9.80 27.41
C ASN A 184 -8.65 -9.71 26.70
N SER A 185 -8.68 -9.21 25.46
CA SER A 185 -9.91 -8.99 24.67
C SER A 185 -10.59 -10.28 24.15
N GLN A 186 -9.82 -11.25 23.64
CA GLN A 186 -10.37 -12.53 23.14
C GLN A 186 -11.16 -13.35 24.18
N PRO A 187 -10.67 -13.60 25.41
CA PRO A 187 -11.45 -14.34 26.40
C PRO A 187 -12.68 -13.57 26.87
N ARG A 188 -12.64 -12.22 26.89
CA ARG A 188 -13.81 -11.37 27.17
C ARG A 188 -14.90 -11.52 26.11
N ILE A 189 -14.55 -11.47 24.82
CA ILE A 189 -15.51 -11.66 23.71
C ILE A 189 -16.17 -13.04 23.80
N LYS A 190 -15.38 -14.09 24.05
CA LYS A 190 -15.88 -15.46 24.17
C LYS A 190 -16.85 -15.62 25.35
N LEU A 191 -16.51 -15.06 26.51
CA LEU A 191 -17.39 -15.05 27.69
C LEU A 191 -18.70 -14.31 27.43
N LYS A 192 -18.63 -13.09 26.85
CA LYS A 192 -19.81 -12.29 26.51
C LYS A 192 -20.71 -13.03 25.51
N SER A 193 -20.13 -13.61 24.44
CA SER A 193 -20.87 -14.38 23.44
C SER A 193 -21.56 -15.60 24.05
N GLN A 194 -20.86 -16.38 24.88
CA GLN A 194 -21.43 -17.53 25.60
C GLN A 194 -22.59 -17.14 26.52
N CYS A 195 -22.43 -16.06 27.30
CA CYS A 195 -23.49 -15.59 28.20
C CYS A 195 -24.72 -15.09 27.41
N MET A 196 -24.52 -14.42 26.26
CA MET A 196 -25.62 -13.97 25.40
C MET A 196 -26.37 -15.15 24.79
N GLN A 197 -25.67 -16.17 24.29
CA GLN A 197 -26.29 -17.41 23.79
C GLN A 197 -27.10 -18.14 24.88
N GLN A 198 -26.57 -18.23 26.09
CA GLN A 198 -27.26 -18.84 27.24
C GLN A 198 -28.47 -18.02 27.72
N LEU A 199 -28.42 -16.69 27.61
CA LEU A 199 -29.57 -15.83 27.91
C LEU A 199 -30.69 -15.98 26.86
N LEU A 200 -30.34 -16.12 25.58
CA LEU A 200 -31.29 -16.36 24.48
C LEU A 200 -31.98 -17.73 24.59
N LEU A 201 -31.38 -18.69 25.28
CA LEU A 201 -32.04 -19.96 25.63
C LEU A 201 -33.20 -19.76 26.63
N LEU A 202 -33.10 -18.77 27.52
CA LEU A 202 -34.01 -18.58 28.66
C LEU A 202 -35.09 -17.50 28.40
N TYR A 203 -34.77 -16.49 27.60
CA TYR A 203 -35.60 -15.29 27.36
C TYR A 203 -35.62 -14.93 25.87
N PRO A 204 -36.68 -14.24 25.40
CA PRO A 204 -36.76 -13.78 24.02
C PRO A 204 -35.64 -12.76 23.72
N GLU A 205 -35.23 -12.69 22.45
CA GLU A 205 -34.18 -11.78 21.96
C GLU A 205 -34.37 -10.34 22.43
N SER A 206 -35.60 -9.81 22.37
CA SER A 206 -35.91 -8.44 22.80
C SER A 206 -35.62 -8.18 24.28
N GLU A 207 -35.91 -9.13 25.17
CA GLU A 207 -35.65 -8.97 26.62
C GLU A 207 -34.16 -9.10 26.95
N VAL A 208 -33.45 -10.00 26.26
CA VAL A 208 -32.01 -10.20 26.42
C VAL A 208 -31.26 -8.95 25.97
N LEU A 209 -31.63 -8.40 24.81
CA LEU A 209 -31.02 -7.19 24.27
C LEU A 209 -31.23 -5.99 25.17
N VAL A 210 -32.46 -5.72 25.63
CA VAL A 210 -32.74 -4.61 26.55
C VAL A 210 -31.92 -4.74 27.83
N LYS A 211 -31.76 -5.97 28.36
CA LYS A 211 -30.97 -6.20 29.56
C LYS A 211 -29.48 -6.01 29.31
N TYR A 212 -28.93 -6.55 28.22
CA TYR A 212 -27.54 -6.38 27.83
C TYR A 212 -27.21 -4.89 27.59
N GLN A 213 -28.09 -4.20 26.87
CA GLN A 213 -28.01 -2.76 26.64
C GLN A 213 -27.96 -1.97 27.96
N SER A 214 -28.78 -2.33 28.96
CA SER A 214 -28.77 -1.68 30.27
C SER A 214 -27.46 -1.88 31.03
N ILE A 215 -26.84 -3.06 30.91
CA ILE A 215 -25.54 -3.37 31.53
C ILE A 215 -24.45 -2.53 30.85
N GLN A 216 -24.42 -2.52 29.51
CA GLN A 216 -23.43 -1.75 28.75
C GLN A 216 -23.58 -0.25 28.98
N LYS A 217 -24.80 0.31 29.00
CA LYS A 217 -25.05 1.73 29.33
C LYS A 217 -24.50 2.11 30.71
N ARG A 218 -24.69 1.26 31.72
CA ARG A 218 -24.16 1.52 33.07
C ARG A 218 -22.63 1.46 33.12
N LEU A 219 -22.02 0.50 32.42
CA LEU A 219 -20.56 0.40 32.31
C LEU A 219 -19.97 1.61 31.56
N LEU A 220 -20.60 2.00 30.45
CA LEU A 220 -20.24 3.17 29.68
C LEU A 220 -20.34 4.44 30.52
N THR A 221 -21.43 4.63 31.28
CA THR A 221 -21.58 5.80 32.17
C THR A 221 -20.44 5.89 33.19
N LYS A 222 -20.08 4.76 33.80
CA LYS A 222 -18.98 4.69 34.77
C LYS A 222 -17.61 4.94 34.11
N PHE A 223 -17.43 4.45 32.89
CA PHE A 223 -16.22 4.68 32.10
C PHE A 223 -16.08 6.17 31.73
N LEU A 224 -17.12 6.79 31.17
CA LEU A 224 -17.11 8.21 30.77
C LEU A 224 -16.89 9.13 31.98
N GLN A 225 -17.50 8.83 33.13
CA GLN A 225 -17.27 9.58 34.38
C GLN A 225 -15.83 9.50 34.90
N ASN A 226 -15.14 8.37 34.71
CA ASN A 226 -13.78 8.16 35.20
C ASN A 226 -12.71 8.67 34.21
N SER A 227 -13.01 8.65 32.92
CA SER A 227 -12.05 8.93 31.85
C SER A 227 -12.02 10.40 31.42
N PHE A 228 -13.10 11.15 31.61
CA PHE A 228 -13.13 12.57 31.26
C PHE A 228 -12.67 13.47 32.42
N PRO A 229 -11.53 14.18 32.26
CA PRO A 229 -11.12 15.18 33.24
C PRO A 229 -12.11 16.35 33.27
N SER A 230 -12.47 16.83 34.46
CA SER A 230 -13.29 18.04 34.61
C SER A 230 -12.56 19.25 34.02
N CYS A 231 -13.19 19.96 33.08
CA CYS A 231 -12.62 21.19 32.50
C CYS A 231 -12.54 22.27 33.60
N ASN A 232 -11.32 22.52 34.12
CA ASN A 232 -11.06 23.57 35.10
C ASN A 232 -10.29 24.73 34.43
N ARG A 233 -10.35 25.91 35.03
CA ARG A 233 -9.77 27.15 34.47
C ARG A 233 -8.23 27.12 34.36
N ASP A 234 -7.57 26.39 35.26
CA ASP A 234 -6.09 26.31 35.35
C ASP A 234 -5.52 25.04 34.68
N SER A 235 -6.38 24.19 34.10
CA SER A 235 -5.94 22.98 33.42
C SER A 235 -5.56 23.26 31.97
N ASP A 236 -4.42 22.72 31.58
CA ASP A 236 -3.89 22.79 30.22
C ASP A 236 -4.88 22.15 29.23
N LEU A 237 -5.44 22.96 28.33
CA LEU A 237 -6.41 22.52 27.32
C LEU A 237 -5.84 21.41 26.44
N GLU A 238 -4.52 21.38 26.23
CA GLU A 238 -3.85 20.31 25.47
C GLU A 238 -3.90 18.96 26.20
N VAL A 239 -3.68 18.96 27.52
CA VAL A 239 -3.75 17.73 28.33
C VAL A 239 -5.17 17.16 28.34
N ILE A 240 -6.17 18.05 28.41
CA ILE A 240 -7.59 17.67 28.33
C ILE A 240 -7.90 17.06 26.96
N ALA A 241 -7.50 17.71 25.86
CA ALA A 241 -7.71 17.21 24.50
C ALA A 241 -7.05 15.83 24.28
N HIS A 242 -5.84 15.63 24.79
CA HIS A 242 -5.13 14.35 24.69
C HIS A 242 -5.81 13.24 25.50
N GLY A 243 -6.38 13.58 26.66
CA GLY A 243 -7.23 12.68 27.44
C GLY A 243 -8.49 12.25 26.70
N TYR A 244 -9.16 13.18 26.01
CA TYR A 244 -10.29 12.87 25.13
C TYR A 244 -9.90 11.93 24.00
N GLN A 245 -8.79 12.20 23.31
CA GLN A 245 -8.32 11.37 22.20
C GLN A 245 -8.04 9.92 22.65
N SER A 246 -7.39 9.73 23.80
CA SER A 246 -7.16 8.41 24.40
C SER A 246 -8.47 7.71 24.74
N THR A 247 -9.42 8.44 25.33
CA THR A 247 -10.74 7.91 25.70
C THR A 247 -11.54 7.46 24.48
N MET A 248 -11.49 8.20 23.37
CA MET A 248 -12.16 7.83 22.12
C MET A 248 -11.57 6.56 21.48
N LEU A 249 -10.25 6.35 21.58
CA LEU A 249 -9.62 5.11 21.10
C LEU A 249 -10.08 3.90 21.91
N THR A 250 -10.15 4.02 23.24
CA THR A 250 -10.68 2.95 24.09
C THR A 250 -12.17 2.68 23.85
N LEU A 251 -12.96 3.73 23.60
CA LEU A 251 -14.37 3.61 23.27
C LEU A 251 -14.58 2.87 21.93
N HIS A 252 -13.78 3.19 20.91
CA HIS A 252 -13.79 2.46 19.65
C HIS A 252 -13.51 0.96 19.86
N SER A 253 -12.57 0.61 20.73
CA SER A 253 -12.31 -0.80 21.07
C SER A 253 -13.52 -1.49 21.69
N LEU A 254 -14.22 -0.83 22.63
CA LEU A 254 -15.44 -1.38 23.25
C LEU A 254 -16.56 -1.58 22.23
N ILE A 255 -16.77 -0.59 21.35
CA ILE A 255 -17.77 -0.68 20.27
C ILE A 255 -17.42 -1.83 19.34
N LYS A 256 -16.16 -1.99 18.95
CA LYS A 256 -15.69 -3.07 18.08
C LYS A 256 -15.91 -4.46 18.72
N GLU A 257 -15.67 -4.61 20.01
CA GLU A 257 -15.94 -5.86 20.74
C GLU A 257 -17.42 -6.25 20.69
N ASP A 258 -18.31 -5.32 21.07
CA ASP A 258 -19.74 -5.57 21.09
C ASP A 258 -20.32 -5.71 19.66
N PHE A 259 -19.80 -4.97 18.68
CA PHE A 259 -20.16 -5.11 17.26
C PHE A 259 -19.90 -6.54 16.77
N ASN A 260 -18.72 -7.10 17.07
CA ASN A 260 -18.37 -8.47 16.66
C ASN A 260 -19.29 -9.52 17.29
N ILE A 261 -19.69 -9.34 18.54
CA ILE A 261 -20.62 -10.26 19.23
C ILE A 261 -22.03 -10.16 18.63
N LEU A 262 -22.52 -8.93 18.42
CA LEU A 262 -23.88 -8.69 17.96
C LEU A 262 -24.07 -9.05 16.48
N ARG A 263 -23.04 -8.92 15.65
CA ARG A 263 -23.06 -9.32 14.23
C ARG A 263 -23.35 -10.81 14.04
N GLU A 264 -22.96 -11.66 15.00
CA GLU A 264 -23.21 -13.11 14.95
C GLU A 264 -24.65 -13.49 15.36
N ILE A 265 -25.33 -12.63 16.11
CA ILE A 265 -26.60 -12.93 16.78
C ILE A 265 -27.78 -12.21 16.13
N LEU A 266 -27.59 -10.96 15.69
CA LEU A 266 -28.66 -10.05 15.29
C LEU A 266 -28.66 -9.74 13.80
N ALA A 267 -29.84 -9.34 13.30
CA ALA A 267 -29.96 -8.72 11.99
C ALA A 267 -29.17 -7.39 11.93
N PRO A 268 -28.57 -7.03 10.78
CA PRO A 268 -27.75 -5.82 10.61
C PRO A 268 -28.43 -4.53 11.10
N SER A 269 -29.73 -4.38 10.84
CA SER A 269 -30.52 -3.23 11.30
C SER A 269 -30.59 -3.11 12.83
N SER A 270 -30.67 -4.25 13.53
CA SER A 270 -30.74 -4.31 14.98
C SER A 270 -29.37 -4.03 15.62
N VAL A 271 -28.27 -4.42 14.95
CA VAL A 271 -26.90 -4.06 15.36
C VAL A 271 -26.68 -2.55 15.27
N VAL A 272 -27.09 -1.92 14.16
CA VAL A 272 -27.03 -0.46 13.99
C VAL A 272 -27.82 0.25 15.08
N GLN A 273 -29.06 -0.21 15.35
CA GLN A 273 -29.90 0.36 16.39
C GLN A 273 -29.27 0.22 17.79
N PHE A 274 -28.73 -0.96 18.13
CA PHE A 274 -28.09 -1.20 19.41
C PHE A 274 -26.89 -0.27 19.63
N ILE A 275 -26.01 -0.14 18.64
CA ILE A 275 -24.81 0.70 18.74
C ILE A 275 -25.19 2.18 18.87
N ARG A 276 -26.20 2.63 18.11
CA ARG A 276 -26.73 3.99 18.21
C ARG A 276 -27.21 4.29 19.62
N GLU A 277 -28.16 3.50 20.12
CA GLU A 277 -28.83 3.77 21.39
C GLU A 277 -27.92 3.57 22.62
N THR A 278 -26.89 2.72 22.52
CA THR A 278 -26.00 2.40 23.63
C THR A 278 -24.79 3.33 23.69
N TYR A 279 -24.16 3.57 22.54
CA TYR A 279 -22.87 4.26 22.46
C TYR A 279 -23.01 5.64 21.84
N LEU A 280 -23.55 5.77 20.63
CA LEU A 280 -23.55 7.04 19.90
C LEU A 280 -24.38 8.13 20.59
N ASP A 281 -25.53 7.76 21.16
CA ASP A 281 -26.38 8.70 21.92
C ASP A 281 -25.68 9.17 23.21
N ALA A 282 -25.02 8.25 23.93
CA ALA A 282 -24.26 8.59 25.14
C ALA A 282 -23.06 9.49 24.84
N VAL A 283 -22.35 9.22 23.73
CA VAL A 283 -21.26 10.08 23.24
C VAL A 283 -21.76 11.47 22.88
N THR A 284 -22.93 11.55 22.24
CA THR A 284 -23.59 12.82 21.89
C THR A 284 -23.96 13.62 23.13
N GLU A 285 -24.51 12.96 24.17
CA GLU A 285 -24.87 13.59 25.44
C GLU A 285 -23.63 14.11 26.20
N GLU A 286 -22.56 13.31 26.28
CA GLU A 286 -21.32 13.76 26.91
C GLU A 286 -20.68 14.91 26.16
N MET A 287 -20.70 14.89 24.82
CA MET A 287 -20.24 16.02 24.02
C MET A 287 -21.01 17.31 24.33
N ALA A 288 -22.33 17.23 24.45
CA ALA A 288 -23.17 18.37 24.83
C ALA A 288 -22.77 18.90 26.22
N LYS A 289 -22.56 18.04 27.22
CA LYS A 289 -22.10 18.43 28.56
C LYS A 289 -20.73 19.12 28.54
N ILE A 290 -19.79 18.62 27.73
CA ILE A 290 -18.44 19.18 27.60
C ILE A 290 -18.52 20.60 27.01
N LEU A 291 -19.29 20.76 25.94
CA LEU A 291 -19.49 22.05 25.29
C LEU A 291 -20.27 23.03 26.18
N GLU A 292 -21.27 22.56 26.95
CA GLU A 292 -22.00 23.37 27.92
C GLU A 292 -21.08 23.87 29.04
N ASN A 293 -20.26 22.99 29.63
CA ASN A 293 -19.25 23.36 30.62
C ASN A 293 -18.23 24.38 30.07
N PHE A 294 -17.76 24.15 28.84
CA PHE A 294 -16.87 25.09 28.14
C PHE A 294 -17.54 26.45 27.94
N CYS A 295 -18.82 26.49 27.54
CA CYS A 295 -19.60 27.72 27.41
C CYS A 295 -19.77 28.44 28.75
N GLU A 296 -20.14 27.72 29.81
CA GLU A 296 -20.37 28.32 31.12
C GLU A 296 -19.14 29.03 31.66
N LEU A 297 -17.96 28.42 31.51
CA LEU A 297 -16.69 28.97 31.96
C LEU A 297 -16.32 30.24 31.18
N GLN A 298 -16.58 30.28 29.88
CA GLN A 298 -16.17 31.38 28.98
C GLN A 298 -17.16 32.55 28.93
N PHE A 299 -18.47 32.30 29.06
CA PHE A 299 -19.49 33.34 28.95
C PHE A 299 -19.88 34.00 30.29
N LYS A 300 -19.52 33.42 31.46
CA LYS A 300 -19.75 34.03 32.78
C LYS A 300 -18.79 35.19 33.11
N GLU A 301 -17.64 35.30 32.45
CA GLU A 301 -16.62 36.33 32.76
C GLU A 301 -16.92 37.72 32.17
N ASN A 302 -17.76 37.83 31.13
CA ASN A 302 -18.09 39.13 30.51
C ASN A 302 -19.19 39.92 31.24
N ALA A 303 -19.73 39.39 32.34
CA ALA A 303 -20.61 40.11 33.24
C ALA A 303 -19.81 40.67 34.42
N VAL A 304 -19.22 41.86 34.26
CA VAL A 304 -18.63 42.61 35.39
C VAL A 304 -19.71 42.77 36.48
N PRO A 305 -19.47 42.36 37.74
CA PRO A 305 -20.42 42.58 38.79
C PRO A 305 -20.44 44.07 39.13
N ILE A 306 -21.54 44.75 38.83
CA ILE A 306 -21.81 46.11 39.30
C ILE A 306 -21.79 46.08 40.83
N VAL A 307 -20.75 46.69 41.40
CA VAL A 307 -20.58 46.91 42.83
C VAL A 307 -21.77 47.71 43.36
N LYS A 308 -22.61 47.09 44.19
CA LYS A 308 -23.62 47.78 44.99
C LYS A 308 -22.94 48.62 46.06
N GLY A 309 -22.75 49.90 45.78
CA GLY A 309 -22.55 50.97 46.77
C GLY A 309 -23.90 51.49 47.29
N SER A 310 -23.98 51.69 48.59
CA SER A 310 -25.16 51.91 49.42
C SER A 310 -25.87 53.28 49.30
N LYS A 311 -27.21 53.24 49.49
CA LYS A 311 -28.10 54.18 50.24
C LYS A 311 -28.01 55.71 50.04
N SER A 312 -29.07 56.30 49.48
CA SER A 312 -29.87 57.42 50.06
C SER A 312 -31.06 57.71 49.12
N ALA A 313 -32.31 57.57 49.57
CA ALA A 313 -33.22 58.62 50.06
C ALA A 313 -34.24 59.09 48.99
N GLY A 314 -35.54 59.07 49.34
CA GLY A 314 -36.61 59.75 48.60
C GLY A 314 -37.90 58.95 48.38
N LYS A 315 -38.87 59.08 49.30
CA LYS A 315 -40.27 58.66 49.14
C LYS A 315 -40.99 59.56 48.12
N HIS A 316 -41.77 59.01 47.18
CA HIS A 316 -43.24 59.25 47.08
C HIS A 316 -43.91 58.59 45.83
N ARG A 317 -45.02 57.89 46.13
CA ARG A 317 -46.34 57.78 45.44
C ARG A 317 -46.45 57.95 43.91
N GLY A 318 -47.21 57.04 43.28
CA GLY A 318 -48.23 57.40 42.27
C GLY A 318 -48.27 56.60 40.96
N THR A 319 -49.01 55.49 40.97
CA THR A 319 -50.05 55.05 40.00
C THR A 319 -50.02 55.52 38.52
N VAL A 320 -49.80 54.56 37.61
CA VAL A 320 -50.56 54.22 36.36
C VAL A 320 -50.70 55.26 35.22
N HIS A 321 -50.10 54.99 34.04
CA HIS A 321 -50.80 54.62 32.78
C HIS A 321 -49.83 54.47 31.57
N ALA A 322 -49.97 53.33 30.88
CA ALA A 322 -49.91 53.05 29.44
C ALA A 322 -48.94 53.83 28.51
N LEU A 323 -48.07 53.11 27.78
CA LEU A 323 -48.27 52.70 26.36
C LEU A 323 -46.90 52.40 25.69
N VAL A 324 -46.71 51.13 25.31
CA VAL A 324 -45.91 50.56 24.20
C VAL A 324 -44.70 51.33 23.65
N SER A 325 -43.50 50.72 23.80
CA SER A 325 -42.40 50.81 22.82
C SER A 325 -41.68 49.46 22.76
N PRO A 326 -41.19 49.01 21.59
CA PRO A 326 -40.90 47.60 21.33
C PRO A 326 -39.64 47.15 22.08
N ALA A 327 -39.68 45.92 22.57
CA ALA A 327 -38.52 45.23 23.12
C ALA A 327 -37.43 45.11 22.03
N CYS A 328 -36.46 46.02 22.07
CA CYS A 328 -35.17 45.80 21.45
C CYS A 328 -34.45 44.71 22.26
N PRO A 329 -34.09 43.56 21.69
CA PRO A 329 -33.24 42.61 22.40
C PRO A 329 -31.88 43.28 22.58
N GLN A 330 -31.50 43.53 23.83
CA GLN A 330 -30.18 44.03 24.18
C GLN A 330 -29.12 43.13 23.53
N LYS A 331 -28.28 43.72 22.68
CA LYS A 331 -27.04 43.13 22.17
C LYS A 331 -26.25 42.52 23.34
N ARG A 332 -26.29 41.19 23.48
CA ARG A 332 -25.26 40.42 24.20
C ARG A 332 -23.93 40.85 23.55
N ARG A 333 -23.02 41.47 24.29
CA ARG A 333 -21.63 41.59 23.83
C ARG A 333 -21.09 40.16 23.76
N HIS A 334 -20.98 39.63 22.55
CA HIS A 334 -20.49 38.27 22.31
C HIS A 334 -18.98 38.26 22.54
N SER A 335 -18.49 37.44 23.48
CA SER A 335 -17.07 37.14 23.65
C SER A 335 -16.55 36.50 22.36
N SER A 336 -15.43 36.97 21.82
CA SER A 336 -14.66 36.22 20.82
C SER A 336 -13.89 35.10 21.49
N LEU A 337 -13.85 33.91 20.88
CA LEU A 337 -13.00 32.81 21.34
C LEU A 337 -11.52 33.11 21.04
N SER A 338 -10.63 32.67 21.92
CA SER A 338 -9.18 32.75 21.72
C SER A 338 -8.68 31.70 20.70
N LEU A 339 -7.44 31.84 20.22
CA LEU A 339 -6.85 30.87 19.28
C LEU A 339 -6.69 29.49 19.92
N ASP A 340 -6.31 29.44 21.20
CA ASP A 340 -6.08 28.18 21.93
C ASP A 340 -7.40 27.46 22.23
N GLU A 341 -8.47 28.22 22.47
CA GLU A 341 -9.84 27.70 22.57
C GLU A 341 -10.34 27.09 21.25
N LEU A 342 -10.07 27.75 20.10
CA LEU A 342 -10.43 27.21 18.79
C LEU A 342 -9.64 25.94 18.45
N LYS A 343 -8.35 25.91 18.80
CA LYS A 343 -7.51 24.70 18.66
C LYS A 343 -8.05 23.54 19.49
N PHE A 344 -8.43 23.80 20.74
CA PHE A 344 -9.05 22.81 21.61
C PHE A 344 -10.32 22.22 20.99
N LEU A 345 -11.23 23.08 20.50
CA LEU A 345 -12.44 22.64 19.81
C LEU A 345 -12.14 21.82 18.54
N ALA A 346 -11.10 22.18 17.80
CA ALA A 346 -10.68 21.45 16.60
C ALA A 346 -10.12 20.06 16.93
N GLN A 347 -9.25 19.93 17.94
CA GLN A 347 -8.71 18.65 18.41
C GLN A 347 -9.81 17.72 18.96
N LEU A 348 -10.78 18.29 19.68
CA LEU A 348 -11.97 17.57 20.13
C LEU A 348 -12.76 17.02 18.92
N THR A 349 -13.01 17.88 17.94
CA THR A 349 -13.73 17.53 16.71
C THR A 349 -13.01 16.46 15.90
N GLU A 350 -11.68 16.54 15.79
CA GLU A 350 -10.85 15.54 15.12
C GLU A 350 -10.97 14.15 15.77
N SER A 351 -10.98 14.10 17.11
CA SER A 351 -11.15 12.84 17.85
C SER A 351 -12.50 12.17 17.55
N PHE A 352 -13.57 12.95 17.44
CA PHE A 352 -14.90 12.45 17.07
C PHE A 352 -15.00 12.03 15.61
N LEU A 353 -14.42 12.79 14.68
CA LEU A 353 -14.35 12.41 13.26
C LEU A 353 -13.59 11.09 13.07
N LYS A 354 -12.50 10.88 13.81
CA LYS A 354 -11.75 9.62 13.77
C LYS A 354 -12.58 8.45 14.28
N LEU A 355 -13.33 8.63 15.37
CA LEU A 355 -14.24 7.61 15.89
C LEU A 355 -15.35 7.28 14.87
N GLU A 356 -15.94 8.29 14.25
CA GLU A 356 -16.97 8.15 13.21
C GLU A 356 -16.48 7.36 12.01
N ASN A 357 -15.33 7.73 11.44
CA ASN A 357 -14.74 7.01 10.31
C ASN A 357 -14.45 5.55 10.65
N ASN A 358 -13.85 5.28 11.82
CA ASN A 358 -13.57 3.91 12.25
C ASN A 358 -14.85 3.06 12.42
N ILE A 359 -15.94 3.64 12.92
CA ILE A 359 -17.23 2.95 13.07
C ILE A 359 -17.87 2.71 11.71
N GLN A 360 -17.78 3.69 10.80
CA GLN A 360 -18.29 3.58 9.44
C GLN A 360 -17.60 2.43 8.69
N ASP A 361 -16.28 2.30 8.81
CA ASP A 361 -15.49 1.21 8.22
C ASP A 361 -15.97 -0.18 8.71
N LEU A 362 -16.30 -0.32 10.01
CA LEU A 362 -16.84 -1.58 10.57
C LEU A 362 -18.18 -1.96 9.94
N PHE A 363 -19.08 -0.99 9.73
CA PHE A 363 -20.37 -1.23 9.11
C PHE A 363 -20.25 -1.53 7.61
N GLU A 364 -19.34 -0.86 6.90
CA GLU A 364 -19.06 -1.14 5.49
C GLU A 364 -18.56 -2.58 5.28
N GLU A 365 -17.66 -3.07 6.15
CA GLU A 365 -17.21 -4.47 6.14
C GLU A 365 -18.39 -5.45 6.26
N MET A 366 -19.32 -5.19 7.19
CA MET A 366 -20.52 -6.02 7.39
C MET A 366 -21.46 -5.99 6.18
N PHE A 367 -21.67 -4.82 5.56
CA PHE A 367 -22.53 -4.69 4.39
C PHE A 367 -21.91 -5.31 3.12
N LEU A 368 -20.58 -5.32 2.99
CA LEU A 368 -19.89 -6.04 1.91
C LEU A 368 -20.11 -7.54 2.02
N LEU A 369 -20.07 -8.12 3.23
CA LEU A 369 -20.34 -9.54 3.47
C LEU A 369 -21.78 -9.95 3.10
N LEU A 370 -22.74 -9.03 3.24
CA LEU A 370 -24.15 -9.24 2.89
C LEU A 370 -24.44 -9.09 1.39
N LYS A 371 -23.62 -8.31 0.67
CA LYS A 371 -23.77 -8.06 -0.78
C LYS A 371 -23.23 -9.19 -1.66
N MET A 372 -22.59 -10.21 -1.09
CA MET A 372 -22.26 -11.44 -1.82
C MET A 372 -23.57 -12.17 -2.17
N PRO A 373 -23.91 -12.36 -3.45
CA PRO A 373 -25.15 -13.05 -3.82
C PRO A 373 -25.09 -14.49 -3.31
N ARG A 374 -26.09 -14.91 -2.53
CA ARG A 374 -26.45 -16.33 -2.46
C ARG A 374 -26.91 -16.73 -3.87
N ASN A 375 -25.98 -17.18 -4.70
CA ASN A 375 -26.31 -17.83 -5.96
C ASN A 375 -27.09 -19.11 -5.62
N SER A 376 -28.40 -19.05 -5.84
CA SER A 376 -29.25 -20.22 -6.00
C SER A 376 -28.70 -21.10 -7.14
N PRO A 377 -28.64 -22.43 -6.99
CA PRO A 377 -28.18 -23.31 -8.04
C PRO A 377 -29.28 -23.47 -9.11
N GLY A 378 -28.88 -23.43 -10.38
CA GLY A 378 -29.68 -23.95 -11.50
C GLY A 378 -30.13 -22.89 -12.52
N ILE A 379 -29.43 -22.76 -13.63
CA ILE A 379 -29.65 -23.55 -14.86
C ILE A 379 -28.57 -23.14 -15.86
N LEU A 380 -27.86 -24.15 -16.36
CA LEU A 380 -26.81 -24.08 -17.36
C LEU A 380 -27.44 -23.82 -18.74
N GLU A 381 -27.43 -22.59 -19.24
CA GLU A 381 -27.62 -22.36 -20.68
C GLU A 381 -26.27 -22.38 -21.40
N LYS A 382 -26.13 -23.39 -22.25
CA LYS A 382 -25.00 -23.62 -23.13
C LYS A 382 -24.80 -22.43 -24.06
N SER A 383 -23.55 -22.01 -24.20
CA SER A 383 -23.09 -21.13 -25.26
C SER A 383 -23.31 -21.75 -26.63
N ASP A 384 -23.98 -21.03 -27.53
CA ASP A 384 -23.84 -21.21 -28.97
C ASP A 384 -23.62 -19.85 -29.66
N ARG A 385 -22.74 -19.86 -30.67
CA ARG A 385 -22.17 -18.73 -31.40
C ARG A 385 -23.13 -18.07 -32.41
N GLU A 386 -22.90 -16.77 -32.63
CA GLU A 386 -22.97 -15.99 -33.89
C GLU A 386 -24.23 -16.04 -34.78
N ALA A 387 -24.97 -14.91 -34.89
CA ALA A 387 -25.17 -14.14 -36.13
C ALA A 387 -26.29 -13.06 -36.08
N MET A 388 -25.93 -11.84 -36.54
CA MET A 388 -26.66 -10.86 -37.35
C MET A 388 -28.01 -10.19 -36.93
N VAL A 389 -27.93 -8.84 -36.86
CA VAL A 389 -28.67 -7.81 -37.64
C VAL A 389 -30.21 -7.65 -37.52
N GLU A 390 -30.58 -6.44 -37.06
CA GLU A 390 -31.79 -5.60 -37.30
C GLU A 390 -33.23 -6.03 -36.98
N LYS A 391 -33.87 -5.11 -36.22
CA LYS A 391 -35.19 -4.46 -36.37
C LYS A 391 -36.38 -4.89 -35.50
N HIS A 392 -36.97 -3.82 -34.94
CA HIS A 392 -38.10 -3.68 -34.03
C HIS A 392 -39.40 -4.42 -34.40
N SER A 393 -40.15 -4.87 -33.39
CA SER A 393 -41.47 -4.30 -33.08
C SER A 393 -42.02 -4.82 -31.74
N SER A 394 -42.81 -3.96 -31.12
CA SER A 394 -43.56 -4.05 -29.87
C SER A 394 -44.44 -5.29 -29.72
N ASN A 395 -44.46 -5.87 -28.51
CA ASN A 395 -45.70 -6.22 -27.81
C ASN A 395 -45.41 -6.43 -26.31
N GLU A 396 -45.77 -5.41 -25.53
CA GLU A 396 -45.90 -5.50 -24.07
C GLU A 396 -47.11 -6.38 -23.72
N THR A 397 -46.85 -7.52 -23.08
CA THR A 397 -47.85 -8.19 -22.24
C THR A 397 -47.36 -8.17 -20.81
N ASN A 398 -48.00 -7.30 -20.02
CA ASN A 398 -47.88 -7.13 -18.58
C ASN A 398 -47.98 -8.48 -17.85
N ILE A 399 -46.86 -8.95 -17.29
CA ILE A 399 -46.86 -9.84 -16.13
C ILE A 399 -46.54 -8.94 -14.93
N PRO A 400 -47.38 -8.88 -13.88
CA PRO A 400 -47.05 -8.07 -12.71
C PRO A 400 -45.83 -8.70 -12.04
N PRO A 401 -44.79 -7.91 -11.68
CA PRO A 401 -43.77 -8.43 -10.80
C PRO A 401 -44.45 -8.72 -9.45
N GLU A 402 -44.25 -9.94 -8.94
CA GLU A 402 -44.47 -10.23 -7.52
C GLU A 402 -43.82 -9.12 -6.69
N PRO A 403 -44.45 -8.67 -5.59
CA PRO A 403 -43.89 -7.63 -4.75
C PRO A 403 -42.62 -8.19 -4.11
N LEU A 404 -41.46 -7.87 -4.70
CA LEU A 404 -40.19 -7.87 -3.99
C LEU A 404 -40.42 -7.05 -2.73
N LEU A 405 -40.37 -7.72 -1.59
CA LEU A 405 -40.31 -7.06 -0.29
C LEU A 405 -39.28 -5.93 -0.40
N PRO A 406 -39.60 -4.69 0.00
CA PRO A 406 -38.62 -3.63 0.00
C PRO A 406 -37.51 -4.06 0.95
N VAL A 407 -36.36 -4.46 0.39
CA VAL A 407 -35.10 -4.44 1.11
C VAL A 407 -34.89 -2.97 1.43
N LYS A 408 -35.40 -2.53 2.60
CA LYS A 408 -35.08 -1.23 3.16
C LYS A 408 -33.56 -1.13 3.11
N GLU A 409 -33.04 -0.19 2.33
CA GLU A 409 -31.64 0.17 2.35
C GLU A 409 -31.23 0.26 3.82
N ALA A 410 -30.25 -0.54 4.21
CA ALA A 410 -29.76 -0.52 5.57
C ALA A 410 -29.07 0.83 5.77
N ASN A 411 -29.80 1.77 6.37
CA ASN A 411 -29.31 3.12 6.62
C ASN A 411 -28.04 3.04 7.48
N LEU A 412 -26.99 3.73 7.03
CA LEU A 412 -25.78 3.97 7.80
C LEU A 412 -26.13 4.65 9.14
N PRO A 413 -25.31 4.45 10.20
CA PRO A 413 -25.53 5.08 11.48
C PRO A 413 -25.57 6.61 11.35
N GLU A 414 -26.59 7.24 11.94
CA GLU A 414 -26.73 8.69 12.01
C GLU A 414 -25.95 9.22 13.22
N PHE A 415 -24.96 10.09 13.00
CA PHE A 415 -24.10 10.63 14.04
C PHE A 415 -24.61 11.98 14.58
N GLY A 416 -25.26 11.95 15.75
CA GLY A 416 -25.92 13.12 16.35
C GLY A 416 -25.02 14.16 17.02
N TRP A 417 -23.73 13.86 17.24
CA TRP A 417 -22.80 14.66 18.04
C TRP A 417 -22.60 16.09 17.51
N ARG A 418 -22.73 16.31 16.19
CA ARG A 418 -22.66 17.64 15.56
C ARG A 418 -23.70 18.62 16.09
N ASN A 419 -24.86 18.14 16.56
CA ASN A 419 -25.90 18.98 17.13
C ASN A 419 -25.44 19.75 18.38
N ALA A 420 -24.44 19.24 19.11
CA ALA A 420 -23.92 19.88 20.31
C ALA A 420 -23.23 21.23 20.01
N PHE A 421 -22.75 21.46 18.78
CA PHE A 421 -22.12 22.73 18.40
C PHE A 421 -23.09 23.86 18.09
N LYS A 422 -24.40 23.61 18.02
CA LYS A 422 -25.39 24.62 17.60
C LYS A 422 -25.34 25.89 18.47
N GLU A 423 -25.12 25.74 19.78
CA GLU A 423 -25.08 26.89 20.70
C GLU A 423 -23.83 27.78 20.54
N ILE A 424 -22.71 27.21 20.09
CA ILE A 424 -21.42 27.90 19.92
C ILE A 424 -21.21 28.33 18.46
N SER A 425 -21.97 27.74 17.52
CA SER A 425 -21.77 27.86 16.08
C SER A 425 -21.54 29.28 15.57
N PHE A 426 -22.39 30.24 15.98
CA PHE A 426 -22.29 31.64 15.58
C PHE A 426 -21.03 32.32 16.14
N VAL A 427 -20.69 32.09 17.41
CA VAL A 427 -19.50 32.68 18.05
C VAL A 427 -18.23 32.07 17.45
N MET A 428 -18.25 30.76 17.18
CA MET A 428 -17.16 30.04 16.55
C MET A 428 -16.92 30.52 15.13
N ALA A 429 -17.97 30.68 14.32
CA ALA A 429 -17.87 31.14 12.94
C ALA A 429 -17.21 32.52 12.83
N HIS A 430 -17.60 33.47 13.69
CA HIS A 430 -16.97 34.80 13.71
C HIS A 430 -15.54 34.77 14.27
N SER A 431 -15.29 33.96 15.31
CA SER A 431 -13.96 33.88 15.95
C SER A 431 -12.93 33.18 15.05
N ILE A 432 -13.33 32.19 14.25
CA ILE A 432 -12.44 31.51 13.28
C ILE A 432 -11.90 32.51 12.26
N SER A 433 -12.77 33.32 11.66
CA SER A 433 -12.34 34.32 10.67
C SER A 433 -11.36 35.32 11.28
N ALA A 434 -11.68 35.87 12.46
CA ALA A 434 -10.81 36.80 13.17
C ALA A 434 -9.48 36.16 13.62
N ALA A 435 -9.49 34.89 14.05
CA ALA A 435 -8.30 34.17 14.45
C ALA A 435 -7.38 33.89 13.24
N ILE A 436 -7.94 33.44 12.12
CA ILE A 436 -7.22 33.18 10.87
C ILE A 436 -6.57 34.45 10.31
N GLU A 437 -7.33 35.54 10.23
CA GLU A 437 -6.81 36.85 9.83
C GLU A 437 -5.78 37.37 10.86
N GLY A 438 -6.01 37.15 12.15
CA GLY A 438 -5.13 37.60 13.24
C GLY A 438 -3.76 36.92 13.27
N PHE A 439 -3.67 35.60 13.14
CA PHE A 439 -2.36 34.93 13.13
C PHE A 439 -1.64 35.11 11.79
N SER A 440 -2.36 35.16 10.66
CA SER A 440 -1.74 35.35 9.35
C SER A 440 -1.10 36.74 9.24
N THR A 441 -1.80 37.79 9.67
CA THR A 441 -1.25 39.14 9.72
C THR A 441 -0.04 39.25 10.65
N LYS A 442 -0.07 38.62 11.83
CA LYS A 442 1.08 38.56 12.75
C LYS A 442 2.29 37.89 12.10
N VAL A 443 2.12 36.73 11.46
CA VAL A 443 3.21 36.01 10.78
C VAL A 443 3.76 36.82 9.61
N LEU A 444 2.89 37.45 8.80
CA LEU A 444 3.30 38.30 7.69
C LEU A 444 4.00 39.59 8.16
N GLN A 445 3.60 40.17 9.28
CA GLN A 445 4.29 41.34 9.88
C GLN A 445 5.65 40.94 10.47
N GLN A 446 5.74 39.78 11.09
CA GLN A 446 6.99 39.23 11.60
C GLN A 446 7.98 39.00 10.45
N GLU A 447 7.55 38.35 9.37
CA GLU A 447 8.39 38.16 8.18
C GLU A 447 8.85 39.51 7.59
N GLN A 448 7.98 40.52 7.50
CA GLN A 448 8.35 41.85 7.01
C GLN A 448 9.38 42.53 7.93
N THR A 449 9.27 42.35 9.24
CA THR A 449 10.19 42.92 10.22
C THR A 449 11.56 42.24 10.12
N GLU A 450 11.58 40.90 10.10
CA GLU A 450 12.78 40.09 9.86
C GLU A 450 13.46 40.53 8.56
N ARG A 451 12.68 40.66 7.48
CA ARG A 451 13.12 41.10 6.15
C ARG A 451 13.69 42.53 6.13
N SER A 452 13.21 43.44 6.97
CA SER A 452 13.74 44.81 7.08
C SER A 452 15.01 44.90 7.93
N SER A 453 15.19 43.97 8.87
CA SER A 453 16.35 43.90 9.77
C SER A 453 17.51 43.08 9.20
N ALA A 454 17.25 42.17 8.28
CA ALA A 454 18.24 41.26 7.73
C ALA A 454 19.20 42.00 6.78
N VAL A 455 20.51 41.79 7.01
CA VAL A 455 21.59 42.30 6.13
C VAL A 455 21.57 41.60 4.78
N SER A 456 21.15 40.33 4.74
CA SER A 456 20.93 39.57 3.52
C SER A 456 19.43 39.46 3.22
N TYR A 457 19.05 39.73 1.97
CA TYR A 457 17.68 39.62 1.50
C TYR A 457 17.22 38.16 1.28
N ALA A 458 17.75 37.21 2.04
CA ALA A 458 17.46 35.79 1.91
C ALA A 458 16.16 35.41 2.65
N ILE A 459 15.39 34.48 2.07
CA ILE A 459 14.16 33.96 2.69
C ILE A 459 14.48 32.80 3.65
N ASN A 460 13.90 32.83 4.85
CA ASN A 460 14.00 31.75 5.84
C ASN A 460 13.29 30.48 5.35
N LEU A 461 13.96 29.32 5.45
CA LEU A 461 13.52 28.04 4.89
C LEU A 461 13.19 27.01 5.98
N VAL A 462 12.19 26.18 5.72
CA VAL A 462 11.85 24.99 6.52
C VAL A 462 11.70 23.78 5.59
N THR A 463 12.18 22.61 6.03
CA THR A 463 11.98 21.34 5.32
C THR A 463 10.55 20.85 5.55
N VAL A 464 9.84 20.47 4.49
CA VAL A 464 8.48 19.95 4.61
C VAL A 464 8.54 18.53 5.22
N PRO A 465 7.84 18.26 6.35
CA PRO A 465 7.83 16.94 6.96
C PRO A 465 7.18 15.89 6.03
N LYS A 466 7.81 14.71 5.88
CA LYS A 466 7.28 13.58 5.09
C LYS A 466 6.10 12.84 5.76
N VAL A 467 5.59 13.32 6.88
CA VAL A 467 4.81 12.54 7.87
C VAL A 467 3.31 12.42 7.51
N TRP A 468 2.81 13.12 6.49
CA TRP A 468 1.40 13.07 6.09
C TRP A 468 1.11 11.78 5.28
N ARG A 469 1.02 10.65 5.99
CA ARG A 469 0.95 9.27 5.45
C ARG A 469 -0.47 8.77 5.15
N GLU A 470 -1.52 9.53 5.49
CA GLU A 470 -2.91 9.13 5.29
C GLU A 470 -3.57 10.01 4.21
N GLY A 471 -3.81 9.42 3.02
CA GLY A 471 -4.56 10.05 1.92
C GLY A 471 -3.70 10.73 0.84
N HIS A 472 -2.77 9.99 0.21
CA HIS A 472 -1.94 10.50 -0.89
C HIS A 472 -2.79 10.92 -2.11
N ILE A 473 -3.01 12.23 -2.26
CA ILE A 473 -3.58 12.82 -3.49
C ILE A 473 -2.46 13.10 -4.51
N PHE A 474 -1.25 13.41 -4.03
CA PHE A 474 -0.11 13.79 -4.87
C PHE A 474 1.06 12.81 -4.71
N PRO A 475 1.75 12.45 -5.81
CA PRO A 475 2.95 11.61 -5.77
C PRO A 475 4.13 12.32 -5.10
N GLU A 476 5.07 11.56 -4.51
CA GLU A 476 6.27 12.11 -3.82
C GLU A 476 7.10 13.03 -4.73
N GLU A 477 7.07 12.80 -6.04
CA GLU A 477 7.80 13.61 -7.04
C GLU A 477 7.27 15.04 -7.18
N GLU A 478 6.00 15.26 -6.88
CA GLU A 478 5.36 16.57 -6.97
C GLU A 478 5.43 17.33 -5.65
N GLN A 479 5.83 16.69 -4.55
CA GLN A 479 5.89 17.33 -3.24
C GLN A 479 7.10 18.27 -3.12
N PRO A 480 6.92 19.49 -2.58
CA PRO A 480 7.99 20.44 -2.34
C PRO A 480 8.88 19.99 -1.17
N LYS A 481 10.20 20.16 -1.31
CA LYS A 481 11.18 19.73 -0.29
C LYS A 481 11.40 20.78 0.78
N LYS A 482 11.55 22.05 0.37
CA LYS A 482 11.75 23.18 1.28
C LYS A 482 10.82 24.32 0.90
N VAL A 483 10.23 24.97 1.89
CA VAL A 483 9.28 26.08 1.72
C VAL A 483 9.68 27.26 2.60
N ALA A 484 9.15 28.45 2.28
CA ALA A 484 9.35 29.62 3.12
C ALA A 484 8.70 29.40 4.49
N LYS A 485 9.46 29.69 5.56
CA LYS A 485 9.04 29.49 6.96
C LYS A 485 7.68 30.11 7.26
N PHE A 486 7.49 31.38 6.89
CA PHE A 486 6.25 32.11 7.17
C PHE A 486 5.02 31.44 6.51
N CYS A 487 5.16 30.83 5.33
CA CYS A 487 4.07 30.09 4.71
C CYS A 487 3.81 28.77 5.42
N SER A 488 4.86 28.04 5.81
CA SER A 488 4.73 26.82 6.61
C SER A 488 3.97 27.09 7.91
N ASP A 489 4.36 28.14 8.64
CA ASP A 489 3.74 28.53 9.92
C ASP A 489 2.25 28.92 9.75
N ILE A 490 1.87 29.51 8.61
CA ILE A 490 0.47 29.82 8.29
C ILE A 490 -0.28 28.54 7.93
N MET A 491 0.26 27.68 7.06
CA MET A 491 -0.41 26.44 6.63
C MET A 491 -0.60 25.47 7.80
N GLU A 492 0.39 25.33 8.69
CA GLU A 492 0.28 24.49 9.89
C GLU A 492 -0.86 24.98 10.80
N LYS A 493 -0.98 26.30 11.02
CA LYS A 493 -2.10 26.86 11.80
C LYS A 493 -3.44 26.69 11.10
N LEU A 494 -3.51 26.74 9.77
CA LEU A 494 -4.73 26.45 9.02
C LEU A 494 -5.13 24.97 9.15
N ASP A 495 -4.16 24.05 9.07
CA ASP A 495 -4.41 22.61 9.24
C ASP A 495 -5.02 22.31 10.62
N THR A 496 -4.57 22.99 11.68
CA THR A 496 -5.17 22.81 13.02
C THR A 496 -6.65 23.17 13.08
N MET A 497 -7.16 23.99 12.16
CA MET A 497 -8.56 24.42 12.11
C MET A 497 -9.41 23.60 11.12
N LEU A 498 -8.78 22.79 10.26
CA LEU A 498 -9.45 21.99 9.24
C LEU A 498 -10.51 21.02 9.79
N PRO A 499 -10.32 20.32 10.94
CA PRO A 499 -11.32 19.42 11.49
C PRO A 499 -12.69 20.09 11.72
N LEU A 500 -12.71 21.37 12.10
CA LEU A 500 -13.95 22.13 12.29
C LEU A 500 -14.73 22.27 10.97
N ALA A 501 -14.05 22.48 9.85
CA ALA A 501 -14.69 22.54 8.53
C ALA A 501 -15.21 21.17 8.07
N LEU A 502 -14.49 20.08 8.37
CA LEU A 502 -14.87 18.72 7.99
C LEU A 502 -16.09 18.22 8.78
N ALA A 503 -16.24 18.62 10.03
CA ALA A 503 -17.42 18.29 10.83
C ALA A 503 -18.68 19.03 10.37
N CYS A 504 -18.57 20.24 9.84
CA CYS A 504 -19.69 21.08 9.44
C CYS A 504 -20.22 20.77 8.02
N ARG A 505 -20.44 19.49 7.70
CA ARG A 505 -21.01 19.04 6.42
C ARG A 505 -22.54 19.17 6.35
N ASP A 506 -23.22 19.09 7.50
CA ASP A 506 -24.68 19.19 7.58
C ASP A 506 -25.19 20.63 7.43
N ASP A 507 -26.40 20.79 6.86
CA ASP A 507 -27.03 22.08 6.54
C ASP A 507 -27.11 23.07 7.72
N SER A 508 -27.03 22.58 8.98
CA SER A 508 -27.13 23.42 10.18
C SER A 508 -25.84 24.12 10.62
N LEU A 509 -24.68 23.79 10.06
CA LEU A 509 -23.37 24.37 10.44
C LEU A 509 -22.59 24.98 9.26
N GLN A 510 -23.25 25.22 8.13
CA GLN A 510 -22.62 25.78 6.91
C GLN A 510 -21.94 27.14 7.15
N GLU A 511 -22.39 27.95 8.10
CA GLU A 511 -21.79 29.25 8.41
C GLU A 511 -20.34 29.14 8.88
N ILE A 512 -19.99 28.11 9.66
CA ILE A 512 -18.61 27.88 10.14
C ILE A 512 -17.71 27.54 8.96
N ARG A 513 -18.16 26.60 8.12
CA ARG A 513 -17.45 26.18 6.90
C ARG A 513 -17.29 27.36 5.94
N GLY A 514 -18.34 28.15 5.72
CA GLY A 514 -18.32 29.34 4.87
C GLY A 514 -17.31 30.39 5.35
N ASN A 515 -17.33 30.73 6.64
CA ASN A 515 -16.39 31.70 7.22
C ASN A 515 -14.94 31.21 7.21
N LEU A 516 -14.70 29.92 7.46
CA LEU A 516 -13.36 29.33 7.36
C LEU A 516 -12.86 29.37 5.91
N VAL A 517 -13.69 28.96 4.95
CA VAL A 517 -13.34 29.02 3.52
C VAL A 517 -13.04 30.44 3.08
N GLU A 518 -13.87 31.41 3.45
CA GLU A 518 -13.65 32.83 3.13
C GLU A 518 -12.32 33.33 3.74
N ALA A 519 -12.08 33.06 5.02
CA ALA A 519 -10.84 33.45 5.69
C ALA A 519 -9.61 32.78 5.05
N CYS A 520 -9.69 31.50 4.71
CA CYS A 520 -8.67 30.77 3.96
C CYS A 520 -8.39 31.40 2.58
N CYS A 521 -9.43 31.79 1.83
CA CYS A 521 -9.28 32.47 0.54
C CYS A 521 -8.61 33.86 0.69
N LYS A 522 -8.95 34.61 1.74
CA LYS A 522 -8.30 35.89 2.05
C LYS A 522 -6.83 35.69 2.40
N VAL A 523 -6.51 34.72 3.25
CA VAL A 523 -5.11 34.38 3.61
C VAL A 523 -4.35 33.90 2.39
N ALA A 524 -4.93 33.04 1.54
CA ALA A 524 -4.32 32.59 0.29
C ALA A 524 -3.97 33.78 -0.61
N THR A 525 -4.84 34.79 -0.69
CA THR A 525 -4.62 36.01 -1.48
C THR A 525 -3.51 36.87 -0.86
N ALA A 526 -3.53 37.10 0.46
CA ALA A 526 -2.50 37.89 1.15
C ALA A 526 -1.11 37.24 1.08
N VAL A 527 -1.03 35.90 1.20
CA VAL A 527 0.21 35.15 1.01
C VAL A 527 0.69 35.27 -0.43
N LEU A 528 -0.21 35.17 -1.42
CA LEU A 528 0.16 35.30 -2.84
C LEU A 528 0.72 36.69 -3.15
N GLU A 529 0.08 37.75 -2.65
CA GLU A 529 0.56 39.14 -2.79
C GLU A 529 1.95 39.30 -2.19
N ARG A 530 2.19 38.75 -0.98
CA ARG A 530 3.51 38.77 -0.36
C ARG A 530 4.56 38.04 -1.19
N LEU A 531 4.23 36.86 -1.73
CA LEU A 531 5.13 36.11 -2.60
C LEU A 531 5.46 36.89 -3.89
N GLN A 532 4.47 37.58 -4.48
CA GLN A 532 4.67 38.43 -5.65
C GLN A 532 5.56 39.65 -5.35
N GLU A 533 5.42 40.28 -4.19
CA GLU A 533 6.30 41.36 -3.75
C GLU A 533 7.76 40.90 -3.67
N ARG A 534 8.00 39.76 -3.03
CA ARG A 534 9.35 39.17 -2.92
C ARG A 534 9.92 38.74 -4.28
N GLY A 535 9.08 38.28 -5.20
CA GLY A 535 9.48 37.93 -6.56
C GLY A 535 10.04 39.12 -7.35
N LYS A 536 9.43 40.31 -7.20
CA LYS A 536 9.86 41.55 -7.87
C LYS A 536 11.23 42.06 -7.43
N GLU A 537 11.73 41.62 -6.28
CA GLU A 537 13.04 42.03 -5.74
C GLU A 537 14.21 41.31 -6.43
N VAL A 538 13.97 40.18 -7.08
CA VAL A 538 14.98 39.41 -7.83
C VAL A 538 15.03 39.91 -9.28
N PRO A 539 16.21 40.16 -9.87
CA PRO A 539 17.56 39.92 -9.35
C PRO A 539 18.21 41.15 -8.68
N SER A 540 17.55 42.31 -8.69
CA SER A 540 18.16 43.60 -8.36
C SER A 540 18.60 43.75 -6.89
N ARG A 541 17.85 43.17 -5.96
CA ARG A 541 18.09 43.25 -4.52
C ARG A 541 18.29 41.86 -3.91
N ALA A 542 17.54 40.87 -4.35
CA ALA A 542 17.56 39.53 -3.76
C ALA A 542 18.28 38.49 -4.65
N PRO A 543 18.89 37.45 -4.05
CA PRO A 543 19.55 36.38 -4.79
C PRO A 543 18.56 35.51 -5.57
N LEU A 544 19.03 34.87 -6.66
CA LEU A 544 18.25 33.95 -7.49
C LEU A 544 17.59 32.82 -6.67
N LYS A 545 18.26 32.36 -5.61
CA LYS A 545 17.76 31.34 -4.69
C LYS A 545 16.36 31.65 -4.14
N ASN A 546 16.02 32.93 -3.97
CA ASN A 546 14.68 33.32 -3.53
C ASN A 546 13.60 32.93 -4.53
N LEU A 547 13.85 32.97 -5.85
CA LEU A 547 12.85 32.53 -6.83
C LEU A 547 12.55 31.04 -6.72
N TYR A 548 13.56 30.19 -6.44
CA TYR A 548 13.34 28.77 -6.19
C TYR A 548 12.46 28.53 -4.96
N ILE A 549 12.70 29.30 -3.90
CA ILE A 549 11.92 29.23 -2.65
C ILE A 549 10.47 29.65 -2.89
N LEU A 550 10.27 30.77 -3.60
CA LEU A 550 8.94 31.27 -3.93
C LEU A 550 8.16 30.27 -4.80
N LEU A 551 8.84 29.66 -5.77
CA LEU A 551 8.25 28.63 -6.64
C LEU A 551 7.84 27.38 -5.86
N SER A 552 8.72 26.85 -5.01
CA SER A 552 8.42 25.72 -4.11
C SER A 552 7.26 26.03 -3.16
N THR A 553 7.26 27.24 -2.59
CA THR A 553 6.24 27.70 -1.64
C THR A 553 4.88 27.85 -2.32
N ALA A 554 4.83 28.39 -3.54
CA ALA A 554 3.60 28.50 -4.32
C ALA A 554 3.03 27.12 -4.67
N ALA A 555 3.89 26.16 -5.05
CA ALA A 555 3.49 24.77 -5.30
C ALA A 555 2.92 24.12 -4.03
N HIS A 556 3.57 24.31 -2.87
CA HIS A 556 3.09 23.80 -1.59
C HIS A 556 1.68 24.31 -1.25
N VAL A 557 1.47 25.62 -1.34
CA VAL A 557 0.18 26.24 -0.99
C VAL A 557 -0.92 25.76 -1.96
N SER A 558 -0.62 25.67 -3.26
CA SER A 558 -1.56 25.13 -4.26
C SER A 558 -1.99 23.69 -3.94
N GLN A 559 -1.03 22.83 -3.58
CA GLN A 559 -1.31 21.44 -3.20
C GLN A 559 -2.13 21.33 -1.92
N ARG A 560 -1.82 22.13 -0.90
CA ARG A 560 -2.59 22.17 0.35
C ARG A 560 -4.04 22.57 0.12
N PHE A 561 -4.31 23.60 -0.68
CA PHE A 561 -5.69 23.98 -1.00
C PHE A 561 -6.41 22.95 -1.89
N THR A 562 -5.68 22.21 -2.73
CA THR A 562 -6.26 21.10 -3.49
C THR A 562 -6.63 19.93 -2.58
N GLN A 563 -5.82 19.64 -1.56
CA GLN A 563 -6.14 18.66 -0.51
C GLN A 563 -7.35 19.09 0.31
N TYR A 564 -7.47 20.38 0.64
CA TYR A 564 -8.67 20.90 1.30
C TYR A 564 -9.92 20.70 0.43
N ASP A 565 -9.81 20.90 -0.88
CA ASP A 565 -10.93 20.65 -1.81
C ASP A 565 -11.35 19.18 -1.82
N SER A 566 -10.41 18.24 -1.94
CA SER A 566 -10.74 16.81 -1.96
C SER A 566 -11.37 16.32 -0.64
N LEU A 567 -10.89 16.82 0.50
CA LEU A 567 -11.44 16.45 1.82
C LEU A 567 -12.84 17.04 2.06
N MET A 568 -13.17 18.17 1.42
CA MET A 568 -14.46 18.84 1.54
C MET A 568 -15.45 18.51 0.41
N ARG A 569 -15.09 17.68 -0.58
CA ARG A 569 -15.97 17.36 -1.71
C ARG A 569 -17.20 16.56 -1.29
N GLU A 570 -18.37 17.09 -1.62
CA GLU A 570 -19.61 16.33 -1.81
C GLU A 570 -19.71 16.01 -3.31
N ALA A 571 -20.09 14.77 -3.67
CA ALA A 571 -19.95 14.21 -5.03
C ALA A 571 -20.61 15.02 -6.19
N THR A 572 -21.37 16.07 -5.89
CA THR A 572 -22.15 16.87 -6.83
C THR A 572 -21.84 18.38 -6.84
N ARG A 573 -20.90 18.88 -6.02
CA ARG A 573 -20.62 20.34 -5.90
C ARG A 573 -19.31 20.76 -6.57
N LYS A 574 -19.28 22.02 -7.06
CA LYS A 574 -18.08 22.65 -7.63
C LYS A 574 -16.95 22.75 -6.58
N PRO A 575 -15.68 22.65 -7.00
CA PRO A 575 -14.54 22.80 -6.09
C PRO A 575 -14.52 24.17 -5.40
N ILE A 576 -14.34 24.14 -4.07
CA ILE A 576 -14.50 25.29 -3.17
C ILE A 576 -13.33 26.26 -3.31
N PHE A 577 -12.10 25.73 -3.41
CA PHE A 577 -10.86 26.52 -3.50
C PHE A 577 -10.36 26.71 -4.94
N LEU A 578 -11.22 26.53 -5.95
CA LEU A 578 -10.83 26.60 -7.36
C LEU A 578 -10.09 27.89 -7.72
N VAL A 579 -10.60 29.04 -7.27
CA VAL A 579 -10.04 30.36 -7.62
C VAL A 579 -8.64 30.57 -7.02
N PRO A 580 -8.39 30.35 -5.71
CA PRO A 580 -7.03 30.35 -5.17
C PRO A 580 -6.10 29.39 -5.92
N VAL A 581 -6.50 28.13 -6.13
CA VAL A 581 -5.63 27.13 -6.80
C VAL A 581 -5.24 27.59 -8.21
N GLN A 582 -6.18 28.12 -9.00
CA GLN A 582 -5.88 28.66 -10.33
C GLN A 582 -4.89 29.83 -10.30
N ARG A 583 -5.08 30.79 -9.38
CA ARG A 583 -4.15 31.93 -9.25
C ARG A 583 -2.74 31.51 -8.85
N TYR A 584 -2.62 30.53 -7.95
CA TYR A 584 -1.33 29.96 -7.60
C TYR A 584 -0.70 29.23 -8.79
N GLN A 585 -1.49 28.49 -9.58
CA GLN A 585 -0.98 27.82 -10.78
C GLN A 585 -0.46 28.80 -11.84
N GLU A 586 -1.17 29.89 -12.09
CA GLU A 586 -0.71 30.98 -12.98
C GLU A 586 0.59 31.61 -12.47
N PHE A 587 0.70 31.82 -11.16
CA PHE A 587 1.89 32.36 -10.53
C PHE A 587 3.07 31.38 -10.58
N ILE A 588 2.85 30.08 -10.37
CA ILE A 588 3.86 29.02 -10.54
C ILE A 588 4.42 29.04 -11.96
N ASN A 589 3.54 29.07 -12.98
CA ASN A 589 3.97 29.13 -14.39
C ASN A 589 4.79 30.40 -14.68
N THR A 590 4.39 31.55 -14.10
CA THR A 590 5.12 32.81 -14.24
C THR A 590 6.50 32.75 -13.59
N LEU A 591 6.60 32.21 -12.37
CA LEU A 591 7.87 32.03 -11.67
C LEU A 591 8.79 31.03 -12.37
N GLN A 592 8.25 29.92 -12.88
CA GLN A 592 9.00 28.94 -13.67
C GLN A 592 9.61 29.60 -14.90
N PHE A 593 8.83 30.38 -15.65
CA PHE A 593 9.35 31.15 -16.79
C PHE A 593 10.44 32.13 -16.37
N GLN A 594 10.23 32.92 -15.31
CA GLN A 594 11.21 33.90 -14.81
C GLN A 594 12.53 33.24 -14.40
N VAL A 595 12.47 32.10 -13.70
CA VAL A 595 13.65 31.32 -13.31
C VAL A 595 14.41 30.85 -14.54
N THR A 596 13.74 30.20 -15.47
CA THR A 596 14.37 29.65 -16.67
C THR A 596 14.99 30.75 -17.53
N ASP A 597 14.23 31.82 -17.78
CA ASP A 597 14.67 32.94 -18.60
C ASP A 597 15.84 33.70 -17.97
N TYR A 598 15.86 33.87 -16.64
CA TYR A 598 17.02 34.43 -15.95
C TYR A 598 18.28 33.56 -16.11
N CYS A 599 18.17 32.25 -15.87
CA CYS A 599 19.29 31.31 -16.01
C CYS A 599 19.82 31.30 -17.45
N VAL A 600 18.94 31.27 -18.46
CA VAL A 600 19.33 31.28 -19.88
C VAL A 600 20.00 32.59 -20.26
N ARG A 601 19.48 33.74 -19.80
CA ARG A 601 20.12 35.04 -20.05
C ARG A 601 21.48 35.16 -19.39
N LEU A 602 21.65 34.60 -18.19
CA LEU A 602 22.95 34.55 -17.51
C LEU A 602 23.95 33.71 -18.30
N CYS A 603 23.55 32.52 -18.76
CA CYS A 603 24.37 31.68 -19.65
C CYS A 603 24.71 32.42 -20.95
N ALA A 604 23.73 33.01 -21.62
CA ALA A 604 23.93 33.77 -22.86
C ALA A 604 24.92 34.91 -22.66
N THR A 605 24.77 35.69 -21.60
CA THR A 605 25.64 36.82 -21.29
C THR A 605 27.06 36.34 -20.99
N SER A 606 27.22 35.31 -20.17
CA SER A 606 28.54 34.76 -19.80
C SER A 606 29.24 34.10 -20.99
N ILE A 607 28.49 33.47 -21.89
CA ILE A 607 29.01 32.83 -23.10
C ILE A 607 29.36 33.85 -24.17
N LEU A 608 28.56 34.91 -24.35
CA LEU A 608 28.70 35.90 -25.42
C LEU A 608 29.59 37.11 -25.07
N GLN A 609 29.87 37.35 -23.79
CA GLN A 609 30.73 38.45 -23.34
C GLN A 609 32.18 38.01 -23.08
N ASP A 610 32.50 36.73 -23.32
CA ASP A 610 33.85 36.19 -23.27
C ASP A 610 34.62 36.62 -24.53
N ALA A 611 35.01 37.90 -24.57
CA ALA A 611 35.60 38.54 -25.73
C ALA A 611 36.86 37.81 -26.21
N GLU A 612 37.73 37.35 -25.30
CA GLU A 612 38.98 36.67 -25.66
C GLU A 612 38.73 35.32 -26.33
N SER A 613 37.70 34.57 -25.89
CA SER A 613 37.26 33.34 -26.56
C SER A 613 36.36 33.56 -27.79
N HIS A 614 36.20 34.81 -28.28
CA HIS A 614 35.41 35.15 -29.47
C HIS A 614 36.25 35.62 -30.67
N HIS A 615 37.54 35.91 -30.48
CA HIS A 615 38.45 36.27 -31.55
C HIS A 615 39.00 35.02 -32.25
N TRP A 616 38.12 34.31 -32.96
CA TRP A 616 38.48 33.08 -33.68
C TRP A 616 39.50 33.32 -34.79
N ASP A 617 39.59 34.55 -35.30
CA ASP A 617 40.48 34.97 -36.37
C ASP A 617 41.86 35.45 -35.93
N ASP A 618 42.12 35.55 -34.63
CA ASP A 618 43.42 35.95 -34.09
C ASP A 618 44.50 34.89 -34.41
N TYR A 619 45.66 35.36 -34.88
CA TYR A 619 46.84 34.56 -35.20
C TYR A 619 47.72 34.26 -33.98
N LYS A 620 47.41 34.85 -32.82
CA LYS A 620 48.06 34.56 -31.54
C LYS A 620 47.36 33.41 -30.81
N ALA A 621 48.16 32.47 -30.31
CA ALA A 621 47.71 31.46 -29.37
C ALA A 621 47.46 32.10 -27.99
N PHE A 622 46.36 31.76 -27.34
CA PHE A 622 45.97 32.17 -26.00
C PHE A 622 46.28 31.10 -24.95
N TYR A 623 45.55 29.97 -24.96
CA TYR A 623 45.77 28.81 -24.06
C TYR A 623 45.50 27.47 -24.80
N GLU A 624 45.65 27.45 -26.12
CA GLU A 624 45.30 26.30 -26.94
C GLU A 624 46.20 25.10 -26.61
N GLY A 625 45.58 23.99 -26.25
CA GLY A 625 46.29 22.79 -25.80
C GLY A 625 46.63 22.77 -24.31
N GLU A 626 46.23 23.78 -23.53
CA GLU A 626 46.37 23.77 -22.06
C GLU A 626 45.02 23.62 -21.36
N ARG A 627 43.95 24.28 -21.85
CA ARG A 627 42.62 24.24 -21.23
C ARG A 627 41.47 24.59 -22.20
N CYS A 628 40.25 24.15 -21.87
CA CYS A 628 39.05 24.62 -22.56
C CYS A 628 38.71 26.07 -22.19
N SER A 629 37.90 26.74 -23.02
CA SER A 629 37.48 28.13 -22.85
C SER A 629 36.85 28.36 -21.49
N PHE A 630 37.18 29.51 -20.87
CA PHE A 630 36.71 29.84 -19.53
C PHE A 630 35.18 29.91 -19.45
N SER A 631 34.51 30.48 -20.47
CA SER A 631 33.05 30.49 -20.56
C SER A 631 32.41 29.09 -20.51
N ILE A 632 33.08 28.05 -21.05
CA ILE A 632 32.58 26.67 -21.03
C ILE A 632 32.74 26.04 -19.65
N GLN A 633 33.87 26.30 -18.97
CA GLN A 633 34.09 25.86 -17.58
C GLN A 633 33.04 26.48 -16.65
N MET A 634 32.81 27.79 -16.77
CA MET A 634 31.83 28.51 -15.97
C MET A 634 30.40 28.05 -16.25
N TRP A 635 30.06 27.78 -17.52
CA TRP A 635 28.77 27.19 -17.89
C TRP A 635 28.55 25.81 -17.23
N HIS A 636 29.59 24.95 -17.20
CA HIS A 636 29.52 23.66 -16.52
C HIS A 636 29.29 23.81 -15.01
N TYR A 637 30.08 24.65 -14.33
CA TYR A 637 29.90 24.90 -12.89
C TYR A 637 28.53 25.45 -12.56
N PHE A 638 28.06 26.42 -13.35
CA PHE A 638 26.74 27.00 -13.18
C PHE A 638 25.64 25.95 -13.33
N SER A 639 25.74 25.08 -14.34
CA SER A 639 24.74 24.04 -14.58
C SER A 639 24.68 23.01 -13.45
N TRP A 640 25.82 22.65 -12.85
CA TRP A 640 25.88 21.78 -11.68
C TRP A 640 25.39 22.44 -10.39
N ALA A 641 25.74 23.71 -10.16
CA ALA A 641 25.21 24.48 -9.04
C ALA A 641 23.69 24.63 -9.15
N LEU A 642 23.18 24.92 -10.36
CA LEU A 642 21.75 24.98 -10.64
C LEU A 642 21.07 23.64 -10.35
N ARG A 643 21.61 22.51 -10.82
CA ARG A 643 21.10 21.17 -10.52
C ARG A 643 20.99 20.93 -9.01
N HIS A 644 22.03 21.28 -8.24
CA HIS A 644 22.03 21.14 -6.78
C HIS A 644 20.94 22.00 -6.11
N ASP A 645 20.87 23.29 -6.45
CA ASP A 645 19.90 24.21 -5.86
C ASP A 645 18.45 23.80 -6.19
N LEU A 646 18.18 23.38 -7.43
CA LEU A 646 16.85 22.88 -7.83
C LEU A 646 16.48 21.60 -7.06
N TRP A 647 17.41 20.64 -6.93
CA TRP A 647 17.15 19.36 -6.24
C TRP A 647 16.95 19.52 -4.74
N THR A 648 17.50 20.56 -4.13
CA THR A 648 17.41 20.77 -2.68
C THR A 648 16.16 21.53 -2.24
N ILE A 649 15.54 22.29 -3.14
CA ILE A 649 14.42 23.19 -2.81
C ILE A 649 13.11 22.75 -3.47
N LEU A 650 13.12 22.52 -4.78
CA LEU A 650 11.91 22.34 -5.59
C LEU A 650 11.37 20.89 -5.56
N PRO A 651 10.09 20.71 -5.95
CA PRO A 651 9.59 19.40 -6.39
C PRO A 651 10.43 18.80 -7.51
N ALA A 652 10.57 17.47 -7.50
CA ALA A 652 11.45 16.73 -8.40
C ALA A 652 11.12 16.95 -9.89
N LYS A 653 9.84 16.87 -10.24
CA LYS A 653 9.34 17.05 -11.62
C LYS A 653 9.64 18.46 -12.14
N LEU A 654 9.30 19.48 -11.35
CA LEU A 654 9.53 20.89 -11.69
C LEU A 654 11.02 21.21 -11.80
N ALA A 655 11.84 20.64 -10.92
CA ALA A 655 13.29 20.79 -10.97
C ALA A 655 13.89 20.21 -12.27
N GLN A 656 13.46 19.01 -12.67
CA GLN A 656 13.88 18.38 -13.92
C GLN A 656 13.47 19.19 -15.15
N GLU A 657 12.23 19.68 -15.20
CA GLU A 657 11.72 20.48 -16.33
C GLU A 657 12.50 21.79 -16.53
N ILE A 658 12.82 22.50 -15.44
CA ILE A 658 13.62 23.74 -15.50
C ILE A 658 15.05 23.44 -15.95
N LEU A 659 15.69 22.41 -15.38
CA LEU A 659 17.05 22.03 -15.76
C LEU A 659 17.14 21.64 -17.24
N ALA A 660 16.18 20.85 -17.73
CA ALA A 660 16.10 20.44 -19.14
C ALA A 660 15.95 21.65 -20.09
N GLU A 661 15.13 22.63 -19.73
CA GLU A 661 14.92 23.82 -20.56
C GLU A 661 16.12 24.77 -20.56
N VAL A 662 16.78 24.96 -19.41
CA VAL A 662 18.02 25.75 -19.34
C VAL A 662 19.13 25.07 -20.15
N LEU A 663 19.24 23.75 -20.07
CA LEU A 663 20.22 22.98 -20.83
C LEU A 663 19.95 23.07 -22.34
N GLU A 664 18.70 22.83 -22.80
CA GLU A 664 18.32 22.94 -24.22
C GLU A 664 18.65 24.32 -24.80
N LYS A 665 18.17 25.40 -24.15
CA LYS A 665 18.39 26.77 -24.65
C LYS A 665 19.86 27.17 -24.63
N SER A 666 20.60 26.81 -23.58
CA SER A 666 22.04 27.14 -23.50
C SER A 666 22.89 26.35 -24.50
N LEU A 667 22.54 25.08 -24.78
CA LEU A 667 23.17 24.29 -25.83
C LEU A 667 22.86 24.83 -27.23
N GLY A 668 21.62 25.30 -27.47
CA GLY A 668 21.27 25.96 -28.72
C GLY A 668 22.15 27.19 -29.01
N LEU A 669 22.47 27.98 -27.97
CA LEU A 669 23.39 29.12 -28.07
C LEU A 669 24.82 28.67 -28.40
N LEU A 670 25.32 27.62 -27.73
CA LEU A 670 26.65 27.07 -27.98
C LEU A 670 26.77 26.48 -29.39
N ALA A 671 25.79 25.67 -29.81
CA ALA A 671 25.73 25.10 -31.16
C ALA A 671 25.75 26.21 -32.23
N SER A 672 24.96 27.27 -32.04
CA SER A 672 24.96 28.42 -32.95
C SER A 672 26.29 29.18 -32.94
N ARG A 673 26.93 29.34 -31.78
CA ARG A 673 28.24 30.00 -31.64
C ARG A 673 29.31 29.28 -32.45
N TYR A 674 29.47 27.97 -32.25
CA TYR A 674 30.53 27.21 -32.91
C TYR A 674 30.26 26.99 -34.40
N ALA A 675 29.00 26.83 -34.82
CA ALA A 675 28.67 26.70 -36.24
C ALA A 675 29.03 27.94 -37.07
N ARG A 676 29.06 29.12 -36.44
CA ARG A 676 29.44 30.41 -37.06
C ARG A 676 30.91 30.78 -36.84
N ALA A 677 31.70 29.95 -36.15
CA ALA A 677 33.09 30.24 -35.87
C ALA A 677 33.94 30.05 -37.14
N CYS A 678 34.78 31.04 -37.45
CA CYS A 678 35.80 30.95 -38.50
C CYS A 678 37.17 30.94 -37.83
N PRO A 679 37.73 29.78 -37.42
CA PRO A 679 39.01 29.72 -36.71
C PRO A 679 40.19 30.14 -37.60
N SER A 680 41.27 30.63 -36.98
CA SER A 680 42.63 30.63 -37.52
C SER A 680 43.26 29.24 -37.30
N PRO A 681 44.34 28.86 -38.01
CA PRO A 681 44.96 27.54 -37.87
C PRO A 681 45.34 27.19 -36.42
N LYS A 682 45.74 28.19 -35.61
CA LYS A 682 46.06 27.98 -34.18
C LYS A 682 44.82 27.80 -33.30
N ARG A 683 43.67 28.36 -33.68
CA ARG A 683 42.41 28.29 -32.91
C ARG A 683 41.58 27.03 -33.18
N VAL A 684 41.91 26.25 -34.21
CA VAL A 684 41.23 24.98 -34.54
C VAL A 684 41.29 23.99 -33.37
N ALA A 685 42.44 23.90 -32.69
CA ALA A 685 42.61 23.04 -31.52
C ALA A 685 41.68 23.45 -30.35
N GLN A 686 41.43 24.75 -30.16
CA GLN A 686 40.52 25.25 -29.13
C GLN A 686 39.07 24.84 -29.41
N ILE A 687 38.60 24.97 -30.66
CA ILE A 687 37.24 24.56 -31.03
C ILE A 687 37.05 23.06 -30.76
N ARG A 688 38.06 22.25 -31.09
CA ARG A 688 38.05 20.81 -30.83
C ARG A 688 37.92 20.51 -29.33
N LEU A 689 38.76 21.15 -28.50
CA LEU A 689 38.73 20.98 -27.04
C LEU A 689 37.41 21.45 -26.43
N ASP A 690 36.92 22.63 -26.82
CA ASP A 690 35.69 23.21 -26.29
C ASP A 690 34.46 22.36 -26.64
N VAL A 691 34.30 21.96 -27.90
CA VAL A 691 33.16 21.14 -28.32
C VAL A 691 33.19 19.76 -27.66
N THR A 692 34.37 19.14 -27.55
CA THR A 692 34.53 17.88 -26.79
C THR A 692 34.13 18.07 -25.33
N ALA A 693 34.55 19.17 -24.70
CA ALA A 693 34.18 19.49 -23.32
C ALA A 693 32.68 19.71 -23.16
N ILE A 694 32.03 20.43 -24.08
CA ILE A 694 30.57 20.65 -24.06
C ILE A 694 29.83 19.31 -24.13
N LEU A 695 30.25 18.39 -25.00
CA LEU A 695 29.61 17.07 -25.13
C LEU A 695 29.75 16.25 -23.84
N ILE A 696 30.93 16.20 -23.23
CA ILE A 696 31.16 15.48 -21.96
C ILE A 696 30.36 16.10 -20.80
N CYS A 697 30.36 17.43 -20.72
CA CYS A 697 29.56 18.15 -19.72
C CYS A 697 28.06 17.88 -19.88
N THR A 698 27.59 17.86 -21.13
CA THR A 698 26.18 17.61 -21.45
C THR A 698 25.78 16.18 -21.12
N GLU A 699 26.64 15.19 -21.41
CA GLU A 699 26.41 13.80 -21.04
C GLU A 699 26.19 13.65 -19.53
N ASN A 700 27.02 14.30 -18.71
CA ASN A 700 26.90 14.23 -17.26
C ASN A 700 25.58 14.81 -16.72
N ILE A 701 25.04 15.85 -17.37
CA ILE A 701 23.76 16.46 -16.96
C ILE A 701 22.57 15.75 -17.61
N LEU A 702 22.74 15.08 -18.76
CA LEU A 702 21.67 14.41 -19.50
C LEU A 702 20.93 13.38 -18.63
N TRP A 703 21.65 12.56 -17.87
CA TRP A 703 21.07 11.57 -16.94
C TRP A 703 20.17 12.18 -15.87
N SER A 704 20.35 13.47 -15.59
CA SER A 704 19.57 14.22 -14.60
C SER A 704 18.24 14.71 -15.12
N VAL A 705 18.15 14.96 -16.43
CA VAL A 705 16.96 15.53 -17.09
C VAL A 705 16.06 14.45 -17.67
N CYS A 706 16.60 13.27 -17.98
CA CYS A 706 15.81 12.13 -18.44
C CYS A 706 15.21 11.34 -17.28
N THR A 707 13.98 10.88 -17.48
CA THR A 707 13.12 10.20 -16.50
C THR A 707 13.01 8.70 -16.72
N SER A 708 13.31 8.22 -17.93
CA SER A 708 13.29 6.81 -18.30
C SER A 708 14.44 6.45 -19.23
N VAL A 709 14.71 5.14 -19.39
CA VAL A 709 15.69 4.63 -20.34
C VAL A 709 15.28 4.95 -21.79
N GLN A 710 13.98 4.87 -22.09
CA GLN A 710 13.44 5.17 -23.42
C GLN A 710 13.62 6.64 -23.80
N GLU A 711 13.45 7.55 -22.84
CA GLU A 711 13.60 8.99 -23.08
C GLU A 711 15.04 9.38 -23.43
N ILE A 712 16.03 8.62 -22.95
CA ILE A 712 17.44 8.75 -23.31
C ILE A 712 17.70 8.22 -24.72
N LEU A 713 17.20 7.02 -25.04
CA LEU A 713 17.55 6.32 -26.28
C LEU A 713 16.72 6.80 -27.48
N ASN A 714 15.40 6.91 -27.30
CA ASN A 714 14.40 7.24 -28.32
C ASN A 714 13.44 8.36 -27.86
N PRO A 715 13.92 9.60 -27.63
CA PRO A 715 13.08 10.71 -27.14
C PRO A 715 11.89 11.07 -28.05
N HIS A 716 11.93 10.70 -29.33
CA HIS A 716 10.83 10.89 -30.28
C HIS A 716 9.57 10.10 -29.94
N GLU A 717 9.73 8.87 -29.48
CA GLU A 717 8.61 7.98 -29.13
C GLU A 717 7.94 8.43 -27.83
N CYS A 718 8.69 9.09 -26.95
CA CYS A 718 8.22 9.61 -25.66
C CYS A 718 7.59 11.02 -25.72
N ASN A 719 7.43 11.63 -26.90
CA ASN A 719 6.91 13.00 -27.09
C ASN A 719 7.69 14.12 -26.33
N ASN A 720 8.93 13.88 -25.87
CA ASN A 720 9.70 14.91 -25.19
C ASN A 720 10.57 15.73 -26.16
N ASN A 721 9.98 16.82 -26.67
CA ASN A 721 10.63 17.73 -27.61
C ASN A 721 11.91 18.39 -27.05
N LYS A 722 12.01 18.62 -25.73
CA LYS A 722 13.18 19.28 -25.13
C LYS A 722 14.42 18.38 -25.19
N ILE A 723 14.29 17.13 -24.80
CA ILE A 723 15.38 16.16 -24.80
C ILE A 723 15.81 15.83 -26.22
N PHE A 724 14.84 15.66 -27.13
CA PHE A 724 15.15 15.49 -28.55
C PHE A 724 16.04 16.64 -29.08
N LYS A 725 15.67 17.90 -28.80
CA LYS A 725 16.48 19.05 -29.21
C LYS A 725 17.87 19.09 -28.56
N ILE A 726 18.02 18.65 -27.31
CA ILE A 726 19.35 18.51 -26.68
C ILE A 726 20.22 17.57 -27.51
N HIS A 727 19.70 16.39 -27.88
CA HIS A 727 20.40 15.46 -28.76
C HIS A 727 20.72 16.08 -30.13
N THR A 728 19.77 16.80 -30.73
CA THR A 728 19.98 17.52 -31.99
C THR A 728 21.09 18.56 -31.88
N HIS A 729 21.13 19.37 -30.81
CA HIS A 729 22.17 20.37 -30.58
C HIS A 729 23.55 19.73 -30.40
N CYS A 730 23.64 18.61 -29.67
CA CYS A 730 24.88 17.85 -29.54
C CYS A 730 25.35 17.25 -30.87
N ASN A 731 24.45 16.69 -31.68
CA ASN A 731 24.78 16.19 -33.02
C ASN A 731 25.26 17.32 -33.94
N HIS A 732 24.65 18.51 -33.88
CA HIS A 732 25.12 19.69 -34.63
C HIS A 732 26.50 20.17 -34.16
N LEU A 733 26.77 20.16 -32.86
CA LEU A 733 28.08 20.46 -32.30
C LEU A 733 29.14 19.46 -32.80
N LEU A 734 28.83 18.17 -32.77
CA LEU A 734 29.74 17.11 -33.26
C LEU A 734 29.99 17.25 -34.78
N THR A 735 28.96 17.57 -35.56
CA THR A 735 29.06 17.88 -37.00
C THR A 735 29.99 19.07 -37.26
N THR A 736 29.82 20.13 -36.46
CA THR A 736 30.66 21.34 -36.51
C THR A 736 32.12 21.00 -36.21
N LEU A 737 32.39 20.18 -35.18
CA LEU A 737 33.73 19.70 -34.85
C LEU A 737 34.34 18.88 -35.98
N ALA A 738 33.57 17.95 -36.56
CA ALA A 738 34.05 17.06 -37.61
C ALA A 738 34.46 17.83 -38.87
N ILE A 739 33.62 18.76 -39.34
CA ILE A 739 33.87 19.48 -40.59
C ILE A 739 34.89 20.61 -40.42
N LEU A 740 34.88 21.34 -39.30
CA LEU A 740 35.80 22.48 -39.12
C LEU A 740 37.21 22.07 -38.69
N THR A 741 37.37 20.94 -37.97
CA THR A 741 38.63 20.60 -37.30
C THR A 741 39.35 19.35 -37.85
N ALA A 742 38.72 18.59 -38.74
CA ALA A 742 39.37 17.45 -39.39
C ALA A 742 40.50 17.90 -40.34
N PRO A 743 41.59 17.12 -40.46
CA PRO A 743 42.61 17.34 -41.48
C PRO A 743 41.99 17.35 -42.89
N LEU A 744 42.43 18.27 -43.73
CA LEU A 744 41.91 18.43 -45.10
C LEU A 744 42.05 17.14 -45.93
N THR A 745 43.16 16.41 -45.74
CA THR A 745 43.43 15.13 -46.41
C THR A 745 42.42 14.04 -46.07
N GLU A 746 42.05 13.91 -44.79
CA GLU A 746 41.06 12.92 -44.34
C GLU A 746 39.64 13.29 -44.77
N LEU A 747 39.33 14.58 -44.78
CA LEU A 747 38.07 15.11 -45.32
C LEU A 747 38.00 14.79 -46.82
N TYR A 748 39.01 15.15 -47.60
CA TYR A 748 39.08 14.88 -49.03
C TYR A 748 38.96 13.40 -49.36
N LYS A 749 39.70 12.51 -48.68
CA LYS A 749 39.61 11.05 -48.86
C LYS A 749 38.19 10.52 -48.63
N THR A 750 37.51 11.02 -47.61
CA THR A 750 36.16 10.56 -47.26
C THR A 750 35.14 10.99 -48.32
N PHE A 751 35.23 12.23 -48.80
CA PHE A 751 34.29 12.80 -49.78
C PHE A 751 34.76 12.63 -51.25
N LEU A 752 35.81 11.84 -51.50
CA LEU A 752 36.45 11.67 -52.82
C LEU A 752 35.50 11.13 -53.90
N HIS A 753 34.60 10.22 -53.53
CA HIS A 753 33.64 9.60 -54.44
C HIS A 753 32.31 10.35 -54.55
N GLY A 754 32.22 11.56 -53.97
CA GLY A 754 30.99 12.35 -53.94
C GLY A 754 30.01 11.91 -52.85
N MET A 755 28.97 12.71 -52.64
CA MET A 755 27.82 12.38 -51.80
C MET A 755 26.87 11.51 -52.64
N ASP A 756 27.17 10.21 -52.79
CA ASP A 756 26.38 9.32 -53.65
C ASP A 756 24.96 9.10 -53.09
N ASP A 757 23.94 9.46 -53.87
CA ASP A 757 22.50 9.30 -53.53
C ASP A 757 22.07 7.82 -53.37
N SER A 758 22.92 6.85 -53.73
CA SER A 758 22.58 5.42 -53.80
C SER A 758 23.01 4.56 -52.59
N ALA A 759 23.89 5.05 -51.71
CA ALA A 759 24.23 4.41 -50.43
C ALA A 759 23.30 4.82 -49.27
N SER A 760 22.24 5.57 -49.60
CA SER A 760 21.43 6.40 -48.71
C SER A 760 20.49 5.64 -47.76
N ASN A 761 20.19 4.35 -47.99
CA ASN A 761 19.13 3.70 -47.21
C ASN A 761 19.56 3.09 -45.86
N SER A 762 20.84 2.76 -45.65
CA SER A 762 21.30 2.17 -44.36
C SER A 762 22.02 3.19 -43.46
N LEU A 763 22.90 4.04 -44.03
CA LEU A 763 23.71 5.02 -43.29
C LEU A 763 22.98 6.34 -42.99
N ALA A 764 22.01 6.78 -43.80
CA ALA A 764 21.22 7.98 -43.49
C ALA A 764 20.35 7.81 -42.22
N SER A 765 20.13 6.57 -41.77
CA SER A 765 19.41 6.29 -40.52
C SER A 765 20.18 6.70 -39.26
N LEU A 766 21.52 6.60 -39.26
CA LEU A 766 22.37 6.82 -38.07
C LEU A 766 22.45 8.29 -37.63
N PHE A 767 22.42 9.22 -38.59
CA PHE A 767 22.46 10.65 -38.31
C PHE A 767 21.18 11.21 -37.68
N ASN A 768 20.05 10.57 -37.99
CA ASN A 768 18.75 10.92 -37.44
C ASN A 768 18.49 10.19 -36.11
N GLN A 769 19.41 9.36 -35.63
CA GLN A 769 19.30 8.77 -34.30
C GLN A 769 19.76 9.79 -33.23
N PRO A 770 18.89 10.14 -32.26
CA PRO A 770 19.23 11.07 -31.19
C PRO A 770 20.52 10.69 -30.44
N PHE A 771 20.83 9.40 -30.32
CA PHE A 771 21.94 8.89 -29.50
C PHE A 771 23.32 8.85 -30.16
N HIS A 772 23.45 9.25 -31.43
CA HIS A 772 24.70 9.13 -32.21
C HIS A 772 25.91 9.84 -31.57
N TRP A 773 25.72 11.03 -30.98
CA TRP A 773 26.85 11.73 -30.35
C TRP A 773 27.40 10.99 -29.13
N VAL A 774 26.56 10.29 -28.35
CA VAL A 774 27.01 9.56 -27.15
C VAL A 774 27.81 8.31 -27.54
N SER A 775 27.43 7.62 -28.62
CA SER A 775 28.19 6.47 -29.12
C SER A 775 29.57 6.88 -29.65
N CYS A 776 29.68 8.05 -30.30
CA CYS A 776 30.97 8.63 -30.72
C CYS A 776 31.88 8.98 -29.53
N MET A 777 31.31 9.20 -28.34
CA MET A 777 32.04 9.54 -27.11
C MET A 777 32.51 8.33 -26.29
N SER A 778 32.16 7.10 -26.70
CA SER A 778 32.58 5.84 -26.04
C SER A 778 34.11 5.62 -26.01
N GLN A 779 34.87 6.47 -26.70
CA GLN A 779 36.34 6.49 -26.66
C GLN A 779 36.89 7.20 -25.42
N PHE A 780 36.08 8.04 -24.75
CA PHE A 780 36.49 8.82 -23.57
C PHE A 780 36.13 8.15 -22.25
N TYR A 781 35.19 7.20 -22.25
CA TYR A 781 34.74 6.48 -21.06
C TYR A 781 34.18 5.10 -21.46
N PRO A 782 34.18 4.11 -20.55
CA PRO A 782 33.57 2.81 -20.79
C PRO A 782 32.14 2.96 -21.30
N SER A 783 31.81 2.28 -22.41
CA SER A 783 30.47 2.37 -23.00
C SER A 783 29.41 2.08 -21.93
N LEU A 784 28.48 3.02 -21.74
CA LEU A 784 27.29 2.85 -20.89
C LEU A 784 26.13 2.17 -21.65
N LEU A 785 26.36 1.85 -22.92
CA LEU A 785 25.43 1.17 -23.82
C LEU A 785 25.79 -0.30 -23.98
N ARG A 786 24.76 -1.12 -24.18
CA ARG A 786 24.91 -2.49 -24.67
C ARG A 786 25.35 -2.48 -26.15
N PRO A 787 25.91 -3.60 -26.66
CA PRO A 787 26.21 -3.74 -28.08
C PRO A 787 24.97 -3.44 -28.95
N PRO A 788 25.13 -2.92 -30.18
CA PRO A 788 24.02 -2.55 -31.06
C PRO A 788 23.01 -3.67 -31.33
N SER A 789 23.42 -4.94 -31.17
CA SER A 789 22.58 -6.12 -31.34
C SER A 789 21.56 -6.36 -30.22
N ALA A 790 21.79 -5.82 -29.02
CA ALA A 790 20.96 -6.05 -27.84
C ALA A 790 20.04 -4.88 -27.49
N GLY A 791 20.34 -3.66 -27.97
CA GLY A 791 19.61 -2.44 -27.59
C GLY A 791 19.74 -2.11 -26.09
N GLY A 792 19.52 -0.85 -25.70
CA GLY A 792 19.42 -0.48 -24.29
C GLY A 792 20.71 -0.08 -23.57
N LEU A 793 20.55 0.35 -22.31
CA LEU A 793 21.65 0.69 -21.40
C LEU A 793 22.25 -0.57 -20.78
N ASN A 794 23.55 -0.53 -20.43
CA ASN A 794 24.13 -1.56 -19.57
C ASN A 794 23.82 -1.27 -18.09
N ALA A 795 24.24 -2.18 -17.19
CA ALA A 795 23.95 -2.03 -15.75
C ALA A 795 24.56 -0.76 -15.14
N ALA A 796 25.72 -0.30 -15.64
CA ALA A 796 26.34 0.95 -15.22
C ALA A 796 25.55 2.18 -15.69
N GLY A 797 25.02 2.16 -16.92
CA GLY A 797 24.16 3.21 -17.47
C GLY A 797 22.84 3.33 -16.71
N GLN A 798 22.19 2.21 -16.36
CA GLN A 798 20.98 2.23 -15.55
C GLN A 798 21.23 2.74 -14.13
N LEU A 799 22.32 2.31 -13.49
CA LEU A 799 22.71 2.83 -12.18
C LEU A 799 22.96 4.34 -12.23
N LYS A 800 23.68 4.82 -13.26
CA LYS A 800 23.94 6.25 -13.47
C LYS A 800 22.64 7.04 -13.66
N LEU A 801 21.67 6.50 -14.42
CA LEU A 801 20.36 7.11 -14.60
C LEU A 801 19.58 7.22 -13.28
N LEU A 802 19.51 6.13 -12.51
CA LEU A 802 18.79 6.05 -11.24
C LEU A 802 19.35 7.03 -10.20
N LEU A 803 20.67 7.05 -10.02
CA LEU A 803 21.33 7.91 -9.03
C LEU A 803 21.35 9.38 -9.43
N SER A 804 21.16 9.68 -10.71
CA SER A 804 21.08 11.06 -11.22
C SER A 804 19.72 11.73 -10.96
N GLN A 805 18.68 10.99 -10.58
CA GLN A 805 17.32 11.52 -10.38
C GLN A 805 17.19 12.46 -9.15
N PRO A 806 16.21 13.38 -9.14
CA PRO A 806 15.88 14.27 -8.01
C PRO A 806 15.29 13.60 -6.79
N CYS A 807 14.64 12.47 -6.98
CA CYS A 807 14.06 11.63 -5.95
C CYS A 807 14.17 10.18 -6.41
N CYS A 808 13.93 9.25 -5.47
CA CYS A 808 13.87 7.85 -5.84
C CYS A 808 12.65 7.63 -6.75
N LYS A 809 12.90 7.21 -7.99
CA LYS A 809 11.84 6.73 -8.88
C LYS A 809 11.74 5.23 -8.73
N TRP A 810 10.64 4.77 -8.16
CA TRP A 810 10.44 3.35 -7.85
C TRP A 810 10.52 2.46 -9.10
N ASN A 811 10.03 2.95 -10.24
CA ASN A 811 10.08 2.23 -11.51
C ASN A 811 11.52 2.01 -11.99
N LEU A 812 12.32 3.08 -12.03
CA LEU A 812 13.74 2.99 -12.39
C LEU A 812 14.53 2.14 -11.40
N LEU A 813 14.20 2.23 -10.10
CA LEU A 813 14.86 1.40 -9.08
C LEU A 813 14.58 -0.08 -9.35
N LEU A 814 13.31 -0.44 -9.57
CA LEU A 814 12.93 -1.82 -9.84
C LEU A 814 13.56 -2.33 -11.14
N GLU A 815 13.53 -1.54 -12.22
CA GLU A 815 14.22 -1.87 -13.47
C GLU A 815 15.71 -2.12 -13.26
N THR A 816 16.38 -1.25 -12.49
CA THR A 816 17.81 -1.39 -12.16
C THR A 816 18.10 -2.65 -11.34
N LEU A 817 17.19 -3.03 -10.43
CA LEU A 817 17.33 -4.25 -9.63
C LEU A 817 17.08 -5.53 -10.44
N LEU A 818 16.20 -5.48 -11.46
CA LEU A 818 15.88 -6.62 -12.31
C LEU A 818 16.85 -6.79 -13.50
N HIS A 819 17.59 -5.73 -13.85
CA HIS A 819 18.44 -5.72 -15.02
C HIS A 819 19.62 -6.72 -14.95
N SER A 820 19.96 -7.29 -16.11
CA SER A 820 21.02 -8.31 -16.28
C SER A 820 20.93 -9.46 -15.26
N GLY A 821 19.70 -9.92 -14.97
CA GLY A 821 19.45 -11.02 -14.03
C GLY A 821 19.79 -10.69 -12.57
N GLY A 822 19.72 -9.42 -12.18
CA GLY A 822 19.95 -8.98 -10.81
C GLY A 822 21.42 -8.77 -10.44
N LEU A 823 22.22 -8.24 -11.37
CA LEU A 823 23.65 -7.98 -11.13
C LEU A 823 23.90 -7.05 -9.93
N ILE A 824 23.14 -5.96 -9.81
CA ILE A 824 23.26 -5.00 -8.70
C ILE A 824 22.92 -5.66 -7.35
N PRO A 825 21.75 -6.35 -7.19
CA PRO A 825 21.48 -7.13 -5.98
C PRO A 825 22.61 -8.11 -5.61
N ARG A 826 23.21 -8.82 -6.58
CA ARG A 826 24.32 -9.74 -6.31
C ARG A 826 25.54 -9.03 -5.74
N ILE A 827 25.91 -7.88 -6.29
CA ILE A 827 27.02 -7.06 -5.78
C ILE A 827 26.71 -6.60 -4.35
N LEU A 828 25.50 -6.10 -4.09
CA LEU A 828 25.07 -5.66 -2.75
C LEU A 828 25.15 -6.81 -1.74
N LEU A 829 24.60 -7.98 -2.07
CA LEU A 829 24.62 -9.13 -1.17
C LEU A 829 26.04 -9.65 -0.89
N ARG A 830 26.93 -9.69 -1.89
CA ARG A 830 28.34 -10.08 -1.70
C ARG A 830 29.09 -9.18 -0.73
N SER A 831 28.76 -7.89 -0.73
CA SER A 831 29.36 -6.86 0.14
C SER A 831 28.69 -6.72 1.53
N SER A 832 27.61 -7.47 1.79
CA SER A 832 26.86 -7.42 3.06
C SER A 832 27.54 -8.14 4.23
N LYS A 833 28.77 -8.65 4.05
CA LYS A 833 29.55 -9.36 5.07
C LYS A 833 29.74 -8.48 6.31
N GLN A 834 29.08 -8.84 7.41
CA GLN A 834 29.40 -8.26 8.71
C GLN A 834 30.80 -8.73 9.11
N ALA A 835 31.70 -7.78 9.36
CA ALA A 835 32.98 -8.09 9.98
C ALA A 835 32.70 -8.76 11.35
N PRO A 836 33.29 -9.93 11.64
CA PRO A 836 33.08 -10.59 12.92
C PRO A 836 33.81 -9.78 13.99
N GLY A 837 33.11 -8.85 14.66
CA GLY A 837 33.66 -8.18 15.84
C GLY A 837 33.26 -6.76 16.17
N THR A 838 32.21 -6.14 15.60
CA THR A 838 31.80 -4.78 16.02
C THR A 838 30.35 -4.72 16.49
N GLU A 839 30.22 -4.67 17.82
CA GLU A 839 29.16 -4.12 18.69
C GLU A 839 27.68 -4.26 18.28
N LYS A 840 26.95 -4.97 19.15
CA LYS A 840 25.52 -5.29 19.14
C LYS A 840 24.59 -4.07 19.37
N ASP A 841 24.99 -2.87 18.97
CA ASP A 841 24.22 -1.64 19.17
C ASP A 841 23.64 -1.08 17.86
N GLN A 842 23.23 -1.93 16.92
CA GLN A 842 22.39 -1.51 15.80
C GLN A 842 20.91 -1.68 16.17
N GLN A 843 20.36 -0.60 16.70
CA GLN A 843 18.96 -0.46 17.07
C GLN A 843 18.08 -0.41 15.80
N GLY A 844 17.35 -1.51 15.53
CA GLY A 844 16.06 -1.48 14.81
C GLY A 844 16.03 -1.25 13.29
N GLY A 845 17.08 -1.53 12.53
CA GLY A 845 17.05 -1.48 11.05
C GLY A 845 16.90 -2.86 10.40
N CYS A 846 16.04 -3.02 9.38
CA CYS A 846 15.99 -4.22 8.52
C CYS A 846 17.33 -4.47 7.85
N SER A 847 17.70 -5.72 7.62
CA SER A 847 18.97 -6.07 6.95
C SER A 847 18.90 -5.83 5.43
N VAL A 848 20.04 -5.59 4.78
CA VAL A 848 20.11 -5.44 3.30
C VAL A 848 19.57 -6.69 2.60
N VAL A 849 19.87 -7.85 3.18
CA VAL A 849 19.45 -9.16 2.71
C VAL A 849 17.92 -9.30 2.76
N GLU A 850 17.30 -8.90 3.87
CA GLU A 850 15.84 -8.91 4.04
C GLU A 850 15.17 -7.95 3.05
N ALA A 851 15.68 -6.71 2.90
CA ALA A 851 15.09 -5.74 1.99
C ALA A 851 15.13 -6.23 0.53
N VAL A 852 16.27 -6.76 0.07
CA VAL A 852 16.41 -7.33 -1.29
C VAL A 852 15.51 -8.56 -1.46
N PHE A 853 15.42 -9.41 -0.43
CA PHE A 853 14.55 -10.58 -0.46
C PHE A 853 13.08 -10.20 -0.62
N GLN A 854 12.57 -9.30 0.22
CA GLN A 854 11.16 -8.88 0.18
C GLN A 854 10.80 -8.22 -1.15
N VAL A 855 11.68 -7.38 -1.70
CA VAL A 855 11.43 -6.73 -3.00
C VAL A 855 11.39 -7.74 -4.13
N LEU A 856 12.40 -8.60 -4.26
CA LEU A 856 12.46 -9.59 -5.35
C LEU A 856 11.43 -10.72 -5.18
N TYR A 857 11.03 -11.04 -3.96
CA TYR A 857 10.00 -12.05 -3.65
C TYR A 857 8.66 -11.72 -4.32
N HIS A 858 8.27 -10.44 -4.31
CA HIS A 858 7.02 -9.95 -4.92
C HIS A 858 7.10 -9.70 -6.44
N CYS A 859 8.28 -9.82 -7.06
CA CYS A 859 8.49 -9.60 -8.50
C CYS A 859 8.08 -10.81 -9.37
N HIS A 860 6.78 -11.11 -9.40
CA HIS A 860 6.23 -12.29 -10.07
C HIS A 860 6.47 -12.36 -11.60
N LEU A 861 6.64 -11.22 -12.28
CA LEU A 861 6.91 -11.18 -13.73
C LEU A 861 8.38 -11.47 -14.10
N SER A 862 9.29 -11.51 -13.12
CA SER A 862 10.71 -11.84 -13.34
C SER A 862 11.22 -12.82 -12.27
N PRO A 863 10.67 -14.05 -12.20
CA PRO A 863 11.07 -15.05 -11.20
C PRO A 863 12.53 -15.50 -11.36
N GLN A 864 13.06 -15.37 -12.57
CA GLN A 864 14.45 -15.70 -12.92
C GLN A 864 15.46 -14.85 -12.14
N THR A 865 15.15 -13.56 -11.93
CA THR A 865 16.04 -12.65 -11.20
C THR A 865 16.20 -13.07 -9.74
N PHE A 866 15.08 -13.34 -9.05
CA PHE A 866 15.12 -13.84 -7.67
C PHE A 866 15.94 -15.14 -7.57
N GLY A 867 15.70 -16.07 -8.50
CA GLY A 867 16.46 -17.32 -8.61
C GLY A 867 17.96 -17.07 -8.75
N ASN A 868 18.39 -16.29 -9.75
CA ASN A 868 19.80 -16.04 -10.04
C ASN A 868 20.54 -15.35 -8.89
N VAL A 869 19.91 -14.35 -8.26
CA VAL A 869 20.48 -13.58 -7.16
C VAL A 869 20.74 -14.48 -5.95
N PHE A 870 19.71 -15.18 -5.47
CA PHE A 870 19.83 -15.99 -4.27
C PHE A 870 20.58 -17.30 -4.52
N LEU A 871 20.55 -17.86 -5.72
CA LEU A 871 21.39 -19.03 -6.07
C LEU A 871 22.88 -18.67 -5.97
N SER A 872 23.30 -17.53 -6.53
CA SER A 872 24.68 -17.03 -6.42
C SER A 872 25.06 -16.78 -4.97
N TYR A 873 24.16 -16.18 -4.18
CA TYR A 873 24.40 -15.93 -2.75
C TYR A 873 24.55 -17.23 -1.94
N MET A 874 23.69 -18.22 -2.19
CA MET A 874 23.74 -19.53 -1.51
C MET A 874 25.03 -20.31 -1.85
N GLU A 875 25.57 -20.15 -3.06
CA GLU A 875 26.86 -20.73 -3.46
C GLU A 875 28.04 -20.05 -2.76
N GLU A 876 28.05 -18.71 -2.74
CA GLU A 876 29.11 -17.93 -2.12
C GLU A 876 29.18 -18.17 -0.60
N GLU A 877 28.03 -18.31 0.06
CA GLU A 877 27.92 -18.51 1.52
C GLU A 877 27.82 -20.00 1.93
N GLN A 878 27.88 -20.95 0.98
CA GLN A 878 27.78 -22.41 1.22
C GLN A 878 26.56 -22.85 2.05
N LEU A 879 25.40 -22.22 1.83
CA LEU A 879 24.20 -22.40 2.67
C LEU A 879 23.29 -23.58 2.27
N TRP A 880 23.75 -24.44 1.35
CA TRP A 880 22.95 -25.54 0.81
C TRP A 880 22.46 -26.53 1.87
N ASP A 881 23.28 -26.82 2.87
CA ASP A 881 22.89 -27.72 3.97
C ASP A 881 21.78 -27.11 4.84
N SER A 882 21.77 -25.78 4.98
CA SER A 882 20.72 -25.05 5.71
C SER A 882 19.39 -25.00 4.94
N LEU A 883 19.43 -25.05 3.60
CA LEU A 883 18.22 -25.13 2.77
C LEU A 883 17.58 -26.52 2.80
N TYR A 884 18.38 -27.58 2.97
CA TYR A 884 17.87 -28.94 3.11
C TYR A 884 17.18 -29.15 4.46
N ASN A 885 17.68 -28.51 5.53
CA ASN A 885 17.14 -28.58 6.89
C ASN A 885 16.89 -27.17 7.48
N ILE A 886 15.80 -26.50 7.05
CA ILE A 886 15.45 -25.16 7.54
C ILE A 886 15.13 -25.23 9.06
N PRO A 887 15.92 -24.57 9.94
CA PRO A 887 15.70 -24.62 11.37
C PRO A 887 14.56 -23.69 11.81
N VAL A 888 13.61 -24.19 12.61
CA VAL A 888 12.39 -23.44 12.96
C VAL A 888 12.48 -22.67 14.29
N SER A 889 13.38 -23.04 15.20
CA SER A 889 13.43 -22.40 16.52
C SER A 889 13.93 -20.95 16.45
N VAL A 890 13.19 -20.04 17.11
CA VAL A 890 13.53 -18.61 17.26
C VAL A 890 14.85 -18.41 18.03
N TYR A 891 15.29 -19.42 18.78
CA TYR A 891 16.44 -19.37 19.69
C TYR A 891 17.76 -19.89 19.09
N THR A 892 17.84 -20.19 17.79
CA THR A 892 19.14 -20.48 17.17
C THR A 892 19.85 -19.15 16.88
N GLU A 893 20.78 -18.74 17.74
CA GLU A 893 21.48 -17.44 17.76
C GLU A 893 22.32 -17.09 16.49
N SER A 894 22.22 -17.83 15.39
CA SER A 894 22.95 -17.51 14.15
C SER A 894 22.32 -18.16 12.90
N GLN A 895 21.05 -17.87 12.60
CA GLN A 895 20.49 -18.25 11.29
C GLN A 895 20.90 -17.23 10.22
N PRO A 896 21.36 -17.67 9.03
CA PRO A 896 21.54 -16.77 7.88
C PRO A 896 20.22 -16.12 7.51
N GLU A 897 20.26 -14.82 7.25
CA GLU A 897 19.07 -14.00 7.08
C GLU A 897 18.19 -14.42 5.88
N VAL A 898 18.80 -14.91 4.80
CA VAL A 898 18.05 -15.48 3.65
C VAL A 898 17.24 -16.70 4.07
N ILE A 899 17.80 -17.58 4.92
CA ILE A 899 17.11 -18.76 5.43
C ILE A 899 15.97 -18.34 6.34
N ARG A 900 16.18 -17.30 7.18
CA ARG A 900 15.10 -16.71 8.00
C ARG A 900 13.96 -16.19 7.13
N CYS A 901 14.25 -15.44 6.06
CA CYS A 901 13.24 -14.90 5.15
C CYS A 901 12.47 -16.00 4.40
N LEU A 902 13.18 -17.00 3.86
CA LEU A 902 12.57 -18.18 3.23
C LEU A 902 11.67 -18.94 4.20
N ARG A 903 12.14 -19.16 5.43
CA ARG A 903 11.36 -19.82 6.49
C ARG A 903 10.07 -19.08 6.77
N LEU A 904 10.11 -17.76 6.96
CA LEU A 904 8.92 -16.95 7.24
C LEU A 904 7.92 -17.00 6.07
N ALA A 905 8.39 -16.91 4.82
CA ALA A 905 7.54 -17.01 3.64
C ALA A 905 6.85 -18.38 3.52
N LEU A 906 7.57 -19.47 3.82
CA LEU A 906 7.00 -20.83 3.80
C LEU A 906 6.08 -21.10 5.00
N MET A 907 6.39 -20.55 6.18
CA MET A 907 5.53 -20.65 7.37
C MET A 907 4.19 -19.96 7.17
N ASP A 908 4.18 -18.79 6.53
CA ASP A 908 2.94 -18.08 6.18
C ASP A 908 2.08 -18.91 5.22
N ALA A 909 2.71 -19.54 4.21
CA ALA A 909 2.01 -20.39 3.24
C ALA A 909 1.34 -21.64 3.85
N VAL A 910 1.88 -22.20 4.95
CA VAL A 910 1.31 -23.39 5.62
C VAL A 910 0.44 -23.07 6.82
N LYS A 911 0.31 -21.78 7.19
CA LYS A 911 -0.42 -21.31 8.37
C LYS A 911 -1.83 -21.88 8.45
N ASP A 912 -2.56 -21.87 7.33
CA ASP A 912 -3.94 -22.34 7.27
C ASP A 912 -4.05 -23.85 7.45
N ILE A 913 -3.10 -24.62 6.90
CA ILE A 913 -3.03 -26.07 7.13
C ILE A 913 -2.84 -26.35 8.61
N VAL A 914 -1.91 -25.63 9.26
CA VAL A 914 -1.65 -25.76 10.69
C VAL A 914 -2.89 -25.38 11.50
N GLN A 915 -3.55 -24.26 11.18
CA GLN A 915 -4.76 -23.81 11.87
C GLN A 915 -5.92 -24.80 11.77
N GLN A 916 -6.11 -25.43 10.60
CA GLN A 916 -7.13 -26.46 10.40
C GLN A 916 -6.83 -27.76 11.15
N VAL A 917 -5.58 -28.20 11.17
CA VAL A 917 -5.19 -29.38 11.95
C VAL A 917 -5.33 -29.10 13.45
N VAL A 918 -4.95 -27.91 13.93
CA VAL A 918 -5.11 -27.50 15.34
C VAL A 918 -6.58 -27.37 15.73
N SER A 919 -7.44 -26.80 14.88
CA SER A 919 -8.88 -26.69 15.16
C SER A 919 -9.55 -28.07 15.20
N MET A 920 -9.17 -28.98 14.30
CA MET A 920 -9.63 -30.37 14.29
C MET A 920 -9.20 -31.11 15.56
N MET A 921 -7.93 -30.96 15.99
CA MET A 921 -7.43 -31.56 17.23
C MET A 921 -8.19 -31.04 18.46
N ARG A 922 -8.53 -29.75 18.49
CA ARG A 922 -9.36 -29.15 19.55
C ARG A 922 -10.79 -29.66 19.54
N CYS A 923 -11.39 -29.87 18.36
CA CYS A 923 -12.72 -30.44 18.24
C CYS A 923 -12.75 -31.92 18.71
N GLY A 924 -11.73 -32.69 18.34
CA GLY A 924 -11.51 -34.04 18.87
C GLY A 924 -11.36 -34.05 20.39
N ARG A 925 -10.68 -33.04 20.95
CA ARG A 925 -10.56 -32.85 22.39
C ARG A 925 -11.85 -32.40 23.07
N ASN A 926 -12.72 -31.57 22.49
CA ASN A 926 -14.02 -31.23 23.11
C ASN A 926 -14.90 -32.48 23.33
N SER A 927 -14.64 -33.54 22.58
CA SER A 927 -15.26 -34.86 22.78
C SER A 927 -14.68 -35.63 23.98
N GLU A 928 -13.44 -35.33 24.39
CA GLU A 928 -12.69 -36.02 25.46
C GLU A 928 -12.44 -35.15 26.72
N ALA A 929 -12.41 -33.82 26.64
CA ALA A 929 -12.19 -32.88 27.75
C ALA A 929 -13.47 -32.59 28.55
N ASP A 930 -14.64 -33.07 28.09
CA ASP A 930 -15.87 -33.19 28.88
C ASP A 930 -15.74 -34.14 30.10
N LEU A 931 -14.53 -34.66 30.37
CA LEU A 931 -14.19 -35.44 31.57
C LEU A 931 -14.19 -34.61 32.88
N ASN A 932 -14.08 -33.29 32.82
CA ASN A 932 -13.98 -32.41 34.00
C ASN A 932 -15.24 -31.60 34.32
N LYS A 933 -16.34 -31.75 33.57
CA LYS A 933 -17.61 -31.10 33.95
C LYS A 933 -18.23 -31.83 35.15
N PRO A 934 -18.83 -31.11 36.11
CA PRO A 934 -19.56 -31.73 37.21
C PRO A 934 -20.63 -32.67 36.64
N ARG A 935 -20.67 -33.89 37.17
CA ARG A 935 -21.65 -34.89 36.73
C ARG A 935 -23.05 -34.40 37.09
N VAL A 936 -23.97 -34.46 36.13
CA VAL A 936 -25.39 -34.23 36.41
C VAL A 936 -25.82 -35.23 37.49
N PRO A 937 -26.37 -34.79 38.63
CA PRO A 937 -26.73 -35.69 39.70
C PRO A 937 -27.74 -36.74 39.25
N ASP A 938 -27.54 -37.99 39.67
CA ASP A 938 -28.37 -39.13 39.26
C ASP A 938 -29.86 -38.93 39.57
N HIS A 939 -30.18 -38.19 40.64
CA HIS A 939 -31.55 -37.88 41.02
C HIS A 939 -32.22 -36.87 40.06
N LEU A 940 -31.47 -35.96 39.44
CA LEU A 940 -31.97 -35.07 38.40
C LEU A 940 -32.16 -35.85 37.09
N LEU A 941 -31.22 -36.72 36.71
CA LEU A 941 -31.32 -37.58 35.53
C LEU A 941 -32.52 -38.54 35.61
N GLN A 942 -32.79 -39.11 36.78
CA GLN A 942 -33.95 -39.99 37.01
C GLN A 942 -35.28 -39.24 37.02
N SER A 943 -35.27 -37.91 37.20
CA SER A 943 -36.46 -37.08 37.19
C SER A 943 -36.85 -36.56 35.81
N ILE A 944 -35.97 -36.72 34.81
CA ILE A 944 -36.27 -36.39 33.42
C ILE A 944 -37.40 -37.32 32.94
N PRO A 945 -38.52 -36.77 32.41
CA PRO A 945 -39.62 -37.57 31.87
C PRO A 945 -39.10 -38.59 30.85
N GLN A 946 -39.53 -39.85 30.96
CA GLN A 946 -39.06 -40.92 30.06
C GLN A 946 -39.43 -40.62 28.60
N GLU A 947 -40.50 -39.86 28.40
CA GLU A 947 -40.97 -39.35 27.11
C GLU A 947 -39.96 -38.44 26.41
N TRP A 948 -38.99 -37.86 27.14
CA TRP A 948 -37.93 -37.01 26.56
C TRP A 948 -36.80 -37.83 25.92
N ASN A 949 -36.72 -39.14 26.19
CA ASN A 949 -35.69 -40.04 25.63
C ASN A 949 -34.27 -39.44 25.69
N TYR A 950 -33.95 -38.76 26.78
CA TYR A 950 -32.64 -38.12 26.97
C TYR A 950 -31.55 -39.19 27.08
N ILE A 951 -30.51 -39.07 26.25
CA ILE A 951 -29.34 -39.94 26.32
C ILE A 951 -28.21 -39.13 26.95
N PRO A 952 -27.83 -39.45 28.21
CA PRO A 952 -26.71 -38.78 28.85
C PRO A 952 -25.44 -38.94 27.98
N ARG A 953 -24.69 -37.85 27.78
CA ARG A 953 -23.42 -37.84 27.01
C ARG A 953 -22.45 -38.96 27.44
N GLU A 954 -22.58 -39.45 28.67
CA GLU A 954 -21.76 -40.51 29.26
C GLU A 954 -21.78 -41.86 28.53
N PHE A 955 -22.86 -42.20 27.80
CA PHE A 955 -22.95 -43.47 27.05
C PHE A 955 -22.11 -43.52 25.77
N ARG A 956 -21.59 -42.38 25.27
CA ARG A 956 -20.69 -42.34 24.09
C ARG A 956 -19.21 -42.62 24.43
N ARG A 957 -18.88 -42.89 25.70
CA ARG A 957 -17.49 -42.94 26.23
C ARG A 957 -16.68 -44.22 25.96
N LYS A 958 -17.20 -45.24 25.25
CA LYS A 958 -16.55 -46.58 25.15
C LYS A 958 -15.69 -46.89 23.91
N GLU A 959 -15.44 -45.95 22.99
CA GLU A 959 -14.67 -46.21 21.75
C GLU A 959 -13.33 -45.44 21.61
N SER A 960 -12.68 -45.04 22.70
CA SER A 960 -11.60 -44.03 22.67
C SER A 960 -10.31 -44.42 21.92
N ASN A 961 -9.94 -45.70 21.79
CA ASN A 961 -8.68 -46.07 21.12
C ASN A 961 -8.75 -46.22 19.59
N LYS A 962 -9.94 -46.37 18.98
CA LYS A 962 -10.09 -46.37 17.50
C LYS A 962 -10.21 -44.95 16.93
N GLY A 963 -10.65 -43.99 17.76
CA GLY A 963 -10.80 -42.59 17.40
C GLY A 963 -9.49 -41.91 17.03
N PHE A 964 -8.40 -42.19 17.76
CA PHE A 964 -7.12 -41.52 17.52
C PHE A 964 -6.47 -41.89 16.17
N THR A 965 -6.47 -43.17 15.78
CA THR A 965 -5.94 -43.57 14.46
C THR A 965 -6.74 -42.96 13.31
N ARG A 966 -8.05 -42.73 13.51
CA ARG A 966 -8.92 -42.03 12.54
C ARG A 966 -8.60 -40.54 12.50
N LEU A 967 -8.43 -39.89 13.65
CA LEU A 967 -8.02 -38.48 13.74
C LEU A 967 -6.65 -38.23 13.13
N ALA A 968 -5.67 -39.11 13.36
CA ALA A 968 -4.35 -39.02 12.75
C ALA A 968 -4.41 -39.22 11.22
N ALA A 969 -5.22 -40.17 10.74
CA ALA A 969 -5.43 -40.38 9.30
C ALA A 969 -6.10 -39.18 8.62
N GLN A 970 -7.07 -38.55 9.30
CA GLN A 970 -7.72 -37.32 8.85
C GLN A 970 -6.75 -36.13 8.83
N ALA A 971 -5.96 -35.92 9.89
CA ALA A 971 -4.95 -34.86 9.94
C ALA A 971 -3.93 -34.98 8.80
N VAL A 972 -3.38 -36.17 8.59
CA VAL A 972 -2.41 -36.44 7.51
C VAL A 972 -3.07 -36.24 6.14
N SER A 973 -4.33 -36.64 5.98
CA SER A 973 -5.07 -36.42 4.74
C SER A 973 -5.34 -34.93 4.46
N ILE A 974 -5.60 -34.11 5.49
CA ILE A 974 -5.73 -32.64 5.34
C ILE A 974 -4.41 -32.05 4.83
N VAL A 975 -3.28 -32.39 5.46
CA VAL A 975 -1.96 -31.89 5.06
C VAL A 975 -1.65 -32.26 3.61
N ILE A 976 -1.77 -33.55 3.25
CA ILE A 976 -1.42 -34.04 1.91
C ILE A 976 -2.39 -33.53 0.82
N SER A 977 -3.69 -33.37 1.14
CA SER A 977 -4.67 -32.87 0.18
C SER A 977 -4.53 -31.38 -0.13
N LYS A 978 -4.14 -30.57 0.85
CA LYS A 978 -3.99 -29.10 0.67
C LYS A 978 -2.64 -28.68 0.12
N LEU A 979 -1.63 -29.55 0.17
CA LEU A 979 -0.27 -29.24 -0.27
C LEU A 979 -0.18 -28.80 -1.74
N PRO A 980 -0.84 -29.46 -2.72
CA PRO A 980 -0.87 -28.97 -4.10
C PRO A 980 -1.45 -27.56 -4.24
N THR A 981 -2.52 -27.24 -3.50
CA THR A 981 -3.16 -25.92 -3.52
C THR A 981 -2.26 -24.84 -2.92
N VAL A 982 -1.58 -25.13 -1.80
CA VAL A 982 -0.59 -24.21 -1.20
C VAL A 982 0.55 -23.93 -2.17
N ILE A 983 1.06 -24.96 -2.85
CA ILE A 983 2.13 -24.80 -3.84
C ILE A 983 1.66 -23.98 -5.05
N ALA A 984 0.43 -24.18 -5.51
CA ALA A 984 -0.15 -23.35 -6.56
C ALA A 984 -0.19 -21.87 -6.15
N CYS A 985 -0.54 -21.58 -4.88
CA CYS A 985 -0.60 -20.23 -4.31
C CYS A 985 0.77 -19.66 -3.88
N LEU A 986 1.88 -20.38 -4.08
CA LEU A 986 3.20 -19.80 -3.83
C LEU A 986 3.64 -18.92 -5.00
N PRO A 987 4.36 -17.80 -4.74
CA PRO A 987 4.89 -16.95 -5.80
C PRO A 987 5.77 -17.73 -6.79
N PRO A 988 5.72 -17.39 -8.10
CA PRO A 988 6.60 -17.99 -9.11
C PRO A 988 8.09 -17.89 -8.78
N THR A 989 8.50 -16.82 -8.07
CA THR A 989 9.87 -16.56 -7.59
C THR A 989 10.39 -17.70 -6.68
N ILE A 990 9.58 -18.13 -5.72
CA ILE A 990 9.90 -19.24 -4.80
C ILE A 990 9.94 -20.57 -5.55
N LYS A 991 8.91 -20.86 -6.37
CA LYS A 991 8.85 -22.09 -7.17
C LYS A 991 10.09 -22.23 -8.07
N TYR A 992 10.45 -21.15 -8.76
CA TYR A 992 11.63 -21.11 -9.62
C TYR A 992 12.96 -21.27 -8.85
N PHE A 993 13.11 -20.62 -7.69
CA PHE A 993 14.29 -20.78 -6.83
C PHE A 993 14.49 -22.23 -6.36
N PHE A 994 13.43 -22.89 -5.88
CA PHE A 994 13.51 -24.29 -5.46
C PHE A 994 13.77 -25.23 -6.63
N PHE A 995 13.22 -24.96 -7.81
CA PHE A 995 13.53 -25.70 -9.04
C PHE A 995 15.02 -25.61 -9.43
N LEU A 996 15.61 -24.40 -9.42
CA LEU A 996 17.03 -24.22 -9.70
C LEU A 996 17.91 -24.89 -8.64
N SER A 997 17.51 -24.80 -7.37
CA SER A 997 18.22 -25.41 -6.24
C SER A 997 18.24 -26.95 -6.36
N GLU A 998 17.12 -27.57 -6.74
CA GLU A 998 17.03 -29.02 -6.93
C GLU A 998 17.95 -29.51 -8.08
N ARG A 999 18.09 -28.72 -9.16
CA ARG A 999 19.02 -29.07 -10.27
C ARG A 999 20.50 -28.98 -9.86
N LYS A 1000 20.85 -28.08 -8.94
CA LYS A 1000 22.24 -27.92 -8.47
C LYS A 1000 22.63 -28.92 -7.37
N MET A 1001 21.67 -29.38 -6.55
CA MET A 1001 21.94 -30.34 -5.48
C MET A 1001 22.15 -31.78 -6.01
N SER A 1002 23.40 -32.17 -6.26
CA SER A 1002 23.76 -33.48 -6.84
C SER A 1002 23.88 -34.63 -5.83
N LYS A 1003 24.03 -34.37 -4.53
CA LYS A 1003 24.38 -35.40 -3.53
C LYS A 1003 23.20 -36.07 -2.79
N ASN A 1004 22.04 -35.42 -2.66
CA ASN A 1004 20.87 -35.92 -1.89
C ASN A 1004 19.68 -36.33 -2.79
N LEU A 1005 19.93 -36.53 -4.09
CA LEU A 1005 18.90 -36.66 -5.13
C LEU A 1005 18.00 -37.91 -4.98
N ALA A 1006 18.44 -38.95 -4.27
CA ALA A 1006 17.70 -40.22 -4.18
C ALA A 1006 16.43 -40.13 -3.32
N GLU A 1007 16.47 -39.37 -2.22
CA GLU A 1007 15.33 -39.15 -1.32
C GLU A 1007 14.38 -38.06 -1.86
N LEU A 1008 14.97 -37.01 -2.46
CA LEU A 1008 14.23 -35.91 -3.09
C LEU A 1008 13.38 -36.35 -4.31
N LYS A 1009 13.71 -37.48 -4.94
CA LYS A 1009 13.04 -37.98 -6.16
C LYS A 1009 11.53 -38.20 -5.99
N LYS A 1010 11.02 -38.51 -4.80
CA LYS A 1010 9.60 -38.81 -4.58
C LYS A 1010 8.69 -37.58 -4.55
N ALA A 1011 9.12 -36.47 -3.95
CA ALA A 1011 8.26 -35.31 -3.70
C ALA A 1011 8.82 -33.97 -4.25
N GLY A 1012 10.13 -33.83 -4.45
CA GLY A 1012 10.79 -32.55 -4.81
C GLY A 1012 11.16 -31.70 -3.58
N LEU A 1013 12.13 -30.78 -3.75
CA LEU A 1013 12.74 -30.04 -2.63
C LEU A 1013 11.75 -29.08 -1.91
N LEU A 1014 10.85 -28.44 -2.66
CA LEU A 1014 9.85 -27.53 -2.10
C LEU A 1014 8.81 -28.26 -1.25
N VAL A 1015 8.29 -29.38 -1.78
CA VAL A 1015 7.29 -30.22 -1.10
C VAL A 1015 7.88 -30.79 0.19
N TRP A 1016 9.14 -31.22 0.14
CA TRP A 1016 9.89 -31.66 1.32
C TRP A 1016 9.98 -30.56 2.39
N ASN A 1017 10.43 -29.37 2.01
CA ASN A 1017 10.59 -28.25 2.95
C ASN A 1017 9.26 -27.82 3.59
N LEU A 1018 8.15 -27.79 2.84
CA LEU A 1018 6.84 -27.46 3.39
C LEU A 1018 6.40 -28.46 4.46
N ILE A 1019 6.59 -29.76 4.22
CA ILE A 1019 6.23 -30.80 5.20
C ILE A 1019 7.15 -30.73 6.42
N VAL A 1020 8.46 -30.54 6.23
CA VAL A 1020 9.40 -30.37 7.34
C VAL A 1020 9.01 -29.15 8.18
N ILE A 1021 8.69 -28.00 7.57
CA ILE A 1021 8.23 -26.81 8.29
C ILE A 1021 6.95 -27.09 9.08
N ILE A 1022 5.97 -27.78 8.49
CA ILE A 1022 4.74 -28.19 9.20
C ILE A 1022 5.07 -29.07 10.42
N CYS A 1023 5.92 -30.10 10.25
CA CYS A 1023 6.33 -30.98 11.33
C CYS A 1023 7.01 -30.20 12.47
N ARG A 1024 7.91 -29.27 12.11
CA ARG A 1024 8.66 -28.45 13.06
C ARG A 1024 7.79 -27.40 13.77
N ILE A 1025 6.80 -26.83 13.09
CA ILE A 1025 5.78 -25.97 13.72
C ILE A 1025 5.05 -26.76 14.80
N PHE A 1026 4.60 -27.99 14.50
CA PHE A 1026 3.90 -28.83 15.47
C PHE A 1026 4.75 -29.29 16.66
N GLU A 1027 6.07 -29.44 16.48
CA GLU A 1027 7.01 -29.76 17.56
C GLU A 1027 7.20 -28.58 18.54
N ASP A 1028 7.20 -27.34 18.03
CA ASP A 1028 7.34 -26.12 18.84
C ASP A 1028 5.99 -25.47 19.17
N GLY A 1029 5.46 -25.81 20.36
CA GLY A 1029 4.18 -25.29 20.85
C GLY A 1029 4.09 -23.75 20.90
N ASN A 1030 5.22 -23.04 21.10
CA ASN A 1030 5.24 -21.57 21.12
C ASN A 1030 5.02 -21.00 19.71
N THR A 1031 5.62 -21.62 18.70
CA THR A 1031 5.44 -21.23 17.30
C THR A 1031 4.01 -21.48 16.84
N VAL A 1032 3.37 -22.58 17.28
CA VAL A 1032 1.93 -22.82 17.04
C VAL A 1032 1.08 -21.72 17.67
N GLU A 1033 1.36 -21.35 18.92
CA GLU A 1033 0.61 -20.31 19.62
C GLU A 1033 0.75 -18.95 18.92
N HIS A 1034 1.97 -18.58 18.49
CA HIS A 1034 2.19 -17.35 17.74
C HIS A 1034 1.48 -17.34 16.38
N LEU A 1035 1.51 -18.46 15.64
CA LEU A 1035 0.91 -18.55 14.30
C LEU A 1035 -0.62 -18.62 14.33
N THR A 1036 -1.19 -19.36 15.30
CA THR A 1036 -2.62 -19.69 15.33
C THR A 1036 -3.38 -18.98 16.46
N GLY A 1037 -2.70 -18.22 17.33
CA GLY A 1037 -3.26 -17.61 18.55
C GLY A 1037 -3.67 -18.63 19.61
N ALA A 1038 -3.19 -19.86 19.48
CA ALA A 1038 -3.77 -21.03 20.11
C ALA A 1038 -2.69 -21.88 20.80
N SER A 1039 -2.64 -21.85 22.13
CA SER A 1039 -1.75 -22.70 22.91
C SER A 1039 -2.10 -24.19 22.73
N LEU A 1040 -1.09 -25.03 22.53
CA LEU A 1040 -1.23 -26.49 22.56
C LEU A 1040 -1.02 -27.00 23.98
N ASP A 1041 -1.94 -27.81 24.49
CA ASP A 1041 -1.72 -28.54 25.73
C ASP A 1041 -0.89 -29.80 25.49
N ARG A 1042 -0.37 -30.39 26.58
CA ARG A 1042 0.50 -31.57 26.53
C ARG A 1042 -0.09 -32.73 25.70
N TRP A 1043 -1.40 -32.97 25.77
CA TRP A 1043 -2.04 -34.02 24.98
C TRP A 1043 -2.01 -33.69 23.48
N SER A 1044 -2.41 -32.48 23.09
CA SER A 1044 -2.37 -32.04 21.69
C SER A 1044 -0.95 -32.00 21.15
N GLN A 1045 0.04 -31.66 21.98
CA GLN A 1045 1.45 -31.68 21.59
C GLN A 1045 1.97 -33.10 21.34
N GLU A 1046 1.65 -34.06 22.21
CA GLU A 1046 1.99 -35.48 22.00
C GLU A 1046 1.31 -36.07 20.75
N LYS A 1047 0.08 -35.63 20.44
CA LYS A 1047 -0.64 -36.03 19.23
C LYS A 1047 -0.10 -35.38 17.96
N ALA A 1048 0.24 -34.10 18.02
CA ALA A 1048 0.88 -33.38 16.92
C ALA A 1048 2.23 -34.00 16.57
N ALA A 1049 3.05 -34.35 17.58
CA ALA A 1049 4.30 -35.09 17.37
C ALA A 1049 4.09 -36.44 16.66
N PHE A 1050 3.00 -37.17 16.96
CA PHE A 1050 2.67 -38.41 16.24
C PHE A 1050 2.27 -38.16 14.78
N ILE A 1051 1.56 -37.07 14.49
CA ILE A 1051 1.24 -36.65 13.12
C ILE A 1051 2.53 -36.33 12.35
N CYS A 1052 3.51 -35.66 12.97
CA CYS A 1052 4.83 -35.41 12.36
C CYS A 1052 5.52 -36.72 11.97
N VAL A 1053 5.56 -37.71 12.88
CA VAL A 1053 6.14 -39.04 12.59
C VAL A 1053 5.43 -39.74 11.44
N CYS A 1054 4.11 -39.56 11.29
CA CYS A 1054 3.37 -40.08 10.14
C CYS A 1054 3.78 -39.40 8.82
N LEU A 1055 3.95 -38.07 8.81
CA LEU A 1055 4.36 -37.30 7.62
C LEU A 1055 5.81 -37.60 7.21
N GLU A 1056 6.75 -37.66 8.16
CA GLU A 1056 8.15 -38.05 7.91
C GLU A 1056 8.25 -39.47 7.33
N SER A 1057 7.42 -40.39 7.82
CA SER A 1057 7.37 -41.77 7.31
C SER A 1057 6.83 -41.86 5.87
N ILE A 1058 5.95 -40.95 5.46
CA ILE A 1058 5.43 -40.89 4.08
C ILE A 1058 6.53 -40.39 3.13
N LEU A 1059 7.38 -39.47 3.61
CA LEU A 1059 8.49 -38.89 2.86
C LEU A 1059 9.73 -39.80 2.79
N GLY A 1060 9.89 -40.74 3.73
CA GLY A 1060 10.96 -41.74 3.70
C GLY A 1060 12.18 -41.41 4.57
N GLU A 1061 12.06 -40.46 5.52
CA GLU A 1061 13.15 -40.00 6.39
C GLU A 1061 13.61 -41.04 7.44
N ARG A 1062 12.77 -42.03 7.78
CA ARG A 1062 13.09 -43.08 8.77
C ARG A 1062 13.08 -44.49 8.19
N SER A 1063 14.12 -45.25 8.53
CA SER A 1063 14.35 -46.64 8.12
C SER A 1063 13.46 -47.70 8.80
N SER A 1064 12.63 -47.34 9.79
CA SER A 1064 11.62 -48.25 10.37
C SER A 1064 10.40 -47.51 10.97
N PRO A 1065 9.23 -47.52 10.30
CA PRO A 1065 8.03 -46.91 10.85
C PRO A 1065 7.45 -47.74 12.01
N CYS A 1066 6.99 -47.08 13.09
CA CYS A 1066 6.26 -47.75 14.18
C CYS A 1066 4.98 -48.43 13.66
N GLN A 1067 4.56 -49.54 14.29
CA GLN A 1067 3.36 -50.30 13.88
C GLN A 1067 2.08 -49.45 13.82
N LEU A 1068 1.96 -48.42 14.67
CA LEU A 1068 0.82 -47.48 14.67
C LEU A 1068 0.86 -46.54 13.45
N THR A 1069 2.03 -46.08 13.04
CA THR A 1069 2.22 -45.26 11.82
C THR A 1069 1.84 -46.04 10.58
N GLN A 1070 2.25 -47.31 10.48
CA GLN A 1070 1.86 -48.20 9.38
C GLN A 1070 0.34 -48.43 9.33
N LYS A 1071 -0.33 -48.55 10.49
CA LYS A 1071 -1.80 -48.67 10.55
C LYS A 1071 -2.52 -47.42 10.03
N VAL A 1072 -1.99 -46.22 10.31
CA VAL A 1072 -2.56 -44.96 9.80
C VAL A 1072 -2.39 -44.87 8.28
N ILE A 1073 -1.19 -45.13 7.76
CA ILE A 1073 -0.92 -45.11 6.31
C ILE A 1073 -1.79 -46.16 5.59
N LEU A 1074 -1.86 -47.40 6.10
CA LEU A 1074 -2.73 -48.45 5.56
C LEU A 1074 -4.22 -48.10 5.66
N SER A 1075 -4.64 -47.32 6.66
CA SER A 1075 -6.04 -46.90 6.76
C SER A 1075 -6.42 -45.89 5.68
N ILE A 1076 -5.51 -44.99 5.32
CA ILE A 1076 -5.72 -44.04 4.21
C ILE A 1076 -5.68 -44.80 2.88
N GLU A 1077 -4.72 -45.70 2.70
CA GLU A 1077 -4.57 -46.49 1.47
C GLU A 1077 -5.77 -47.42 1.22
N ARG A 1078 -6.36 -47.98 2.28
CA ARG A 1078 -7.61 -48.78 2.19
C ARG A 1078 -8.82 -47.93 1.80
N GLN A 1079 -8.87 -46.67 2.21
CA GLN A 1079 -9.96 -45.76 1.83
C GLN A 1079 -9.77 -45.19 0.42
N LYS A 1080 -8.52 -44.92 0.02
CA LYS A 1080 -8.17 -44.31 -1.26
C LYS A 1080 -6.85 -44.90 -1.81
N PRO A 1081 -6.90 -45.89 -2.73
CA PRO A 1081 -5.71 -46.51 -3.27
C PRO A 1081 -4.91 -45.54 -4.16
N ASN A 1082 -3.57 -45.56 -4.05
CA ASN A 1082 -2.60 -44.71 -4.77
C ASN A 1082 -2.79 -43.18 -4.57
N TRP A 1083 -3.66 -42.77 -3.66
CA TRP A 1083 -4.03 -41.35 -3.53
C TRP A 1083 -2.90 -40.50 -2.97
N LEU A 1084 -2.14 -41.00 -1.97
CA LEU A 1084 -0.99 -40.26 -1.43
C LEU A 1084 0.07 -39.99 -2.50
N GLU A 1085 0.43 -41.01 -3.28
CA GLU A 1085 1.45 -40.90 -4.32
C GLU A 1085 0.99 -39.95 -5.43
N HIS A 1086 -0.29 -40.02 -5.83
CA HIS A 1086 -0.86 -39.10 -6.82
C HIS A 1086 -0.85 -37.64 -6.33
N GLN A 1087 -1.21 -37.37 -5.07
CA GLN A 1087 -1.18 -36.01 -4.51
C GLN A 1087 0.24 -35.46 -4.40
N LEU A 1088 1.22 -36.28 -4.00
CA LEU A 1088 2.63 -35.86 -3.96
C LEU A 1088 3.19 -35.61 -5.37
N LEU A 1089 2.85 -36.45 -6.35
CA LEU A 1089 3.24 -36.23 -7.74
C LEU A 1089 2.60 -34.97 -8.33
N LYS A 1090 1.34 -34.69 -7.97
CA LYS A 1090 0.62 -33.46 -8.34
C LYS A 1090 1.30 -32.23 -7.75
N ALA A 1091 1.60 -32.24 -6.45
CA ALA A 1091 2.36 -31.19 -5.77
C ALA A 1091 3.73 -30.94 -6.43
N LYS A 1092 4.46 -32.01 -6.76
CA LYS A 1092 5.74 -31.94 -7.45
C LYS A 1092 5.60 -31.31 -8.84
N THR A 1093 4.60 -31.72 -9.62
CA THR A 1093 4.35 -31.17 -10.96
C THR A 1093 4.09 -29.67 -10.91
N LEU A 1094 3.25 -29.22 -9.97
CA LEU A 1094 2.95 -27.79 -9.77
C LEU A 1094 4.18 -26.99 -9.32
N SER A 1095 5.08 -27.59 -8.55
CA SER A 1095 6.34 -26.92 -8.15
C SER A 1095 7.29 -26.66 -9.33
N ILE A 1096 7.23 -27.49 -10.37
CA ILE A 1096 8.13 -27.45 -11.53
C ILE A 1096 7.52 -26.65 -12.70
N HIS A 1097 6.20 -26.72 -12.91
CA HIS A 1097 5.57 -26.25 -14.15
C HIS A 1097 5.69 -24.72 -14.38
N CYS A 1098 5.73 -23.93 -13.31
CA CYS A 1098 5.99 -22.48 -13.38
C CYS A 1098 7.34 -22.13 -14.03
N ALA A 1099 8.33 -23.04 -14.00
CA ALA A 1099 9.64 -22.81 -14.59
C ALA A 1099 9.66 -22.93 -16.13
N PHE A 1100 8.68 -23.60 -16.73
CA PHE A 1100 8.66 -23.88 -18.18
C PHE A 1100 7.94 -22.81 -19.01
N VAL A 1101 6.91 -22.16 -18.47
CA VAL A 1101 6.17 -21.09 -19.18
C VAL A 1101 7.10 -19.92 -19.55
N THR A 1102 8.10 -19.63 -18.72
CA THR A 1102 9.10 -18.59 -19.02
C THR A 1102 10.24 -19.04 -19.95
N VAL A 1103 10.36 -20.35 -20.23
CA VAL A 1103 11.45 -20.92 -21.04
C VAL A 1103 11.00 -21.26 -22.46
N GLU A 1104 9.74 -21.65 -22.67
CA GLU A 1104 9.24 -21.96 -24.03
C GLU A 1104 9.07 -20.71 -24.92
N GLU A 1105 8.89 -19.51 -24.35
CA GLU A 1105 8.98 -18.24 -25.11
C GLU A 1105 10.45 -17.85 -25.45
N SER A 1106 11.45 -18.53 -24.87
CA SER A 1106 12.87 -18.15 -24.96
C SER A 1106 13.72 -19.05 -25.87
N SER A 1107 13.18 -20.15 -26.41
CA SER A 1107 13.96 -21.11 -27.20
C SER A 1107 14.15 -20.74 -28.68
N GLY A 1108 13.71 -19.54 -29.09
CA GLY A 1108 13.79 -19.06 -30.48
C GLY A 1108 15.02 -18.24 -30.86
N LEU A 1109 15.72 -17.61 -29.90
CA LEU A 1109 16.86 -16.73 -30.20
C LEU A 1109 17.91 -16.81 -29.09
N GLU A 1110 19.00 -17.55 -29.34
CA GLU A 1110 20.25 -17.42 -28.58
C GLU A 1110 20.78 -15.99 -28.76
N GLY A 1111 20.49 -15.13 -27.78
CA GLY A 1111 21.05 -13.80 -27.69
C GLY A 1111 20.26 -12.95 -26.70
N ASP A 1112 20.64 -13.00 -25.42
CA ASP A 1112 20.52 -12.03 -24.30
C ASP A 1112 19.39 -10.96 -24.27
N ALA A 1113 18.32 -11.16 -25.04
CA ALA A 1113 17.11 -10.36 -25.06
C ALA A 1113 16.16 -10.92 -24.00
N ALA A 1114 16.56 -10.78 -22.73
CA ALA A 1114 15.66 -10.93 -21.61
C ALA A 1114 14.43 -10.04 -21.89
N LEU A 1115 13.23 -10.63 -21.91
CA LEU A 1115 11.93 -9.96 -22.01
C LEU A 1115 12.02 -8.55 -21.40
N GLU A 1116 12.15 -7.52 -22.23
CA GLU A 1116 12.13 -6.15 -21.74
C GLU A 1116 10.76 -5.95 -21.07
N LEU A 1117 10.78 -5.86 -19.75
CA LEU A 1117 9.61 -5.53 -18.96
C LEU A 1117 9.12 -4.18 -19.46
N THR A 1118 7.95 -4.15 -20.09
CA THR A 1118 7.35 -2.90 -20.53
C THR A 1118 7.12 -2.00 -19.33
N GLU A 1119 7.23 -0.68 -19.51
CA GLU A 1119 7.03 0.31 -18.44
C GLU A 1119 5.71 0.08 -17.69
N GLN A 1120 4.65 -0.30 -18.40
CA GLN A 1120 3.35 -0.64 -17.80
C GLN A 1120 3.41 -1.85 -16.85
N LYS A 1121 4.17 -2.90 -17.20
CA LYS A 1121 4.37 -4.07 -16.34
C LYS A 1121 5.19 -3.71 -15.10
N THR A 1122 6.24 -2.89 -15.27
CA THR A 1122 7.03 -2.36 -14.15
C THR A 1122 6.17 -1.54 -13.20
N ASN A 1123 5.36 -0.62 -13.74
CA ASN A 1123 4.45 0.23 -12.96
C ASN A 1123 3.46 -0.61 -12.14
N ALA A 1124 2.87 -1.65 -12.74
CA ALA A 1124 1.96 -2.56 -12.05
C ALA A 1124 2.66 -3.31 -10.90
N MET A 1125 3.89 -3.80 -11.10
CA MET A 1125 4.66 -4.47 -10.05
C MET A 1125 5.04 -3.51 -8.91
N VAL A 1126 5.44 -2.28 -9.23
CA VAL A 1126 5.76 -1.27 -8.21
C VAL A 1126 4.54 -0.93 -7.36
N LEU A 1127 3.36 -0.79 -7.99
CA LEU A 1127 2.11 -0.53 -7.28
C LEU A 1127 1.76 -1.69 -6.34
N ASP A 1128 1.79 -2.93 -6.82
CA ASP A 1128 1.53 -4.12 -5.98
C ASP A 1128 2.52 -4.18 -4.80
N LEU A 1129 3.81 -3.93 -5.05
CA LEU A 1129 4.84 -3.94 -4.01
C LEU A 1129 4.65 -2.82 -2.98
N CYS A 1130 4.24 -1.62 -3.40
CA CYS A 1130 3.94 -0.52 -2.48
C CYS A 1130 2.70 -0.77 -1.61
N HIS A 1131 1.76 -1.62 -2.08
CA HIS A 1131 0.61 -2.06 -1.29
C HIS A 1131 0.97 -3.15 -0.25
N LYS A 1132 2.12 -3.82 -0.37
CA LYS A 1132 2.59 -4.81 0.62
C LYS A 1132 3.16 -4.12 1.87
N PRO A 1133 3.01 -4.73 3.06
CA PRO A 1133 3.50 -4.16 4.32
C PRO A 1133 5.02 -3.94 4.25
N GLY A 1134 5.46 -2.70 4.45
CA GLY A 1134 6.88 -2.31 4.41
C GLY A 1134 7.50 -2.21 3.00
N GLY A 1135 6.77 -2.52 1.92
CA GLY A 1135 7.32 -2.57 0.56
C GLY A 1135 8.01 -1.26 0.10
N SER A 1136 7.38 -0.11 0.35
CA SER A 1136 7.97 1.20 0.04
C SER A 1136 9.17 1.55 0.93
N GLU A 1137 9.21 1.02 2.16
CA GLU A 1137 10.33 1.20 3.08
C GLU A 1137 11.54 0.37 2.64
N TYR A 1138 11.33 -0.88 2.19
CA TYR A 1138 12.39 -1.72 1.62
C TYR A 1138 12.99 -1.14 0.35
N LEU A 1139 12.17 -0.68 -0.60
CA LEU A 1139 12.67 -0.01 -1.81
C LEU A 1139 13.50 1.24 -1.44
N ARG A 1140 13.00 2.04 -0.50
CA ARG A 1140 13.70 3.25 -0.03
C ARG A 1140 15.05 2.90 0.57
N GLN A 1141 15.10 1.85 1.40
CA GLN A 1141 16.32 1.37 2.02
C GLN A 1141 17.36 0.92 0.98
N ILE A 1142 16.96 0.11 0.00
CA ILE A 1142 17.86 -0.34 -1.09
C ILE A 1142 18.42 0.86 -1.85
N TYR A 1143 17.56 1.82 -2.22
CA TYR A 1143 18.00 3.04 -2.90
C TYR A 1143 19.00 3.84 -2.07
N HIS A 1144 18.78 4.00 -0.76
CA HIS A 1144 19.71 4.69 0.12
C HIS A 1144 21.07 3.99 0.20
N ILE A 1145 21.08 2.65 0.32
CA ILE A 1145 22.31 1.86 0.32
C ILE A 1145 23.06 2.04 -1.01
N MET A 1146 22.36 1.98 -2.15
CA MET A 1146 22.97 2.21 -3.47
C MET A 1146 23.58 3.60 -3.58
N ARG A 1147 22.90 4.64 -3.06
CA ARG A 1147 23.39 6.02 -3.08
C ARG A 1147 24.62 6.24 -2.20
N LEU A 1148 24.68 5.60 -1.03
CA LEU A 1148 25.84 5.71 -0.11
C LEU A 1148 27.09 4.99 -0.64
N ASN A 1149 26.91 4.02 -1.53
CA ASN A 1149 27.97 3.16 -2.06
C ASN A 1149 28.12 3.30 -3.59
N GLU A 1150 27.79 4.46 -4.16
CA GLU A 1150 27.80 4.73 -5.61
C GLU A 1150 29.15 4.41 -6.26
N GLU A 1151 30.25 4.93 -5.72
CA GLU A 1151 31.59 4.71 -6.29
C GLU A 1151 32.01 3.23 -6.24
N TYR A 1152 31.69 2.54 -5.14
CA TYR A 1152 31.94 1.10 -5.01
C TYR A 1152 31.17 0.28 -6.06
N LEU A 1153 29.89 0.60 -6.28
CA LEU A 1153 29.08 -0.07 -7.30
C LEU A 1153 29.63 0.17 -8.71
N LYS A 1154 30.08 1.40 -9.01
CA LYS A 1154 30.72 1.71 -10.30
C LYS A 1154 31.99 0.89 -10.52
N GLU A 1155 32.88 0.82 -9.53
CA GLU A 1155 34.13 0.04 -9.62
C GLU A 1155 33.87 -1.45 -9.87
N GLN A 1156 32.90 -2.05 -9.15
CA GLN A 1156 32.55 -3.47 -9.32
C GLN A 1156 31.93 -3.77 -10.69
N LEU A 1157 31.10 -2.87 -11.22
CA LEU A 1157 30.52 -3.00 -12.56
C LEU A 1157 31.57 -2.87 -13.67
N LEU A 1158 32.56 -2.00 -13.49
CA LEU A 1158 33.67 -1.88 -14.43
C LEU A 1158 34.56 -3.13 -14.42
N ALA A 1159 34.85 -3.69 -13.24
CA ALA A 1159 35.62 -4.93 -13.11
C ALA A 1159 34.90 -6.14 -13.74
N THR A 1160 33.57 -6.21 -13.62
CA THR A 1160 32.76 -7.31 -14.18
C THR A 1160 32.75 -7.31 -15.73
N ASN A 1161 32.96 -6.15 -16.37
CA ASN A 1161 32.99 -6.02 -17.83
C ASN A 1161 34.37 -6.35 -18.45
N GLY A 1162 35.41 -6.52 -17.63
CA GLY A 1162 36.78 -6.71 -18.08
C GLY A 1162 37.38 -8.05 -17.64
N SER A 1163 37.13 -9.13 -18.38
CA SER A 1163 37.87 -10.42 -18.32
C SER A 1163 37.80 -11.19 -16.98
N GLU A 1164 38.09 -12.50 -17.03
CA GLU A 1164 38.04 -13.51 -15.95
C GLU A 1164 39.05 -13.30 -14.79
N GLU A 1165 39.32 -12.06 -14.36
CA GLU A 1165 40.10 -11.82 -13.14
C GLU A 1165 39.21 -11.78 -11.90
N ALA A 1166 39.75 -12.31 -10.79
CA ALA A 1166 39.03 -12.47 -9.53
C ALA A 1166 38.39 -11.15 -9.06
N PRO A 1167 37.15 -11.18 -8.53
CA PRO A 1167 36.46 -9.97 -8.10
C PRO A 1167 37.27 -9.20 -7.05
N LEU A 1168 37.29 -7.87 -7.20
CA LEU A 1168 37.94 -6.94 -6.27
C LEU A 1168 37.48 -7.21 -4.81
N PRO A 1169 38.36 -7.02 -3.80
CA PRO A 1169 38.03 -7.30 -2.41
C PRO A 1169 36.79 -6.53 -1.93
N SER A 1170 35.89 -7.25 -1.25
CA SER A 1170 34.63 -6.69 -0.74
C SER A 1170 34.87 -5.67 0.37
N GLN A 1171 34.42 -4.42 0.17
CA GLN A 1171 34.36 -3.40 1.22
C GLN A 1171 33.01 -3.50 1.98
N PRO A 1172 32.95 -3.28 3.31
CA PRO A 1172 31.69 -3.26 4.03
C PRO A 1172 30.77 -2.13 3.55
N LEU A 1173 29.50 -2.46 3.30
CA LEU A 1173 28.49 -1.49 2.89
C LEU A 1173 28.22 -0.45 3.98
N LYS A 1174 28.07 0.82 3.56
CA LYS A 1174 27.45 1.85 4.38
C LYS A 1174 25.92 1.67 4.37
N VAL A 1175 25.34 1.28 5.50
CA VAL A 1175 23.91 0.93 5.65
C VAL A 1175 23.10 1.99 6.40
N THR A 1176 23.72 2.73 7.33
CA THR A 1176 23.05 3.75 8.13
C THR A 1176 23.43 5.17 7.69
N LEU A 1177 22.43 6.01 7.51
CA LEU A 1177 22.56 7.47 7.44
C LEU A 1177 22.81 7.97 8.86
N ARG A 1178 23.89 8.72 9.12
CA ARG A 1178 23.95 9.53 10.35
C ARG A 1178 23.01 10.71 10.18
N ASP A 1179 22.30 11.15 11.21
CA ASP A 1179 21.38 12.31 11.16
C ASP A 1179 22.03 13.60 10.62
N ALA A 1180 23.37 13.70 10.67
CA ALA A 1180 24.15 14.78 10.07
C ALA A 1180 24.18 14.77 8.52
N GLU A 1181 23.83 13.65 7.86
CA GLU A 1181 23.89 13.44 6.40
C GLU A 1181 22.53 13.62 5.69
N GLU A 1182 21.43 13.84 6.43
CA GLU A 1182 20.14 14.28 5.84
C GLU A 1182 20.23 15.71 5.28
N GLN A 1183 21.17 16.51 5.80
CA GLN A 1183 21.49 17.78 5.16
C GLN A 1183 22.20 17.48 3.85
N SER A 1184 21.49 17.70 2.73
CA SER A 1184 22.10 17.75 1.40
C SER A 1184 23.42 18.51 1.49
N PRO A 1185 24.58 17.89 1.22
CA PRO A 1185 25.87 18.51 1.46
C PRO A 1185 25.89 19.86 0.73
N VAL A 1186 26.39 20.90 1.41
CA VAL A 1186 26.55 22.23 0.80
C VAL A 1186 27.30 22.04 -0.52
N PHE A 1187 26.79 22.64 -1.60
CA PHE A 1187 27.41 22.52 -2.92
C PHE A 1187 28.90 22.88 -2.82
N ASN A 1188 29.76 21.91 -3.12
CA ASN A 1188 31.21 22.10 -3.07
C ASN A 1188 31.75 22.25 -4.50
N PRO A 1189 32.05 23.48 -4.95
CA PRO A 1189 32.58 23.71 -6.30
C PRO A 1189 33.93 23.03 -6.52
N PHE A 1190 34.75 22.83 -5.47
CA PHE A 1190 36.02 22.12 -5.59
C PHE A 1190 35.84 20.63 -5.86
N HIS A 1191 34.75 20.03 -5.38
CA HIS A 1191 34.42 18.65 -5.71
C HIS A 1191 34.02 18.52 -7.19
N VAL A 1192 33.22 19.47 -7.70
CA VAL A 1192 32.87 19.51 -9.12
C VAL A 1192 34.12 19.77 -9.97
N TYR A 1193 35.02 20.65 -9.55
CA TYR A 1193 36.30 20.87 -10.25
C TYR A 1193 37.17 19.61 -10.24
N LYS A 1194 37.30 18.95 -9.10
CA LYS A 1194 38.07 17.72 -8.96
C LYS A 1194 37.51 16.62 -9.87
N ALA A 1195 36.20 16.37 -9.82
CA ALA A 1195 35.52 15.42 -10.70
C ALA A 1195 35.65 15.82 -12.17
N PHE A 1196 35.51 17.12 -12.50
CA PHE A 1196 35.75 17.63 -13.83
C PHE A 1196 37.19 17.37 -14.28
N SER A 1197 38.20 17.57 -13.44
CA SER A 1197 39.62 17.34 -13.76
C SER A 1197 40.04 15.87 -13.77
N GLU A 1198 39.40 15.01 -12.98
CA GLU A 1198 39.70 13.57 -12.90
C GLU A 1198 39.00 12.80 -14.02
N HIS A 1199 37.79 13.20 -14.40
CA HIS A 1199 37.04 12.59 -15.52
C HIS A 1199 37.37 13.22 -16.88
N MET A 1200 37.70 14.51 -16.94
CA MET A 1200 38.28 15.13 -18.12
C MET A 1200 39.80 15.12 -17.97
N LEU A 1201 40.38 13.97 -18.35
CA LEU A 1201 41.67 13.83 -19.03
C LEU A 1201 42.78 14.77 -18.50
N ASP A 1202 43.84 14.18 -17.96
CA ASP A 1202 45.17 14.81 -17.85
C ASP A 1202 45.35 15.85 -18.97
N GLN A 1203 45.35 17.15 -18.64
CA GLN A 1203 45.10 18.23 -19.64
C GLN A 1203 46.12 18.19 -20.80
N ALA A 1204 47.28 17.59 -20.55
CA ALA A 1204 48.31 17.29 -21.55
C ALA A 1204 47.92 16.17 -22.53
N ALA A 1205 47.15 15.17 -22.10
CA ALA A 1205 46.67 14.06 -22.92
C ALA A 1205 45.53 14.49 -23.87
N THR A 1206 44.64 15.41 -23.46
CA THR A 1206 43.53 15.88 -24.33
C THR A 1206 44.01 16.79 -25.47
N ALA A 1207 45.03 17.60 -25.21
CA ALA A 1207 45.64 18.48 -26.19
C ALA A 1207 46.41 17.72 -27.29
N THR A 1208 46.90 16.52 -26.95
CA THR A 1208 47.62 15.61 -27.86
C THR A 1208 46.71 14.53 -28.46
N TRP A 1209 45.44 14.46 -28.04
CA TRP A 1209 44.48 13.45 -28.47
C TRP A 1209 43.93 13.74 -29.88
N CYS A 1210 44.03 12.75 -30.76
CA CYS A 1210 43.50 12.79 -32.13
C CYS A 1210 42.20 11.99 -32.23
N TRP A 1211 41.12 12.62 -32.70
CA TRP A 1211 39.92 11.90 -33.10
C TRP A 1211 40.27 10.87 -34.18
N THR A 1212 39.66 9.69 -34.12
CA THR A 1212 39.76 8.67 -35.16
C THR A 1212 38.90 9.07 -36.36
N TRP A 1213 39.43 9.99 -37.18
CA TRP A 1213 38.72 10.58 -38.33
C TRP A 1213 38.20 9.53 -39.32
N SER A 1214 38.92 8.43 -39.49
CA SER A 1214 38.52 7.28 -40.32
C SER A 1214 37.21 6.62 -39.88
N ASN A 1215 36.86 6.72 -38.59
CA ASN A 1215 35.62 6.15 -38.03
C ASN A 1215 34.52 7.22 -37.92
N LEU A 1216 34.91 8.48 -37.69
CA LEU A 1216 33.97 9.59 -37.48
C LEU A 1216 33.45 10.17 -38.80
N LEU A 1217 34.33 10.46 -39.77
CA LEU A 1217 33.98 11.17 -41.01
C LEU A 1217 33.03 10.41 -41.96
N PRO A 1218 33.11 9.07 -42.11
CA PRO A 1218 32.12 8.30 -42.89
C PRO A 1218 30.69 8.48 -42.38
N ASN A 1219 30.56 8.72 -41.07
CA ASN A 1219 29.45 9.35 -40.36
C ASN A 1219 28.69 10.35 -41.24
N TYR A 1220 29.45 11.26 -41.86
CA TYR A 1220 28.99 12.54 -42.39
C TYR A 1220 28.67 12.59 -43.89
N LEU A 1221 28.75 11.45 -44.58
CA LEU A 1221 28.41 11.32 -46.00
C LEU A 1221 26.92 11.59 -46.33
N PRO A 1222 25.94 11.29 -45.44
CA PRO A 1222 24.54 11.67 -45.67
C PRO A 1222 24.17 13.13 -45.37
N LEU A 1223 25.13 13.99 -45.00
CA LEU A 1223 24.83 15.38 -44.60
C LEU A 1223 24.26 16.21 -45.76
N ASP A 1224 23.34 17.13 -45.50
CA ASP A 1224 22.84 18.03 -46.54
C ASP A 1224 23.97 18.89 -47.14
N LYS A 1225 23.99 18.98 -48.49
CA LYS A 1225 25.00 19.73 -49.26
C LYS A 1225 25.05 21.20 -48.85
N THR A 1226 23.91 21.79 -48.47
CA THR A 1226 23.86 23.18 -48.03
C THR A 1226 24.51 23.39 -46.66
N ALA A 1227 24.26 22.48 -45.70
CA ALA A 1227 24.84 22.50 -44.37
C ALA A 1227 26.35 22.21 -44.40
N PHE A 1228 26.76 21.21 -45.18
CA PHE A 1228 28.17 20.90 -45.41
C PHE A 1228 28.90 22.09 -46.04
N GLY A 1229 28.35 22.68 -47.11
CA GLY A 1229 28.92 23.85 -47.78
C GLY A 1229 29.00 25.08 -46.89
N ALA A 1230 28.03 25.29 -45.99
CA ALA A 1230 28.06 26.39 -45.02
C ALA A 1230 29.20 26.24 -44.01
N LEU A 1231 29.42 25.04 -43.45
CA LEU A 1231 30.51 24.77 -42.51
C LEU A 1231 31.87 24.75 -43.22
N LEU A 1232 31.95 24.19 -44.44
CA LEU A 1232 33.18 24.16 -45.23
C LEU A 1232 33.72 25.58 -45.49
N LYS A 1233 32.84 26.55 -45.77
CA LYS A 1233 33.21 27.96 -45.96
C LYS A 1233 33.88 28.61 -44.74
N ASN A 1234 33.62 28.10 -43.53
CA ASN A 1234 34.14 28.67 -42.29
C ASN A 1234 35.53 28.13 -41.93
N ARG A 1235 36.04 27.14 -42.68
CA ARG A 1235 37.38 26.60 -42.49
C ARG A 1235 38.48 27.64 -42.75
N TRP A 1236 39.59 27.52 -42.03
CA TRP A 1236 40.71 28.46 -42.15
C TRP A 1236 41.38 28.40 -43.53
N GLU A 1237 41.38 27.23 -44.18
CA GLU A 1237 41.90 27.02 -45.53
C GLU A 1237 41.07 27.73 -46.62
N MET A 1238 39.86 28.22 -46.29
CA MET A 1238 38.98 28.91 -47.24
C MET A 1238 39.14 30.44 -47.20
N ARG A 1239 40.03 30.97 -46.35
CA ARG A 1239 40.30 32.41 -46.23
C ARG A 1239 41.09 32.92 -47.44
N LYS A 1240 40.78 34.15 -47.88
CA LYS A 1240 41.34 34.75 -49.10
C LYS A 1240 42.85 35.07 -49.03
N ASP A 1241 43.39 35.21 -47.82
CA ASP A 1241 44.75 35.73 -47.59
C ASP A 1241 45.75 34.66 -47.11
N GLU A 1242 45.38 33.38 -47.09
CA GLU A 1242 46.20 32.29 -46.54
C GLU A 1242 47.02 31.57 -47.63
N THR A 1243 48.29 31.28 -47.37
CA THR A 1243 49.18 30.56 -48.31
C THR A 1243 49.04 29.05 -48.15
N LEU A 1244 48.35 28.40 -49.10
CA LEU A 1244 48.19 26.95 -49.15
C LEU A 1244 49.17 26.28 -50.13
N GLU A 1245 49.55 25.04 -49.84
CA GLU A 1245 50.26 24.19 -50.79
C GLU A 1245 49.36 23.83 -51.98
N GLU A 1246 49.97 23.53 -53.13
CA GLU A 1246 49.22 23.28 -54.38
C GLU A 1246 48.34 22.03 -54.29
N GLU A 1247 48.79 21.02 -53.54
CA GLU A 1247 48.01 19.81 -53.25
C GLU A 1247 46.76 20.13 -52.41
N ASP A 1248 46.88 21.02 -51.42
CA ASP A 1248 45.75 21.46 -50.58
C ASP A 1248 44.73 22.26 -51.38
N LYS A 1249 45.18 23.10 -52.32
CA LYS A 1249 44.29 23.84 -53.23
C LYS A 1249 43.48 22.89 -54.11
N MET A 1250 44.12 21.85 -54.66
CA MET A 1250 43.45 20.84 -55.48
C MET A 1250 42.36 20.11 -54.69
N MET A 1251 42.68 19.68 -53.45
CA MET A 1251 41.72 19.03 -52.57
C MET A 1251 40.53 19.94 -52.22
N LEU A 1252 40.77 21.23 -51.96
CA LEU A 1252 39.72 22.21 -51.67
C LEU A 1252 38.84 22.53 -52.88
N GLU A 1253 39.41 22.65 -54.08
CA GLU A 1253 38.63 22.88 -55.31
C GLU A 1253 37.68 21.72 -55.58
N HIS A 1254 38.13 20.47 -55.37
CA HIS A 1254 37.27 19.30 -55.47
C HIS A 1254 36.11 19.33 -54.46
N LEU A 1255 36.39 19.64 -53.19
CA LEU A 1255 35.35 19.78 -52.15
C LEU A 1255 34.37 20.93 -52.44
N LYS A 1256 34.83 22.03 -53.06
CA LYS A 1256 33.96 23.13 -53.53
C LYS A 1256 33.04 22.68 -54.66
N GLN A 1257 33.54 21.88 -55.60
CA GLN A 1257 32.74 21.35 -56.71
C GLN A 1257 31.62 20.44 -56.20
N ILE A 1258 31.87 19.63 -55.17
CA ILE A 1258 30.84 18.78 -54.52
C ILE A 1258 29.70 19.62 -53.92
N CYS A 1259 29.99 20.83 -53.43
CA CYS A 1259 29.00 21.73 -52.81
C CYS A 1259 28.25 22.63 -53.81
N SER A 1260 28.73 22.72 -55.06
CA SER A 1260 28.18 23.63 -56.07
C SER A 1260 27.01 22.94 -56.76
N THR A 1261 25.79 23.38 -56.48
CA THR A 1261 24.60 22.94 -57.23
C THR A 1261 24.78 23.28 -58.71
N GLN A 1262 24.74 22.27 -59.58
CA GLN A 1262 24.52 22.51 -61.02
C GLN A 1262 23.14 23.15 -61.19
N ASP A 1263 23.09 24.47 -61.38
CA ASP A 1263 21.98 25.11 -62.08
C ASP A 1263 22.09 24.77 -63.58
N SER A 1264 21.78 23.52 -63.94
CA SER A 1264 21.64 23.08 -65.34
C SER A 1264 20.18 23.10 -65.77
N SER A 1265 19.52 24.26 -65.68
CA SER A 1265 18.22 24.49 -66.35
C SER A 1265 17.96 25.97 -66.64
N SER A 1266 18.79 26.61 -67.47
CA SER A 1266 18.41 27.87 -68.13
C SER A 1266 19.24 28.21 -69.37
N LEU A 1267 19.53 27.23 -70.23
CA LEU A 1267 20.01 27.49 -71.59
C LEU A 1267 19.21 26.64 -72.58
N ASP A 1268 18.80 27.29 -73.67
CA ASP A 1268 17.89 26.90 -74.75
C ASP A 1268 16.40 27.06 -74.40
N SER A 1269 15.59 27.85 -75.10
CA SER A 1269 15.71 28.64 -76.32
C SER A 1269 14.38 29.40 -76.47
N THR A 1270 14.38 30.62 -77.00
CA THR A 1270 13.37 31.11 -77.97
C THR A 1270 13.60 32.59 -78.30
N ASP A 1271 14.18 32.84 -79.48
CA ASP A 1271 13.96 34.05 -80.26
C ASP A 1271 13.21 33.63 -81.56
N GLY A 1272 11.90 33.94 -81.59
CA GLY A 1272 10.97 34.25 -82.71
C GLY A 1272 10.76 33.33 -83.93
N PRO A 1273 9.68 33.53 -84.72
CA PRO A 1273 8.33 34.02 -84.41
C PRO A 1273 7.25 32.92 -84.36
#